data_AF-A0A3N1IVU8-F1
#
_entry.id   AF-A0A3N1IVU8-F1
#
_cell.length_a   1.000
_cell.length_b   1.000
_cell.length_c   1.000
_cell.angle_alpha   90.00
_cell.angle_beta   90.00
_cell.angle_gamma   90.00
#
_symmetry.space_group_name_H-M   'P 1'
#
loop_
_entity.id
_entity.type
_entity.pdbx_description
1 polymer ?
#
loop_
_entity_poly.entity_id
_entity_poly.type
_entity_poly.pdbx_seq_one_letter_code
_entity_poly.pdbx_strand_id
1 'polypeptide(L)'
;MSANIEKIEVGYIFLRYGFYHKYIVYTNVNGERYSVRGGPESQLGDYGKLITEHSEYKDGYKDYDKDKLHHFETIIESDDLSEFWNKIKEKMASLNGQEEYNRLTHNSNTAVDLSLCYAGLNLPQNDGVWGYWAPASLDDTDYNPLPLNLPPDLCGNGVAGPSLSPAKNTTSPVILDLDGDGIETLSVKAGIFFDHDNNLFAENTGWVSADDGLLVLDRNGNGVIDNGSELFGNNTELENGLLAKNGYEALRELDKSNDGQLDSSDAIWEQLQVWQDANSNGRVDEGELRSLEQAGVASIATGYKNTDFIDSQDNAHKQTGSVTWADDSVGKSADVWFNTNTGYTRYDGVVNISAEVRALPYIRGFGNMTDLHVAMSQNTALRGMVEKYISTSQEEDAEALLQDIIFEWAGVTNVVAGSRGNNIDARYLAVLESATGEPYKNVTNGTVNPLQNAAGVLKNEYVRFAKYIEASLLSQTLYREEFSSISLEIKSDTSGITYNFAVFEARLETLKETNIERYLQVRKVFYAQLEYMPSLAEERKRFGIAGAVLFGNDENNVLNGKATDDYLLGGAGNDTLNGGAGNDTYIFSRGDGQDTLSGDYGSNAEVNVLNFGTGITVDDVTVRRSGDSGLLLRLVNSTDYILVKNFFSSDTPNGNYNPLQQVQFADGTLWTVADLVARALQTTENADSIRGTSGADVLHGLGGDDVLYGMAGNDVLMGGTGNDVLNGGAGNDIYVFSRGEGQDTLSGSYGSSTEVNILKFEAGITVDDVTVRRSGSSDLLLRLVNSTDSILVKEFFYFDTPNGYYNPLQQVQFADGTHWTVADLVGRALQTTESADSIRGTSGVDVLYGLGGDDVLYGMAGNDVLAGGTGNDVLNGGAGNDIYVFSRGDGQDTLSGDYGSNAEVNILKFEAGITVNDVTVRRSGDSGLLLKLVNSTDYILVKNFFYSDTPNGYYNPLQQVQFADGTVWTVADLVGRALQTTESADSIRGTSGVDVLYGLGGDDVLYGMAGNDVLAGGTGNDVLNGGAGNDTYLFSRGDGQDILRGSWHNIAETNTLVFDAGITVDDVTVRRSGSSGLLLRLVNSTDSILVEDFFSSDKPDGYYNPLQQVQFADGTVWTVADLVSQTQTPPVTKSAAILAGLNTLRFTDDIQSEDVALSRDDDSLILSFHNGSDPITVEHYFTENNTYLVDEIQFSDVSWLSQDVSNYLDYDIPLPQPDTGYATPSIELLKQSVVQFLASGEDADEAGGEAITQLTLPKSDAQSWSSAAGY
;
A
#
# COMPACT_ATOMS: atom_id res chain seq x y z
N MET A 1 -14.03 26.52 87.25
CA MET A 1 -14.68 25.27 86.82
C MET A 1 -13.55 24.44 86.25
N SER A 2 -12.98 23.52 87.02
CA SER A 2 -12.43 22.32 86.41
C SER A 2 -13.63 21.60 85.81
N ALA A 3 -13.65 21.42 84.50
CA ALA A 3 -14.63 20.52 83.91
C ALA A 3 -14.35 19.11 84.44
N ASN A 4 -15.37 18.26 84.40
CA ASN A 4 -15.24 16.85 84.77
C ASN A 4 -14.57 16.12 83.59
N ILE A 5 -13.30 16.43 83.34
CA ILE A 5 -12.57 15.86 82.20
C ILE A 5 -11.96 14.55 82.65
N GLU A 6 -12.27 13.49 81.93
CA GLU A 6 -11.66 12.18 82.09
C GLU A 6 -10.34 12.11 81.33
N LYS A 7 -9.44 11.23 81.76
CA LYS A 7 -8.06 11.25 81.26
C LYS A 7 -7.44 9.86 81.21
N ILE A 8 -6.90 9.45 80.07
CA ILE A 8 -6.08 8.24 79.94
C ILE A 8 -4.62 8.65 79.79
N GLU A 9 -3.78 8.08 80.65
CA GLU A 9 -2.36 8.38 80.80
C GLU A 9 -1.56 7.07 80.80
N VAL A 10 -0.29 7.11 80.39
CA VAL A 10 0.69 6.05 80.60
C VAL A 10 1.64 6.48 81.70
N GLY A 11 1.75 5.66 82.74
CA GLY A 11 2.71 5.81 83.82
C GLY A 11 3.95 4.94 83.59
N TYR A 12 5.11 5.44 84.01
CA TYR A 12 6.40 4.76 83.92
C TYR A 12 6.99 4.53 85.31
N ILE A 13 7.38 3.29 85.64
CA ILE A 13 8.18 2.99 86.83
C ILE A 13 9.61 2.65 86.41
N PHE A 14 10.60 3.44 86.87
CA PHE A 14 12.00 3.13 86.63
C PHE A 14 12.47 1.95 87.51
N LEU A 15 13.05 0.94 86.89
CA LEU A 15 13.63 -0.23 87.52
C LEU A 15 15.17 -0.09 87.56
N ARG A 16 15.82 -0.83 88.48
CA ARG A 16 17.29 -0.80 88.53
C ARG A 16 17.91 -1.27 87.21
N TYR A 17 19.00 -0.60 86.82
CA TYR A 17 19.80 -0.85 85.61
C TYR A 17 19.22 -0.34 84.28
N GLY A 18 18.26 0.60 84.29
CA GLY A 18 17.87 1.36 83.09
C GLY A 18 16.55 0.92 82.44
N PHE A 19 16.00 -0.20 82.88
CA PHE A 19 14.69 -0.69 82.44
C PHE A 19 13.56 0.11 83.08
N TYR A 20 12.38 0.14 82.45
CA TYR A 20 11.17 0.73 83.01
C TYR A 20 9.92 -0.10 82.67
N HIS A 21 8.85 0.07 83.44
CA HIS A 21 7.58 -0.65 83.27
C HIS A 21 6.45 0.35 82.99
N LYS A 22 5.83 0.28 81.79
CA LYS A 22 4.63 1.04 81.42
C LYS A 22 3.38 0.45 82.09
N TYR A 23 2.43 1.30 82.43
CA TYR A 23 1.08 0.93 82.85
C TYR A 23 0.09 2.02 82.45
N ILE A 24 -1.16 1.67 82.16
CA ILE A 24 -2.18 2.63 81.73
C ILE A 24 -2.99 3.06 82.96
N VAL A 25 -3.25 4.37 83.09
CA VAL A 25 -4.08 4.97 84.14
C VAL A 25 -5.22 5.76 83.51
N TYR A 26 -6.46 5.43 83.86
CA TYR A 26 -7.65 6.19 83.51
C TYR A 26 -8.20 6.93 84.74
N THR A 27 -8.36 8.24 84.62
CA THR A 27 -8.98 9.12 85.61
C THR A 27 -10.41 9.42 85.16
N ASN A 28 -11.40 9.13 86.00
CA ASN A 28 -12.81 9.42 85.69
C ASN A 28 -13.20 10.87 86.04
N VAL A 29 -14.44 11.25 85.70
CA VAL A 29 -15.08 12.55 86.01
C VAL A 29 -14.99 13.02 87.47
N ASN A 30 -14.79 12.10 88.44
CA ASN A 30 -14.70 12.42 89.87
C ASN A 30 -13.24 12.64 90.34
N GLY A 31 -12.26 12.46 89.47
CA GLY A 31 -10.84 12.43 89.82
C GLY A 31 -10.37 11.07 90.38
N GLU A 32 -11.18 10.03 90.28
CA GLU A 32 -10.81 8.68 90.72
C GLU A 32 -9.97 8.03 89.62
N ARG A 33 -8.75 7.58 89.97
CA ARG A 33 -7.79 6.97 89.05
C ARG A 33 -7.87 5.45 89.12
N TYR A 34 -7.85 4.78 87.99
CA TYR A 34 -7.86 3.34 87.82
C TYR A 34 -6.68 2.92 86.94
N SER A 35 -6.04 1.77 87.20
CA SER A 35 -4.89 1.33 86.41
C SER A 35 -4.97 -0.13 85.95
N VAL A 36 -4.33 -0.41 84.80
CA VAL A 36 -4.18 -1.75 84.19
C VAL A 36 -2.76 -1.88 83.62
N ARG A 37 -2.13 -3.06 83.74
CA ARG A 37 -0.72 -3.32 83.38
C ARG A 37 -0.50 -4.72 82.77
N GLY A 38 0.63 -4.94 82.09
CA GLY A 38 1.08 -6.23 81.53
C GLY A 38 2.38 -6.77 82.17
N GLY A 39 2.70 -8.06 81.96
CA GLY A 39 3.78 -8.84 82.64
C GLY A 39 3.29 -9.75 83.79
N PRO A 40 3.86 -10.94 84.08
CA PRO A 40 3.29 -12.30 84.18
C PRO A 40 2.90 -12.79 85.61
N GLU A 41 2.02 -13.80 85.73
CA GLU A 41 1.26 -14.22 86.96
C GLU A 41 2.01 -14.93 88.14
N SER A 42 3.20 -14.47 88.59
CA SER A 42 3.85 -14.78 89.91
C SER A 42 4.33 -16.23 90.23
N GLN A 43 5.09 -16.56 91.29
CA GLN A 43 5.77 -15.85 92.41
C GLN A 43 7.24 -16.40 92.47
N LEU A 44 8.30 -15.72 92.91
CA LEU A 44 8.51 -14.84 94.07
C LEU A 44 9.65 -13.84 93.79
N GLY A 45 9.41 -12.52 93.81
CA GLY A 45 10.54 -11.54 93.72
C GLY A 45 10.22 -10.14 93.18
N ASP A 46 9.53 -9.34 93.99
CA ASP A 46 9.47 -7.86 93.96
C ASP A 46 8.85 -7.09 92.78
N TYR A 47 8.48 -7.67 91.63
CA TYR A 47 7.65 -7.00 90.59
C TYR A 47 6.67 -8.01 89.96
N GLY A 48 5.37 -7.86 90.23
CA GLY A 48 4.40 -8.98 90.19
C GLY A 48 3.51 -9.18 88.95
N LYS A 49 2.37 -9.84 89.20
CA LYS A 49 1.40 -10.49 88.27
C LYS A 49 0.88 -9.68 87.07
N LEU A 50 0.44 -10.44 86.03
CA LEU A 50 -0.36 -9.96 84.87
C LEU A 50 -1.81 -9.90 85.27
N ILE A 51 -2.11 -8.94 86.14
CA ILE A 51 -3.46 -8.75 86.61
C ILE A 51 -4.12 -7.69 85.74
N THR A 52 -4.99 -8.17 84.85
CA THR A 52 -5.99 -7.37 84.15
C THR A 52 -7.18 -7.02 85.06
N GLU A 53 -7.01 -7.13 86.38
CA GLU A 53 -7.95 -6.59 87.37
C GLU A 53 -7.80 -5.08 87.45
N HIS A 54 -8.77 -4.42 86.81
CA HIS A 54 -9.09 -3.01 86.98
C HIS A 54 -9.12 -2.64 88.48
N SER A 55 -8.09 -1.92 88.93
CA SER A 55 -7.91 -1.53 90.33
C SER A 55 -7.76 -0.01 90.47
N GLU A 56 -8.29 0.55 91.56
CA GLU A 56 -8.11 1.96 91.91
C GLU A 56 -6.62 2.24 92.20
N TYR A 57 -6.05 3.20 91.48
CA TYR A 57 -4.67 3.67 91.65
C TYR A 57 -4.54 4.41 92.99
N LYS A 58 -3.73 3.88 93.92
CA LYS A 58 -3.58 4.38 95.29
C LYS A 58 -2.11 4.50 95.71
N ASP A 59 -1.73 5.71 96.12
CA ASP A 59 -0.41 5.98 96.72
C ASP A 59 -0.13 5.06 97.92
N GLY A 60 1.06 4.45 97.94
CA GLY A 60 1.55 3.63 99.06
C GLY A 60 1.43 2.11 98.89
N TYR A 61 1.00 1.58 97.74
CA TYR A 61 1.13 0.15 97.43
C TYR A 61 2.58 -0.24 97.09
N LYS A 62 2.96 -1.48 97.42
CA LYS A 62 4.36 -1.92 97.50
C LYS A 62 5.14 -1.95 96.17
N ASP A 63 4.45 -2.14 95.04
CA ASP A 63 5.03 -2.06 93.67
C ASP A 63 5.25 -0.60 93.22
N TYR A 64 4.63 0.38 93.88
CA TYR A 64 4.48 1.75 93.35
C TYR A 64 5.21 2.83 94.16
N ASP A 65 5.85 2.50 95.29
CA ASP A 65 6.40 3.51 96.21
C ASP A 65 7.84 3.21 96.70
N LYS A 66 8.62 2.45 95.92
CA LYS A 66 10.01 2.09 96.30
C LYS A 66 10.99 3.25 96.08
N ASP A 67 10.86 3.99 94.98
CA ASP A 67 11.80 5.04 94.56
C ASP A 67 11.14 6.36 94.06
N LYS A 68 9.80 6.50 94.19
CA LYS A 68 8.99 7.74 94.00
C LYS A 68 9.03 8.48 92.66
N LEU A 69 9.78 8.02 91.67
CA LEU A 69 9.83 8.61 90.33
C LEU A 69 8.82 7.92 89.40
N HIS A 70 7.64 8.52 89.28
CA HIS A 70 6.67 8.23 88.22
C HIS A 70 6.62 9.41 87.26
N HIS A 71 6.88 9.16 85.98
CA HIS A 71 6.45 10.08 84.93
C HIS A 71 5.10 9.61 84.41
N PHE A 72 4.22 10.56 84.07
CA PHE A 72 2.92 10.28 83.46
C PHE A 72 2.79 11.06 82.17
N GLU A 73 2.54 10.35 81.09
CA GLU A 73 2.32 10.90 79.76
C GLU A 73 0.83 10.81 79.43
N THR A 74 0.24 11.89 78.91
CA THR A 74 -1.20 11.94 78.63
C THR A 74 -1.46 11.43 77.24
N ILE A 75 -2.20 10.33 77.11
CA ILE A 75 -2.56 9.76 75.81
C ILE A 75 -3.78 10.49 75.24
N ILE A 76 -4.80 10.72 76.08
CA ILE A 76 -6.02 11.42 75.70
C ILE A 76 -6.75 11.98 76.93
N GLU A 77 -7.37 13.15 76.80
CA GLU A 77 -8.14 13.84 77.86
C GLU A 77 -9.44 14.38 77.23
N SER A 78 -10.61 14.02 77.76
CA SER A 78 -11.95 14.34 77.21
C SER A 78 -13.06 14.17 78.25
N ASP A 79 -14.23 14.79 78.07
CA ASP A 79 -15.35 14.75 79.03
C ASP A 79 -16.00 13.35 79.22
N ASP A 80 -15.70 12.38 78.33
CA ASP A 80 -16.02 10.95 78.48
C ASP A 80 -14.99 10.11 77.71
N LEU A 81 -14.29 9.20 78.43
CA LEU A 81 -13.35 8.22 77.85
C LEU A 81 -13.68 6.78 78.27
N SER A 82 -14.88 6.56 78.82
CA SER A 82 -15.35 5.28 79.36
C SER A 82 -15.25 4.13 78.34
N GLU A 83 -15.54 4.40 77.07
CA GLU A 83 -15.53 3.39 76.00
C GLU A 83 -14.11 2.96 75.63
N PHE A 84 -13.17 3.91 75.47
CA PHE A 84 -11.76 3.59 75.21
C PHE A 84 -11.16 2.79 76.35
N TRP A 85 -11.45 3.17 77.60
CA TRP A 85 -11.00 2.41 78.77
C TRP A 85 -11.54 0.98 78.80
N ASN A 86 -12.77 0.74 78.34
CA ASN A 86 -13.32 -0.61 78.21
C ASN A 86 -12.62 -1.43 77.11
N LYS A 87 -12.34 -0.84 75.94
CA LYS A 87 -11.60 -1.52 74.85
C LYS A 87 -10.17 -1.87 75.27
N ILE A 88 -9.46 -0.97 75.94
CA ILE A 88 -8.13 -1.21 76.50
C ILE A 88 -8.17 -2.40 77.48
N LYS A 89 -9.16 -2.43 78.39
CA LYS A 89 -9.34 -3.54 79.34
C LYS A 89 -9.61 -4.87 78.63
N GLU A 90 -10.48 -4.90 77.61
CA GLU A 90 -10.75 -6.11 76.83
C GLU A 90 -9.51 -6.59 76.07
N LYS A 91 -8.73 -5.69 75.45
CA LYS A 91 -7.51 -6.05 74.72
C LYS A 91 -6.40 -6.52 75.65
N MET A 92 -6.15 -5.82 76.76
CA MET A 92 -5.27 -6.29 77.83
C MET A 92 -5.72 -7.68 78.36
N ALA A 93 -7.03 -7.91 78.51
CA ALA A 93 -7.58 -9.20 78.92
C ALA A 93 -7.43 -10.30 77.84
N SER A 94 -7.41 -9.96 76.54
CA SER A 94 -7.14 -10.93 75.47
C SER A 94 -5.66 -11.32 75.36
N LEU A 95 -4.74 -10.41 75.70
CA LEU A 95 -3.29 -10.69 75.79
C LEU A 95 -2.91 -11.45 77.08
N ASN A 96 -3.88 -11.72 77.96
CA ASN A 96 -3.64 -12.22 79.31
C ASN A 96 -3.15 -13.67 79.33
N GLY A 97 -1.82 -13.86 79.38
CA GLY A 97 -1.18 -15.16 79.47
C GLY A 97 -0.81 -15.80 78.13
N GLN A 98 -0.75 -15.02 77.03
CA GLN A 98 -0.26 -15.51 75.73
C GLN A 98 1.24 -15.26 75.50
N GLU A 99 1.87 -14.33 76.23
CA GLU A 99 3.32 -14.08 76.16
C GLU A 99 3.97 -14.14 77.55
N GLU A 100 5.09 -14.87 77.65
CA GLU A 100 5.93 -14.87 78.85
C GLU A 100 6.83 -13.61 78.86
N TYR A 101 6.73 -12.84 79.94
CA TYR A 101 7.52 -11.63 80.13
C TYR A 101 8.96 -11.97 80.50
N ASN A 102 9.87 -11.77 79.53
CA ASN A 102 11.30 -11.84 79.73
C ASN A 102 11.86 -10.45 80.10
N ARG A 103 12.42 -10.30 81.31
CA ARG A 103 12.94 -9.03 81.86
C ARG A 103 14.07 -8.37 81.04
N LEU A 104 14.65 -9.04 80.05
CA LEU A 104 15.75 -8.51 79.23
C LEU A 104 15.38 -8.30 77.74
N THR A 105 14.36 -8.98 77.20
CA THR A 105 14.02 -8.94 75.77
C THR A 105 12.56 -8.61 75.45
N HIS A 106 11.62 -8.90 76.36
CA HIS A 106 10.19 -8.60 76.20
C HIS A 106 9.73 -7.67 77.31
N ASN A 107 9.71 -6.36 77.01
CA ASN A 107 9.23 -5.40 77.98
C ASN A 107 7.71 -5.58 78.22
N SER A 108 7.27 -5.25 79.43
CA SER A 108 5.85 -5.12 79.79
C SER A 108 5.10 -4.06 78.97
N ASN A 109 5.85 -3.29 78.18
CA ASN A 109 5.39 -2.11 77.48
C ASN A 109 4.71 -2.54 76.19
N THR A 110 5.19 -3.60 75.50
CA THR A 110 4.53 -4.19 74.32
C THR A 110 3.05 -4.50 74.57
N ALA A 111 2.69 -5.12 75.71
CA ALA A 111 1.29 -5.40 76.02
C ALA A 111 0.44 -4.12 76.22
N VAL A 112 1.03 -3.08 76.82
CA VAL A 112 0.41 -1.75 77.00
C VAL A 112 0.27 -1.03 75.65
N ASP A 113 1.34 -1.02 74.87
CA ASP A 113 1.47 -0.33 73.58
C ASP A 113 0.54 -0.99 72.54
N LEU A 114 0.56 -2.33 72.42
CA LEU A 114 -0.41 -3.09 71.61
C LEU A 114 -1.84 -2.87 72.08
N SER A 115 -2.12 -2.81 73.40
CA SER A 115 -3.49 -2.58 73.87
C SER A 115 -3.99 -1.15 73.66
N LEU A 116 -3.10 -0.15 73.67
CA LEU A 116 -3.43 1.22 73.27
C LEU A 116 -3.68 1.28 71.75
N CYS A 117 -2.78 0.70 70.96
CA CYS A 117 -2.88 0.58 69.51
C CYS A 117 -4.19 -0.11 69.09
N TYR A 118 -4.47 -1.32 69.60
CA TYR A 118 -5.70 -2.07 69.34
C TYR A 118 -6.97 -1.46 69.95
N ALA A 119 -6.85 -0.53 70.90
CA ALA A 119 -7.98 0.27 71.39
C ALA A 119 -8.19 1.58 70.58
N GLY A 120 -7.32 1.86 69.61
CA GLY A 120 -7.39 3.06 68.76
C GLY A 120 -6.86 4.34 69.43
N LEU A 121 -5.93 4.21 70.38
CA LEU A 121 -5.23 5.34 70.99
C LEU A 121 -3.79 5.42 70.50
N ASN A 122 -3.27 6.64 70.39
CA ASN A 122 -1.88 6.89 70.04
C ASN A 122 -0.93 6.22 71.04
N LEU A 123 0.17 5.69 70.54
CA LEU A 123 1.25 5.20 71.38
C LEU A 123 1.85 6.38 72.19
N PRO A 124 2.26 6.17 73.46
CA PRO A 124 3.07 7.11 74.22
C PRO A 124 4.46 7.16 73.63
N GLN A 125 5.12 8.29 73.78
CA GLN A 125 6.18 8.62 72.87
C GLN A 125 7.51 8.97 73.57
N ASN A 126 7.60 9.87 74.55
CA ASN A 126 8.94 10.19 75.10
C ASN A 126 9.49 9.14 76.11
N ASP A 127 10.07 8.05 75.58
CA ASP A 127 10.49 6.85 76.32
C ASP A 127 11.75 6.99 77.21
N GLY A 128 12.56 8.01 76.96
CA GLY A 128 13.27 8.71 78.03
C GLY A 128 14.54 8.10 78.64
N VAL A 129 15.16 7.02 78.13
CA VAL A 129 16.56 6.63 78.45
C VAL A 129 17.20 5.85 77.27
N TRP A 130 18.13 6.49 76.53
CA TRP A 130 19.12 5.89 75.62
C TRP A 130 18.72 5.52 74.17
N GLY A 131 17.61 6.06 73.65
CA GLY A 131 17.54 6.44 72.22
C GLY A 131 17.53 5.31 71.18
N TYR A 132 16.88 4.18 71.49
CA TYR A 132 16.48 3.18 70.50
C TYR A 132 14.96 3.06 70.43
N TRP A 133 14.45 2.72 69.24
CA TRP A 133 13.03 2.79 68.91
C TRP A 133 12.16 1.88 69.78
N ALA A 134 11.34 2.47 70.65
CA ALA A 134 9.91 2.17 70.57
C ALA A 134 9.32 3.00 69.41
N PRO A 135 8.35 2.48 68.63
CA PRO A 135 7.71 3.24 67.56
C PRO A 135 6.76 4.30 68.14
N ALA A 136 7.35 5.38 68.66
CA ALA A 136 6.75 6.63 69.14
C ALA A 136 7.79 7.45 69.95
N SER A 137 8.09 8.70 69.52
CA SER A 137 8.86 9.86 70.12
C SER A 137 8.07 11.18 70.39
N LEU A 138 7.79 11.70 71.62
CA LEU A 138 6.90 12.91 71.79
C LEU A 138 7.64 14.24 71.74
N ASP A 139 8.95 14.23 72.05
CA ASP A 139 9.80 15.37 71.71
C ASP A 139 10.50 15.11 70.37
N ASP A 140 9.79 14.48 69.42
CA ASP A 140 10.20 14.50 68.03
C ASP A 140 9.37 15.48 67.21
N THR A 141 9.94 16.67 67.01
CA THR A 141 9.45 17.63 66.00
C THR A 141 9.81 17.20 64.57
N ASP A 142 10.67 16.19 64.39
CA ASP A 142 10.81 15.49 63.12
C ASP A 142 9.67 14.48 62.99
N TYR A 143 8.48 14.98 62.62
CA TYR A 143 7.46 14.17 61.96
C TYR A 143 7.98 13.78 60.56
N ASN A 144 8.99 12.91 60.55
CA ASN A 144 9.49 12.28 59.34
C ASN A 144 8.53 11.10 59.08
N PRO A 145 7.68 11.16 58.04
CA PRO A 145 6.82 10.03 57.71
C PRO A 145 7.72 8.81 57.51
N LEU A 146 7.32 7.65 58.05
CA LEU A 146 8.08 6.43 57.82
C LEU A 146 8.23 6.25 56.30
N PRO A 147 9.46 6.18 55.78
CA PRO A 147 9.69 6.17 54.35
C PRO A 147 8.97 4.97 53.75
N LEU A 148 8.31 5.19 52.61
CA LEU A 148 7.47 4.17 51.94
C LEU A 148 8.23 2.85 51.66
N ASN A 149 9.57 2.94 51.68
CA ASN A 149 10.56 1.88 51.54
C ASN A 149 10.52 0.80 52.64
N LEU A 150 9.77 1.01 53.72
CA LEU A 150 9.53 0.03 54.77
C LEU A 150 8.23 -0.74 54.49
N PRO A 151 8.26 -2.09 54.38
CA PRO A 151 7.01 -2.85 54.26
C PRO A 151 6.15 -2.64 55.52
N PRO A 152 4.86 -2.26 55.41
CA PRO A 152 3.97 -2.12 56.56
C PRO A 152 3.60 -3.48 57.17
N ASP A 153 3.93 -4.57 56.47
CA ASP A 153 3.57 -5.94 56.76
C ASP A 153 4.70 -6.66 57.52
N LEU A 154 5.07 -6.11 58.67
CA LEU A 154 6.00 -6.69 59.67
C LEU A 154 5.52 -8.05 60.24
N CYS A 155 4.44 -8.62 59.70
CA CYS A 155 3.75 -9.83 60.15
C CYS A 155 3.56 -10.88 59.02
N GLY A 156 4.33 -10.83 57.94
CA GLY A 156 4.63 -12.03 57.13
C GLY A 156 3.73 -12.38 55.94
N ASN A 157 3.39 -11.46 55.04
CA ASN A 157 2.79 -11.80 53.72
C ASN A 157 3.49 -11.19 52.49
N GLY A 158 4.67 -10.56 52.66
CA GLY A 158 5.38 -9.87 51.58
C GLY A 158 6.84 -10.30 51.36
N VAL A 159 7.12 -10.87 50.19
CA VAL A 159 8.48 -11.03 49.63
C VAL A 159 8.91 -9.65 49.07
N ALA A 160 9.43 -8.75 49.91
CA ALA A 160 9.91 -7.45 49.44
C ALA A 160 11.35 -7.54 48.92
N GLY A 161 11.67 -6.85 47.84
CA GLY A 161 13.00 -6.85 47.21
C GLY A 161 13.04 -7.44 45.79
N PRO A 162 14.22 -7.44 45.15
CA PRO A 162 14.41 -7.97 43.80
C PRO A 162 14.06 -9.47 43.68
N SER A 163 13.40 -9.84 42.58
CA SER A 163 12.84 -11.19 42.41
C SER A 163 13.88 -12.23 42.00
N LEU A 164 13.99 -13.30 42.80
CA LEU A 164 14.81 -14.49 42.54
C LEU A 164 14.05 -15.62 41.82
N SER A 165 12.87 -15.35 41.26
CA SER A 165 11.81 -16.36 41.03
C SER A 165 12.11 -17.63 40.18
N PRO A 166 13.18 -17.76 39.35
CA PRO A 166 13.54 -19.06 38.79
C PRO A 166 14.55 -19.88 39.61
N ALA A 167 15.20 -19.31 40.63
CA ALA A 167 16.21 -19.97 41.45
C ALA A 167 15.70 -20.13 42.89
N LYS A 168 15.27 -21.34 43.25
CA LYS A 168 15.12 -21.72 44.66
C LYS A 168 16.50 -21.84 45.28
N ASN A 169 16.90 -20.86 46.08
CA ASN A 169 18.02 -21.02 46.98
C ASN A 169 17.57 -21.90 48.13
N THR A 170 18.43 -22.85 48.51
CA THR A 170 18.12 -23.73 49.61
C THR A 170 19.36 -23.96 50.46
N THR A 171 19.23 -23.66 51.74
CA THR A 171 20.16 -24.01 52.82
C THR A 171 19.62 -25.23 53.55
N SER A 172 20.46 -26.05 54.17
CA SER A 172 20.03 -27.25 54.87
C SER A 172 20.57 -27.30 56.29
N PRO A 173 19.73 -27.71 57.26
CA PRO A 173 20.20 -28.36 58.46
C PRO A 173 19.54 -29.73 58.71
N VAL A 174 20.18 -30.54 59.56
CA VAL A 174 19.61 -31.79 60.09
C VAL A 174 18.59 -31.49 61.18
N ILE A 175 17.37 -31.97 60.97
CA ILE A 175 16.23 -31.91 61.90
C ILE A 175 15.98 -33.31 62.45
N LEU A 176 15.59 -33.37 63.73
CA LEU A 176 15.14 -34.57 64.43
C LEU A 176 13.63 -34.48 64.67
N ASP A 177 12.92 -35.56 64.31
CA ASP A 177 11.48 -35.81 64.57
C ASP A 177 11.27 -36.04 66.07
N LEU A 178 10.91 -35.01 66.84
CA LEU A 178 10.95 -35.08 68.31
C LEU A 178 9.73 -35.74 68.95
N ASP A 179 8.57 -35.72 68.29
CA ASP A 179 7.30 -36.23 68.85
C ASP A 179 6.83 -37.56 68.22
N GLY A 180 7.44 -37.95 67.09
CA GLY A 180 7.24 -39.22 66.39
C GLY A 180 6.26 -39.17 65.22
N ASP A 181 5.68 -38.02 64.89
CA ASP A 181 4.61 -37.90 63.90
C ASP A 181 5.15 -37.61 62.46
N GLY A 182 6.23 -36.83 62.34
CA GLY A 182 6.62 -36.21 61.08
C GLY A 182 8.03 -35.63 61.09
N ILE A 183 8.39 -34.89 60.05
CA ILE A 183 9.29 -33.73 60.25
C ILE A 183 8.50 -32.56 59.67
N GLU A 184 8.18 -31.60 60.53
CA GLU A 184 7.32 -30.47 60.19
C GLU A 184 8.14 -29.18 60.00
N THR A 185 7.69 -28.33 59.09
CA THR A 185 8.41 -27.11 58.71
C THR A 185 7.47 -25.94 58.52
N LEU A 186 8.05 -24.74 58.55
CA LEU A 186 7.42 -23.46 58.25
C LEU A 186 7.93 -22.93 56.91
N SER A 187 7.06 -22.25 56.16
CA SER A 187 7.46 -21.59 54.91
C SER A 187 8.16 -20.25 55.18
N VAL A 188 8.96 -19.78 54.23
CA VAL A 188 9.56 -18.43 54.16
C VAL A 188 8.55 -17.27 54.35
N LYS A 189 7.25 -17.56 54.24
CA LYS A 189 6.17 -16.61 54.58
C LYS A 189 6.02 -16.35 56.07
N ALA A 190 6.48 -17.24 56.95
CA ALA A 190 6.48 -17.04 58.39
C ALA A 190 7.35 -15.84 58.82
N GLY A 191 8.26 -15.35 57.97
CA GLY A 191 9.03 -14.14 58.21
C GLY A 191 10.21 -14.34 59.17
N ILE A 192 10.79 -15.54 59.16
CA ILE A 192 11.85 -15.99 60.06
C ILE A 192 13.20 -15.68 59.41
N PHE A 193 14.13 -15.10 60.17
CA PHE A 193 15.43 -14.64 59.65
C PHE A 193 16.59 -15.22 60.45
N PHE A 194 17.47 -15.95 59.77
CA PHE A 194 18.68 -16.56 60.35
C PHE A 194 19.86 -16.41 59.36
N ASP A 195 21.08 -16.18 59.86
CA ASP A 195 22.29 -16.01 59.03
C ASP A 195 22.88 -17.37 58.67
N HIS A 196 22.56 -17.88 57.49
CA HIS A 196 22.94 -19.24 57.12
C HIS A 196 24.40 -19.39 56.67
N ASP A 197 25.03 -18.36 56.11
CA ASP A 197 26.40 -18.44 55.57
C ASP A 197 27.46 -17.68 56.40
N ASN A 198 27.05 -17.07 57.51
CA ASN A 198 27.87 -16.28 58.44
C ASN A 198 28.46 -15.01 57.79
N ASN A 199 27.60 -14.25 57.09
CA ASN A 199 27.97 -13.01 56.39
C ASN A 199 27.45 -11.72 57.06
N LEU A 200 26.76 -11.82 58.21
CA LEU A 200 26.04 -10.78 58.97
C LEU A 200 24.67 -10.36 58.40
N PHE A 201 24.15 -11.04 57.37
CA PHE A 201 22.84 -10.80 56.78
C PHE A 201 21.95 -12.02 56.97
N ALA A 202 21.16 -12.04 58.04
CA ALA A 202 20.16 -13.07 58.27
C ALA A 202 19.14 -13.09 57.14
N GLU A 203 19.04 -14.21 56.41
CA GLU A 203 18.13 -14.35 55.27
C GLU A 203 16.74 -14.79 55.73
N ASN A 204 15.68 -14.28 55.07
CA ASN A 204 14.36 -14.86 55.30
C ASN A 204 14.33 -16.29 54.75
N THR A 205 13.95 -17.24 55.60
CA THR A 205 14.13 -18.67 55.39
C THR A 205 12.89 -19.47 55.76
N GLY A 206 12.70 -20.64 55.14
CA GLY A 206 11.87 -21.69 55.72
C GLY A 206 12.51 -22.19 57.03
N TRP A 207 11.71 -22.75 57.93
CA TRP A 207 12.19 -23.08 59.28
C TRP A 207 11.65 -24.41 59.79
N VAL A 208 12.16 -24.87 60.93
CA VAL A 208 11.60 -26.00 61.68
C VAL A 208 10.31 -25.56 62.38
N SER A 209 9.35 -26.47 62.54
CA SER A 209 8.20 -26.25 63.43
C SER A 209 8.61 -26.29 64.91
N ALA A 210 7.79 -25.74 65.81
CA ALA A 210 8.13 -25.62 67.24
C ALA A 210 8.09 -26.95 68.02
N ASP A 211 7.48 -27.98 67.45
CA ASP A 211 7.40 -29.37 67.92
C ASP A 211 8.72 -30.15 67.70
N ASP A 212 9.38 -29.92 66.56
CA ASP A 212 10.65 -30.54 66.15
C ASP A 212 11.91 -29.81 66.63
N GLY A 213 13.09 -30.34 66.30
CA GLY A 213 14.37 -29.77 66.74
C GLY A 213 15.53 -29.85 65.74
N LEU A 214 16.25 -28.75 65.61
CA LEU A 214 17.51 -28.64 64.85
C LEU A 214 18.66 -29.28 65.62
N LEU A 215 19.50 -30.07 64.95
CA LEU A 215 20.76 -30.56 65.51
C LEU A 215 21.86 -29.50 65.35
N VAL A 216 22.50 -29.12 66.45
CA VAL A 216 23.42 -27.96 66.52
C VAL A 216 24.69 -28.26 67.32
N LEU A 217 25.73 -27.45 67.08
CA LEU A 217 27.00 -27.44 67.79
C LEU A 217 27.55 -26.01 67.84
N ASP A 218 27.67 -25.41 69.03
CA ASP A 218 28.42 -24.16 69.25
C ASP A 218 29.90 -24.41 68.89
N ARG A 219 30.32 -23.88 67.73
CA ARG A 219 31.69 -24.10 67.21
C ARG A 219 32.65 -23.01 67.63
N ASN A 220 32.12 -21.83 67.93
CA ASN A 220 32.93 -20.65 68.23
C ASN A 220 33.16 -20.46 69.75
N GLY A 221 32.37 -21.12 70.58
CA GLY A 221 32.43 -21.14 72.04
C GLY A 221 31.77 -19.94 72.71
N ASN A 222 30.83 -19.25 72.04
CA ASN A 222 30.16 -18.07 72.60
C ASN A 222 28.92 -18.41 73.45
N GLY A 223 28.43 -19.65 73.42
CA GLY A 223 27.26 -20.11 74.18
C GLY A 223 25.90 -19.76 73.58
N VAL A 224 25.85 -19.36 72.30
CA VAL A 224 24.62 -19.19 71.52
C VAL A 224 24.77 -19.89 70.17
N ILE A 225 23.65 -20.16 69.49
CA ILE A 225 23.65 -20.60 68.10
C ILE A 225 23.15 -19.40 67.29
N ASP A 226 24.04 -18.76 66.54
CA ASP A 226 23.74 -17.48 65.86
C ASP A 226 23.95 -17.49 64.34
N ASN A 227 24.54 -18.56 63.78
CA ASN A 227 24.77 -18.68 62.34
C ASN A 227 24.81 -20.14 61.84
N GLY A 228 24.69 -20.34 60.53
CA GLY A 228 24.57 -21.65 59.89
C GLY A 228 25.83 -22.53 59.88
N SER A 229 27.00 -22.02 60.29
CA SER A 229 28.18 -22.89 60.50
C SER A 229 28.03 -23.79 61.74
N GLU A 230 27.11 -23.44 62.64
CA GLU A 230 26.82 -24.11 63.92
C GLU A 230 25.63 -25.08 63.81
N LEU A 231 24.92 -25.03 62.68
CA LEU A 231 23.95 -26.05 62.26
C LEU A 231 24.67 -27.17 61.49
N PHE A 232 24.15 -28.40 61.54
CA PHE A 232 24.67 -29.51 60.73
C PHE A 232 24.02 -29.55 59.35
N GLY A 233 24.74 -29.11 58.32
CA GLY A 233 24.14 -28.73 57.05
C GLY A 233 25.13 -28.53 55.90
N ASN A 234 24.66 -27.99 54.77
CA ASN A 234 25.52 -27.67 53.63
C ASN A 234 26.42 -26.43 53.83
N ASN A 235 26.28 -25.71 54.94
CA ASN A 235 27.14 -24.59 55.33
C ASN A 235 28.09 -24.95 56.49
N THR A 236 28.10 -26.21 56.93
CA THR A 236 29.09 -26.71 57.89
C THR A 236 30.46 -26.88 57.24
N GLU A 237 31.49 -26.25 57.80
CA GLU A 237 32.89 -26.47 57.39
C GLU A 237 33.42 -27.81 57.92
N LEU A 238 34.05 -28.59 57.01
CA LEU A 238 34.72 -29.86 57.29
C LEU A 238 36.20 -29.66 57.65
N GLU A 239 36.85 -30.66 58.26
CA GLU A 239 38.29 -30.64 58.63
C GLU A 239 39.25 -30.29 57.47
N ASN A 240 38.79 -30.38 56.22
CA ASN A 240 39.55 -30.06 55.01
C ASN A 240 39.40 -28.61 54.50
N GLY A 241 38.59 -27.78 55.16
CA GLY A 241 38.32 -26.38 54.78
C GLY A 241 37.34 -26.21 53.60
N LEU A 242 36.54 -27.24 53.31
CA LEU A 242 35.42 -27.18 52.36
C LEU A 242 34.10 -27.34 53.11
N LEU A 243 33.04 -26.74 52.58
CA LEU A 243 31.69 -26.96 53.08
C LEU A 243 31.19 -28.37 52.75
N ALA A 244 30.42 -28.96 53.67
CA ALA A 244 29.76 -30.24 53.48
C ALA A 244 28.69 -30.19 52.37
N LYS A 245 28.41 -31.32 51.71
CA LYS A 245 27.36 -31.38 50.67
C LYS A 245 25.94 -31.58 51.20
N ASN A 246 25.83 -31.98 52.46
CA ASN A 246 24.61 -32.26 53.22
C ASN A 246 25.01 -32.45 54.69
N GLY A 247 24.07 -32.24 55.62
CA GLY A 247 24.38 -32.32 57.05
C GLY A 247 24.88 -33.69 57.53
N TYR A 248 24.43 -34.80 56.91
CA TYR A 248 24.96 -36.14 57.22
C TYR A 248 26.43 -36.34 56.82
N GLU A 249 26.94 -35.62 55.82
CA GLU A 249 28.38 -35.64 55.50
C GLU A 249 29.19 -34.99 56.62
N ALA A 250 28.68 -33.93 57.26
CA ALA A 250 29.28 -33.34 58.45
C ALA A 250 29.19 -34.27 59.67
N LEU A 251 28.04 -34.93 59.90
CA LEU A 251 27.89 -35.90 61.00
C LEU A 251 28.85 -37.10 60.87
N ARG A 252 29.09 -37.59 59.63
CA ARG A 252 30.03 -38.69 59.38
C ARG A 252 31.49 -38.32 59.65
N GLU A 253 31.86 -37.04 59.62
CA GLU A 253 33.20 -36.60 60.03
C GLU A 253 33.37 -36.64 61.56
N LEU A 254 32.26 -36.58 62.30
CA LEU A 254 32.23 -36.60 63.76
C LEU A 254 32.22 -38.01 64.38
N ASP A 255 31.72 -39.02 63.67
CA ASP A 255 31.84 -40.44 64.02
C ASP A 255 33.33 -40.86 63.93
N LYS A 256 34.02 -40.82 65.07
CA LYS A 256 35.41 -41.28 65.20
C LYS A 256 35.47 -42.75 65.60
N SER A 257 34.38 -43.33 66.12
CA SER A 257 34.24 -44.77 66.38
C SER A 257 34.29 -45.62 65.09
N ASN A 258 33.82 -45.04 63.98
CA ASN A 258 33.60 -45.62 62.65
C ASN A 258 32.58 -46.79 62.64
N ASP A 259 31.55 -46.74 63.48
CA ASP A 259 30.48 -47.75 63.51
C ASP A 259 29.20 -47.35 62.73
N GLY A 260 29.12 -46.09 62.27
CA GLY A 260 27.99 -45.55 61.50
C GLY A 260 26.90 -44.90 62.36
N GLN A 261 27.11 -44.83 63.68
CA GLN A 261 26.34 -44.03 64.62
C GLN A 261 27.22 -42.88 65.13
N LEU A 262 26.57 -41.81 65.59
CA LEU A 262 27.14 -40.83 66.47
C LEU A 262 26.50 -41.10 67.84
N ASP A 263 27.29 -41.47 68.84
CA ASP A 263 26.81 -41.82 70.18
C ASP A 263 27.82 -41.48 71.30
N SER A 264 27.53 -41.87 72.54
CA SER A 264 28.39 -41.63 73.72
C SER A 264 29.83 -42.20 73.64
N SER A 265 30.16 -43.00 72.62
CA SER A 265 31.52 -43.46 72.35
C SER A 265 32.37 -42.42 71.58
N ASP A 266 31.73 -41.43 70.95
CA ASP A 266 32.39 -40.32 70.25
C ASP A 266 32.65 -39.12 71.16
N ALA A 267 33.87 -38.58 71.12
CA ALA A 267 34.33 -37.52 72.02
C ALA A 267 33.60 -36.16 71.85
N ILE A 268 32.82 -36.00 70.78
CA ILE A 268 32.03 -34.80 70.49
C ILE A 268 30.61 -34.87 71.05
N TRP A 269 30.14 -36.06 71.45
CA TRP A 269 28.75 -36.31 71.87
C TRP A 269 28.23 -35.33 72.94
N GLU A 270 29.03 -35.10 73.98
CA GLU A 270 28.70 -34.20 75.11
C GLU A 270 28.61 -32.70 74.72
N GLN A 271 28.99 -32.33 73.48
CA GLN A 271 28.93 -30.97 72.95
C GLN A 271 27.77 -30.76 71.98
N LEU A 272 27.10 -31.84 71.55
CA LEU A 272 25.96 -31.76 70.63
C LEU A 272 24.68 -31.39 71.39
N GLN A 273 23.87 -30.56 70.75
CA GLN A 273 22.62 -30.07 71.32
C GLN A 273 21.48 -30.17 70.29
N VAL A 274 20.25 -30.18 70.80
CA VAL A 274 19.04 -29.93 70.01
C VAL A 274 18.54 -28.53 70.33
N TRP A 275 18.25 -27.75 69.30
CA TRP A 275 17.55 -26.47 69.39
C TRP A 275 16.09 -26.66 68.97
N GLN A 276 15.17 -26.46 69.92
CA GLN A 276 13.73 -26.43 69.68
C GLN A 276 13.25 -24.98 69.81
N ASP A 277 13.12 -24.28 68.68
CA ASP A 277 12.68 -22.87 68.59
C ASP A 277 11.16 -22.78 68.82
N ALA A 278 10.77 -22.40 70.03
CA ALA A 278 9.40 -22.53 70.51
C ALA A 278 8.48 -21.39 70.07
N ASN A 279 9.05 -20.25 69.65
CA ASN A 279 8.32 -19.08 69.15
C ASN A 279 8.58 -18.83 67.64
N SER A 280 9.44 -19.64 67.02
CA SER A 280 9.83 -19.60 65.61
C SER A 280 10.45 -18.27 65.21
N ASN A 281 11.24 -17.63 66.10
CA ASN A 281 11.86 -16.33 65.83
C ASN A 281 13.26 -16.41 65.17
N GLY A 282 13.84 -17.61 65.07
CA GLY A 282 15.16 -17.83 64.49
C GLY A 282 16.32 -17.41 65.39
N ARG A 283 16.14 -17.35 66.71
CA ARG A 283 17.17 -17.02 67.70
C ARG A 283 17.00 -17.89 68.94
N VAL A 284 18.11 -18.31 69.55
CA VAL A 284 18.07 -19.10 70.79
C VAL A 284 17.55 -18.25 71.95
N ASP A 285 16.37 -18.59 72.46
CA ASP A 285 15.83 -18.08 73.72
C ASP A 285 16.15 -19.00 74.93
N GLU A 286 15.90 -18.52 76.16
CA GLU A 286 16.23 -19.26 77.40
C GLU A 286 15.38 -20.53 77.54
N GLY A 287 16.02 -21.70 77.38
CA GLY A 287 15.40 -23.02 77.54
C GLY A 287 15.19 -23.82 76.25
N GLU A 288 15.51 -23.22 75.10
CA GLU A 288 15.33 -23.85 73.78
C GLU A 288 16.47 -24.80 73.38
N LEU A 289 17.68 -24.58 73.91
CA LEU A 289 18.81 -25.51 73.75
C LEU A 289 18.79 -26.60 74.81
N ARG A 290 18.86 -27.86 74.37
CA ARG A 290 18.91 -29.06 75.22
C ARG A 290 20.09 -29.95 74.81
N SER A 291 20.72 -30.64 75.76
CA SER A 291 21.68 -31.69 75.39
C SER A 291 20.97 -32.89 74.75
N LEU A 292 21.69 -33.73 74.01
CA LEU A 292 21.11 -34.94 73.42
C LEU A 292 20.45 -35.86 74.46
N GLU A 293 21.06 -36.00 75.66
CA GLU A 293 20.46 -36.75 76.79
C GLU A 293 19.14 -36.11 77.27
N GLN A 294 19.07 -34.77 77.35
CA GLN A 294 17.85 -34.05 77.75
C GLN A 294 16.75 -34.13 76.69
N ALA A 295 17.11 -34.24 75.41
CA ALA A 295 16.18 -34.53 74.32
C ALA A 295 15.80 -36.03 74.24
N GLY A 296 16.40 -36.90 75.05
CA GLY A 296 16.13 -38.34 75.05
C GLY A 296 16.82 -39.13 73.93
N VAL A 297 17.74 -38.51 73.19
CA VAL A 297 18.47 -39.11 72.07
C VAL A 297 19.60 -40.02 72.58
N ALA A 298 19.67 -41.25 72.09
CA ALA A 298 20.68 -42.25 72.44
C ALA A 298 21.75 -42.44 71.34
N SER A 299 21.37 -42.37 70.06
CA SER A 299 22.31 -42.35 68.94
C SER A 299 21.71 -41.66 67.71
N ILE A 300 22.55 -41.09 66.84
CA ILE A 300 22.12 -40.50 65.56
C ILE A 300 22.85 -41.22 64.43
N ALA A 301 22.13 -41.77 63.45
CA ALA A 301 22.76 -42.49 62.34
C ALA A 301 23.46 -41.52 61.37
N THR A 302 24.73 -41.77 61.04
CA THR A 302 25.48 -40.96 60.06
C THR A 302 25.25 -41.38 58.60
N GLY A 303 24.57 -42.51 58.39
CA GLY A 303 24.12 -42.99 57.09
C GLY A 303 22.72 -42.49 56.71
N TYR A 304 22.52 -42.16 55.43
CA TYR A 304 21.28 -41.56 54.92
C TYR A 304 20.79 -42.23 53.62
N LYS A 305 19.57 -41.89 53.22
CA LYS A 305 18.98 -42.15 51.89
C LYS A 305 18.61 -40.83 51.23
N ASN A 306 18.92 -40.69 49.95
CA ASN A 306 18.43 -39.54 49.17
C ASN A 306 16.93 -39.65 48.90
N THR A 307 16.22 -38.53 48.94
CA THR A 307 14.81 -38.43 48.55
C THR A 307 14.58 -37.17 47.71
N ASP A 308 13.52 -37.18 46.90
CA ASP A 308 13.03 -36.02 46.16
C ASP A 308 11.77 -35.42 46.84
N PHE A 309 11.55 -35.68 48.13
CA PHE A 309 10.38 -35.17 48.86
C PHE A 309 10.50 -33.67 49.11
N ILE A 310 9.42 -32.95 48.79
CA ILE A 310 9.21 -31.53 49.12
C ILE A 310 7.89 -31.48 49.89
N ASP A 311 7.89 -30.80 51.03
CA ASP A 311 6.70 -30.68 51.88
C ASP A 311 5.73 -29.58 51.40
N SER A 312 4.65 -29.38 52.17
CA SER A 312 3.61 -28.40 51.84
C SER A 312 4.07 -26.93 51.96
N GLN A 313 5.22 -26.67 52.59
CA GLN A 313 5.80 -25.34 52.81
C GLN A 313 6.91 -24.99 51.82
N ASP A 314 7.12 -25.85 50.81
CA ASP A 314 8.11 -25.76 49.73
C ASP A 314 9.57 -26.10 50.14
N ASN A 315 9.77 -26.70 51.32
CA ASN A 315 11.07 -27.14 51.85
C ASN A 315 11.38 -28.60 51.46
N ALA A 316 12.64 -28.94 51.16
CA ALA A 316 13.00 -30.20 50.50
C ALA A 316 13.82 -31.16 51.38
N HIS A 317 13.29 -32.34 51.68
CA HIS A 317 13.87 -33.31 52.62
C HIS A 317 14.86 -34.25 51.90
N LYS A 318 15.98 -33.68 51.39
CA LYS A 318 16.83 -34.34 50.39
C LYS A 318 17.58 -35.57 50.91
N GLN A 319 17.91 -35.63 52.20
CA GLN A 319 18.50 -36.80 52.84
C GLN A 319 17.70 -37.18 54.09
N THR A 320 17.31 -38.45 54.22
CA THR A 320 16.63 -38.98 55.43
C THR A 320 17.49 -40.05 56.09
N GLY A 321 17.69 -39.93 57.40
CA GLY A 321 18.37 -40.89 58.27
C GLY A 321 17.42 -41.44 59.35
N SER A 322 17.97 -41.73 60.53
CA SER A 322 17.22 -42.19 61.70
C SER A 322 17.92 -41.77 62.99
N VAL A 323 17.13 -41.63 64.05
CA VAL A 323 17.60 -41.38 65.42
C VAL A 323 17.12 -42.53 66.32
N THR A 324 17.97 -42.97 67.25
CA THR A 324 17.60 -43.96 68.27
C THR A 324 17.36 -43.23 69.58
N TRP A 325 16.23 -43.48 70.23
CA TRP A 325 15.84 -42.88 71.51
C TRP A 325 16.30 -43.74 72.69
N ALA A 326 16.34 -43.14 73.88
CA ALA A 326 16.74 -43.80 75.13
C ALA A 326 15.83 -44.95 75.59
N ASP A 327 14.70 -45.19 74.92
CA ASP A 327 13.79 -46.33 75.13
C ASP A 327 13.94 -47.45 74.07
N ASP A 328 15.03 -47.42 73.29
CA ASP A 328 15.32 -48.29 72.13
C ASP A 328 14.35 -48.13 70.93
N SER A 329 13.46 -47.12 70.93
CA SER A 329 12.65 -46.81 69.75
C SER A 329 13.45 -46.03 68.68
N VAL A 330 12.99 -46.09 67.43
CA VAL A 330 13.68 -45.48 66.28
C VAL A 330 12.79 -44.40 65.65
N GLY A 331 13.20 -43.14 65.79
CA GLY A 331 12.59 -41.98 65.14
C GLY A 331 13.24 -41.62 63.81
N LYS A 332 12.73 -40.55 63.18
CA LYS A 332 13.27 -40.03 61.91
C LYS A 332 14.29 -38.91 62.16
N SER A 333 15.19 -38.74 61.20
CA SER A 333 15.92 -37.50 61.03
C SER A 333 16.01 -37.18 59.54
N ALA A 334 16.14 -35.90 59.18
CA ALA A 334 16.36 -35.50 57.79
C ALA A 334 17.23 -34.24 57.70
N ASP A 335 18.03 -34.15 56.64
CA ASP A 335 18.66 -32.92 56.18
C ASP A 335 17.62 -32.19 55.32
N VAL A 336 17.02 -31.15 55.90
CA VAL A 336 15.89 -30.43 55.32
C VAL A 336 16.39 -29.15 54.67
N TRP A 337 16.28 -29.10 53.36
CA TRP A 337 16.74 -27.98 52.56
C TRP A 337 15.63 -26.91 52.50
N PHE A 338 15.66 -26.01 53.48
CA PHE A 338 14.76 -24.86 53.59
C PHE A 338 14.86 -23.95 52.36
N ASN A 339 13.71 -23.45 51.90
CA ASN A 339 13.65 -22.47 50.82
C ASN A 339 14.03 -21.07 51.36
N THR A 340 15.16 -20.52 50.92
CA THR A 340 15.67 -19.20 51.36
C THR A 340 15.40 -18.10 50.34
N ASN A 341 15.16 -16.89 50.84
CA ASN A 341 15.13 -15.67 50.05
C ASN A 341 16.33 -14.78 50.40
N THR A 342 17.45 -15.04 49.74
CA THR A 342 18.70 -14.29 49.88
C THR A 342 18.60 -12.83 49.40
N GLY A 343 17.51 -12.42 48.74
CA GLY A 343 17.24 -11.01 48.42
C GLY A 343 16.56 -10.24 49.55
N TYR A 344 15.97 -10.92 50.53
CA TYR A 344 15.23 -10.32 51.64
C TYR A 344 15.87 -10.69 52.97
N THR A 345 16.79 -9.84 53.40
CA THR A 345 17.65 -10.06 54.56
C THR A 345 17.40 -9.03 55.66
N ARG A 346 17.99 -9.30 56.83
CA ARG A 346 18.15 -8.37 57.95
C ARG A 346 19.64 -8.34 58.32
N TYR A 347 20.26 -7.16 58.28
CA TYR A 347 21.64 -7.01 58.75
C TYR A 347 21.68 -7.05 60.28
N ASP A 348 22.34 -8.04 60.86
CA ASP A 348 22.40 -8.27 62.32
C ASP A 348 23.65 -7.65 62.98
N GLY A 349 24.47 -6.92 62.21
CA GLY A 349 25.64 -6.19 62.73
C GLY A 349 25.30 -4.94 63.56
N VAL A 350 25.98 -4.77 64.70
CA VAL A 350 25.76 -3.64 65.62
C VAL A 350 26.39 -2.34 65.09
N VAL A 351 25.56 -1.35 64.72
CA VAL A 351 26.00 -0.06 64.19
C VAL A 351 25.26 1.11 64.86
N ASN A 352 26.01 2.13 65.27
CA ASN A 352 25.45 3.35 65.85
C ASN A 352 25.21 4.41 64.77
N ILE A 353 23.95 4.69 64.45
CA ILE A 353 23.55 5.69 63.46
C ILE A 353 23.58 7.09 64.11
N SER A 354 24.32 8.03 63.50
CA SER A 354 24.45 9.39 64.02
C SER A 354 23.23 10.27 63.69
N ALA A 355 23.05 11.38 64.41
CA ALA A 355 21.93 12.30 64.16
C ALA A 355 21.98 12.92 62.75
N GLU A 356 23.18 13.20 62.25
CA GLU A 356 23.41 13.71 60.89
C GLU A 356 22.99 12.70 59.82
N VAL A 357 23.17 11.40 60.07
CA VAL A 357 22.73 10.33 59.15
C VAL A 357 21.22 10.14 59.21
N ARG A 358 20.59 10.21 60.41
CA ARG A 358 19.12 10.13 60.56
C ARG A 358 18.37 11.23 59.80
N ALA A 359 18.99 12.40 59.60
CA ALA A 359 18.40 13.51 58.86
C ALA A 359 18.45 13.35 57.33
N LEU A 360 19.18 12.35 56.81
CA LEU A 360 19.26 12.03 55.38
C LEU A 360 18.21 10.99 54.97
N PRO A 361 17.86 10.87 53.68
CA PRO A 361 16.93 9.87 53.18
C PRO A 361 17.33 8.44 53.58
N TYR A 362 16.36 7.65 54.02
CA TYR A 362 16.54 6.25 54.34
C TYR A 362 16.14 5.38 53.15
N ILE A 363 16.98 4.40 52.80
CA ILE A 363 16.63 3.35 51.85
C ILE A 363 17.00 2.02 52.49
N ARG A 364 16.06 1.09 52.45
CA ARG A 364 16.27 -0.29 52.86
C ARG A 364 17.30 -0.98 51.94
N GLY A 365 18.22 -1.73 52.53
CA GLY A 365 19.13 -2.64 51.85
C GLY A 365 18.48 -3.97 51.51
N PHE A 366 18.99 -4.64 50.48
CA PHE A 366 18.56 -5.97 50.05
C PHE A 366 19.76 -6.89 49.91
N GLY A 367 19.56 -8.18 50.13
CA GLY A 367 20.63 -9.17 50.15
C GLY A 367 21.79 -8.76 51.04
N ASN A 368 22.98 -8.64 50.45
CA ASN A 368 24.21 -8.33 51.17
C ASN A 368 24.54 -6.82 51.12
N MET A 369 23.56 -5.97 50.81
CA MET A 369 23.63 -4.52 50.97
C MET A 369 22.97 -4.11 52.29
N THR A 370 23.70 -3.41 53.16
CA THR A 370 23.13 -2.83 54.38
C THR A 370 22.19 -1.66 54.05
N ASP A 371 21.27 -1.31 54.96
CA ASP A 371 20.47 -0.09 54.84
C ASP A 371 21.36 1.14 54.59
N LEU A 372 20.89 2.09 53.77
CA LEU A 372 21.69 3.25 53.36
C LEU A 372 22.19 4.06 54.57
N HIS A 373 21.42 4.14 55.66
CA HIS A 373 21.86 4.77 56.91
C HIS A 373 23.00 4.01 57.61
N VAL A 374 22.97 2.68 57.58
CA VAL A 374 24.06 1.84 58.12
C VAL A 374 25.32 2.04 57.27
N ALA A 375 25.18 1.99 55.95
CA ALA A 375 26.29 2.24 55.02
C ALA A 375 26.88 3.65 55.17
N MET A 376 26.06 4.71 55.22
CA MET A 376 26.52 6.11 55.43
C MET A 376 27.15 6.34 56.81
N SER A 377 26.78 5.54 57.83
CA SER A 377 27.43 5.59 59.15
C SER A 377 28.83 4.99 59.15
N GLN A 378 29.12 4.08 58.21
CA GLN A 378 30.43 3.44 58.03
C GLN A 378 31.27 4.07 56.92
N ASN A 379 30.65 4.68 55.91
CA ASN A 379 31.28 5.30 54.74
C ASN A 379 30.90 6.79 54.61
N THR A 380 31.83 7.66 54.97
CA THR A 380 31.64 9.12 54.88
C THR A 380 31.67 9.68 53.46
N ALA A 381 32.25 8.97 52.49
CA ALA A 381 32.24 9.37 51.08
C ALA A 381 30.83 9.19 50.50
N LEU A 382 30.23 8.01 50.72
CA LEU A 382 28.83 7.72 50.37
C LEU A 382 27.87 8.77 50.94
N ARG A 383 28.03 9.14 52.22
CA ARG A 383 27.21 10.18 52.85
C ARG A 383 27.32 11.53 52.12
N GLY A 384 28.54 11.98 51.81
CA GLY A 384 28.76 13.22 51.06
C GLY A 384 28.21 13.20 49.63
N MET A 385 28.15 12.02 49.01
CA MET A 385 27.54 11.86 47.68
C MET A 385 26.02 11.96 47.73
N VAL A 386 25.38 11.34 48.75
CA VAL A 386 23.94 11.49 49.01
C VAL A 386 23.60 12.94 49.35
N GLU A 387 24.33 13.59 50.26
CA GLU A 387 24.19 15.02 50.58
C GLU A 387 24.25 15.89 49.31
N LYS A 388 25.21 15.63 48.41
CA LYS A 388 25.31 16.33 47.12
C LYS A 388 24.09 16.08 46.24
N TYR A 389 23.69 14.83 46.04
CA TYR A 389 22.56 14.47 45.17
C TYR A 389 21.27 15.18 45.58
N ILE A 390 20.98 15.27 46.88
CA ILE A 390 19.80 15.99 47.39
C ILE A 390 19.80 17.44 46.91
N SER A 391 20.96 18.12 46.97
CA SER A 391 21.12 19.52 46.57
C SER A 391 21.13 19.77 45.05
N THR A 392 21.39 18.74 44.23
CA THR A 392 21.52 18.83 42.76
C THR A 392 20.56 17.89 42.01
N SER A 393 19.48 17.45 42.65
CA SER A 393 18.61 16.35 42.19
C SER A 393 17.81 16.62 40.91
N GLN A 394 17.84 17.84 40.38
CA GLN A 394 17.25 18.24 39.10
C GLN A 394 18.29 18.73 38.08
N GLU A 395 19.59 18.61 38.37
CA GLU A 395 20.68 18.99 37.46
C GLU A 395 21.07 17.82 36.52
N GLU A 396 21.66 18.11 35.37
CA GLU A 396 22.05 17.13 34.35
C GLU A 396 23.01 16.03 34.88
N ASP A 397 23.88 16.39 35.84
CA ASP A 397 24.82 15.48 36.51
C ASP A 397 24.16 14.51 37.52
N ALA A 398 22.86 14.65 37.83
CA ALA A 398 22.20 13.90 38.89
C ALA A 398 22.17 12.38 38.63
N GLU A 399 21.95 11.95 37.39
CA GLU A 399 21.93 10.52 37.02
C GLU A 399 23.32 9.88 37.20
N ALA A 400 24.39 10.57 36.79
CA ALA A 400 25.75 10.08 36.98
C ALA A 400 26.12 9.95 38.48
N LEU A 401 25.72 10.93 39.29
CA LEU A 401 25.93 10.89 40.74
C LEU A 401 25.12 9.78 41.42
N LEU A 402 23.90 9.51 40.97
CA LEU A 402 23.09 8.36 41.43
C LEU A 402 23.79 7.02 41.15
N GLN A 403 24.37 6.85 39.96
CA GLN A 403 25.13 5.65 39.61
C GLN A 403 26.33 5.46 40.54
N ASP A 404 27.10 6.53 40.80
CA ASP A 404 28.24 6.48 41.71
C ASP A 404 27.80 6.18 43.16
N ILE A 405 26.67 6.71 43.63
CA ILE A 405 26.08 6.38 44.95
C ILE A 405 25.77 4.89 45.05
N ILE A 406 25.11 4.32 44.04
CA ILE A 406 24.75 2.89 44.01
C ILE A 406 26.03 2.01 44.01
N PHE A 407 27.04 2.38 43.23
CA PHE A 407 28.30 1.64 43.19
C PHE A 407 29.09 1.69 44.50
N GLU A 408 29.13 2.85 45.16
CA GLU A 408 29.86 3.01 46.42
C GLU A 408 29.10 2.35 47.59
N TRP A 409 27.76 2.37 47.58
CA TRP A 409 26.93 1.66 48.56
C TRP A 409 27.05 0.14 48.44
N ALA A 410 27.06 -0.41 47.22
CA ALA A 410 27.30 -1.84 47.00
C ALA A 410 28.78 -2.24 47.14
N GLY A 411 29.71 -1.30 47.35
CA GLY A 411 31.15 -1.57 47.47
C GLY A 411 31.84 -2.00 46.16
N VAL A 412 31.23 -1.76 45.00
CA VAL A 412 31.68 -2.27 43.69
C VAL A 412 32.51 -1.26 42.89
N THR A 413 32.84 -0.09 43.43
CA THR A 413 33.58 0.97 42.72
C THR A 413 34.93 0.53 42.16
N ASN A 414 35.56 -0.49 42.75
CA ASN A 414 36.82 -1.08 42.29
C ASN A 414 36.67 -2.23 41.26
N VAL A 415 35.44 -2.62 40.90
CA VAL A 415 35.19 -3.69 39.92
C VAL A 415 35.43 -3.18 38.50
N VAL A 416 36.34 -3.82 37.76
CA VAL A 416 36.66 -3.46 36.37
C VAL A 416 35.49 -3.83 35.45
N ALA A 417 34.93 -2.85 34.73
CA ALA A 417 33.72 -3.00 33.92
C ALA A 417 33.71 -4.20 32.94
N GLY A 418 34.84 -4.55 32.33
CA GLY A 418 34.93 -5.71 31.41
C GLY A 418 35.19 -7.08 32.07
N SER A 419 35.32 -7.14 33.40
CA SER A 419 35.79 -8.35 34.12
C SER A 419 34.82 -9.54 34.04
N ARG A 420 33.53 -9.30 33.77
CA ARG A 420 32.49 -10.32 33.62
C ARG A 420 32.07 -10.55 32.15
N GLY A 421 32.95 -10.19 31.23
CA GLY A 421 32.74 -10.26 29.78
C GLY A 421 32.20 -8.95 29.19
N ASN A 422 32.11 -8.89 27.85
CA ASN A 422 31.85 -7.64 27.13
C ASN A 422 30.35 -7.27 26.97
N ASN A 423 29.43 -8.07 27.50
CA ASN A 423 27.99 -7.89 27.27
C ASN A 423 27.32 -6.94 28.28
N ILE A 424 27.92 -6.71 29.44
CA ILE A 424 27.42 -5.89 30.56
C ILE A 424 28.59 -5.22 31.27
N ASP A 425 28.37 -4.06 31.89
CA ASP A 425 29.33 -3.54 32.87
C ASP A 425 29.28 -4.45 34.11
N ALA A 426 30.42 -5.03 34.48
CA ALA A 426 30.55 -5.91 35.63
C ALA A 426 30.09 -5.26 36.95
N ARG A 427 30.09 -3.93 37.06
CA ARG A 427 29.57 -3.20 38.23
C ARG A 427 28.05 -3.30 38.33
N TYR A 428 27.32 -3.21 37.22
CA TYR A 428 25.86 -3.40 37.21
C TYR A 428 25.49 -4.82 37.66
N LEU A 429 26.27 -5.81 37.21
CA LEU A 429 26.08 -7.20 37.65
C LEU A 429 26.40 -7.35 39.14
N ALA A 430 27.52 -6.81 39.61
CA ALA A 430 27.94 -6.91 41.00
C ALA A 430 26.96 -6.21 41.97
N VAL A 431 26.35 -5.08 41.58
CA VAL A 431 25.26 -4.45 42.37
C VAL A 431 24.08 -5.40 42.50
N LEU A 432 23.64 -6.03 41.41
CA LEU A 432 22.52 -6.98 41.47
C LEU A 432 22.88 -8.21 42.32
N GLU A 433 24.09 -8.75 42.16
CA GLU A 433 24.58 -9.87 42.97
C GLU A 433 24.59 -9.53 44.48
N SER A 434 24.99 -8.30 44.84
CA SER A 434 24.86 -7.79 46.20
C SER A 434 23.40 -7.65 46.64
N ALA A 435 22.55 -7.01 45.84
CA ALA A 435 21.14 -6.77 46.15
C ALA A 435 20.29 -8.05 46.23
N THR A 436 20.74 -9.16 45.62
CA THR A 436 20.09 -10.48 45.70
C THR A 436 20.78 -11.47 46.63
N GLY A 437 21.91 -11.08 47.24
CA GLY A 437 22.73 -11.96 48.10
C GLY A 437 23.38 -13.14 47.37
N GLU A 438 23.46 -13.13 46.04
CA GLU A 438 23.82 -14.32 45.23
C GLU A 438 24.62 -13.97 43.97
N PRO A 439 25.74 -14.67 43.70
CA PRO A 439 26.48 -14.51 42.44
C PRO A 439 25.77 -15.16 41.25
N TYR A 440 25.80 -14.47 40.10
CA TYR A 440 25.25 -14.94 38.84
C TYR A 440 25.96 -16.20 38.33
N LYS A 441 25.17 -17.27 38.13
CA LYS A 441 25.60 -18.58 37.62
C LYS A 441 24.93 -18.86 36.28
N ASN A 442 25.70 -19.04 35.21
CA ASN A 442 25.17 -19.37 33.89
C ASN A 442 24.87 -20.86 33.77
N VAL A 443 23.59 -21.25 33.85
CA VAL A 443 23.15 -22.66 33.79
C VAL A 443 23.49 -23.38 32.47
N THR A 444 23.80 -22.66 31.38
CA THR A 444 24.09 -23.26 30.06
C THR A 444 25.53 -23.76 29.93
N ASN A 445 26.49 -23.13 30.63
CA ASN A 445 27.91 -23.44 30.50
C ASN A 445 28.71 -23.40 31.82
N GLY A 446 28.05 -23.19 32.96
CA GLY A 446 28.66 -23.13 34.30
C GLY A 446 29.55 -21.91 34.54
N THR A 447 29.60 -20.93 33.64
CA THR A 447 30.45 -19.74 33.80
C THR A 447 29.76 -18.64 34.61
N VAL A 448 30.55 -17.73 35.17
CA VAL A 448 30.06 -16.54 35.89
C VAL A 448 29.79 -15.34 34.96
N ASN A 449 29.87 -15.52 33.63
CA ASN A 449 29.76 -14.44 32.65
C ASN A 449 28.42 -14.52 31.90
N PRO A 450 27.60 -13.45 31.90
CA PRO A 450 26.32 -13.45 31.19
C PRO A 450 26.51 -13.38 29.66
N LEU A 451 25.76 -14.24 28.97
CA LEU A 451 25.60 -14.18 27.52
C LEU A 451 24.64 -13.04 27.14
N GLN A 452 24.63 -12.64 25.87
CA GLN A 452 23.89 -11.47 25.36
C GLN A 452 22.45 -11.35 25.88
N ASN A 453 21.65 -12.43 25.83
CA ASN A 453 20.25 -12.41 26.27
C ASN A 453 20.13 -12.18 27.78
N ALA A 454 20.94 -12.88 28.59
CA ALA A 454 20.96 -12.70 30.04
C ALA A 454 21.44 -11.30 30.43
N ALA A 455 22.47 -10.78 29.75
CA ALA A 455 22.98 -9.43 29.94
C ALA A 455 21.93 -8.35 29.62
N GLY A 456 21.04 -8.59 28.65
CA GLY A 456 19.90 -7.70 28.38
C GLY A 456 18.91 -7.64 29.55
N VAL A 457 18.51 -8.81 30.09
CA VAL A 457 17.62 -8.89 31.26
C VAL A 457 18.26 -8.25 32.50
N LEU A 458 19.53 -8.55 32.78
CA LEU A 458 20.27 -8.01 33.92
C LEU A 458 20.44 -6.48 33.83
N LYS A 459 20.70 -5.92 32.64
CA LYS A 459 20.71 -4.47 32.44
C LYS A 459 19.36 -3.83 32.75
N ASN A 460 18.26 -4.42 32.28
CA ASN A 460 16.92 -3.91 32.54
C ASN A 460 16.58 -3.96 34.04
N GLU A 461 16.97 -5.01 34.75
CA GLU A 461 16.75 -5.12 36.20
C GLU A 461 17.61 -4.13 36.98
N TYR A 462 18.87 -3.92 36.58
CA TYR A 462 19.71 -2.86 37.17
C TYR A 462 19.10 -1.45 36.99
N VAL A 463 18.52 -1.16 35.82
CA VAL A 463 17.82 0.11 35.57
C VAL A 463 16.56 0.25 36.42
N ARG A 464 15.81 -0.83 36.68
CA ARG A 464 14.69 -0.82 37.63
C ARG A 464 15.17 -0.55 39.05
N PHE A 465 16.22 -1.23 39.47
CA PHE A 465 16.83 -1.05 40.79
C PHE A 465 17.27 0.40 40.99
N ALA A 466 18.03 0.97 40.05
CA ALA A 466 18.46 2.36 40.09
C ALA A 466 17.29 3.36 40.19
N LYS A 467 16.18 3.13 39.46
CA LYS A 467 14.97 3.95 39.56
C LYS A 467 14.26 3.83 40.90
N TYR A 468 14.23 2.66 41.51
CA TYR A 468 13.70 2.48 42.87
C TYR A 468 14.55 3.27 43.89
N ILE A 469 15.88 3.25 43.76
CA ILE A 469 16.79 4.07 44.59
C ILE A 469 16.55 5.56 44.35
N GLU A 470 16.45 5.99 43.09
CA GLU A 470 16.15 7.37 42.74
C GLU A 470 14.84 7.86 43.37
N ALA A 471 13.75 7.10 43.16
CA ALA A 471 12.44 7.42 43.70
C ALA A 471 12.41 7.41 45.24
N SER A 472 13.18 6.51 45.85
CA SER A 472 13.41 6.48 47.30
C SER A 472 14.06 7.76 47.82
N LEU A 473 15.03 8.33 47.09
CA LEU A 473 15.64 9.62 47.45
C LEU A 473 14.69 10.79 47.22
N LEU A 474 14.04 10.85 46.04
CA LEU A 474 13.20 11.98 45.61
C LEU A 474 11.90 12.11 46.42
N SER A 475 11.26 11.00 46.79
CA SER A 475 10.07 10.98 47.65
C SER A 475 10.31 11.56 49.05
N GLN A 476 11.53 11.41 49.59
CA GLN A 476 11.93 11.95 50.88
C GLN A 476 12.51 13.37 50.80
N THR A 477 12.63 13.94 49.60
CA THR A 477 13.29 15.23 49.37
C THR A 477 12.45 16.14 48.47
N LEU A 478 12.64 16.10 47.15
CA LEU A 478 11.99 16.98 46.17
C LEU A 478 10.45 16.92 46.21
N TYR A 479 9.90 15.73 46.48
CA TYR A 479 8.47 15.46 46.57
C TYR A 479 8.00 15.15 48.01
N ARG A 480 8.80 15.52 49.03
CA ARG A 480 8.49 15.23 50.43
C ARG A 480 7.13 15.77 50.86
N GLU A 481 6.70 16.93 50.36
CA GLU A 481 5.38 17.49 50.66
C GLU A 481 4.26 16.52 50.25
N GLU A 482 4.31 16.02 49.01
CA GLU A 482 3.32 15.07 48.51
C GLU A 482 3.37 13.72 49.25
N PHE A 483 4.54 13.11 49.37
CA PHE A 483 4.67 11.78 49.98
C PHE A 483 4.39 11.78 51.49
N SER A 484 4.58 12.91 52.18
CA SER A 484 4.22 13.06 53.60
C SER A 484 2.72 13.00 53.91
N SER A 485 1.87 13.06 52.88
CA SER A 485 0.42 12.85 53.02
C SER A 485 0.01 11.38 53.09
N ILE A 486 0.92 10.44 52.81
CA ILE A 486 0.69 9.01 52.97
C ILE A 486 0.88 8.65 54.45
N SER A 487 -0.10 7.97 55.03
CA SER A 487 -0.11 7.62 56.46
C SER A 487 -0.25 6.11 56.66
N LEU A 488 0.00 5.64 57.88
CA LEU A 488 -0.25 4.25 58.28
C LEU A 488 -1.56 4.14 59.04
N GLU A 489 -2.32 3.09 58.77
CA GLU A 489 -3.54 2.74 59.48
C GLU A 489 -3.55 1.25 59.90
N ILE A 490 -4.29 0.92 60.94
CA ILE A 490 -4.49 -0.49 61.35
C ILE A 490 -5.50 -1.12 60.38
N LYS A 491 -5.18 -2.30 59.84
CA LYS A 491 -6.09 -3.07 58.97
C LYS A 491 -7.44 -3.27 59.68
N SER A 492 -8.54 -3.24 58.94
CA SER A 492 -9.90 -3.31 59.52
C SER A 492 -10.22 -4.64 60.24
N ASP A 493 -9.45 -5.69 60.00
CA ASP A 493 -9.47 -6.98 60.69
C ASP A 493 -8.50 -7.06 61.89
N THR A 494 -7.77 -5.99 62.18
CA THR A 494 -6.71 -5.88 63.20
C THR A 494 -5.51 -6.82 63.01
N SER A 495 -5.35 -7.43 61.83
CA SER A 495 -4.25 -8.38 61.53
C SER A 495 -2.87 -7.72 61.34
N GLY A 496 -2.79 -6.39 61.32
CA GLY A 496 -1.54 -5.65 61.13
C GLY A 496 -1.78 -4.20 60.73
N ILE A 497 -0.75 -3.56 60.18
CA ILE A 497 -0.75 -2.18 59.70
C ILE A 497 -0.77 -2.17 58.15
N THR A 498 -1.32 -1.13 57.54
CA THR A 498 -1.31 -0.89 56.09
C THR A 498 -1.16 0.61 55.78
N TYR A 499 -0.90 0.98 54.53
CA TYR A 499 -0.84 2.38 54.09
C TYR A 499 -2.24 2.92 53.74
N ASN A 500 -2.48 4.18 54.10
CA ASN A 500 -3.63 4.98 53.69
C ASN A 500 -3.18 6.08 52.71
N PHE A 501 -3.75 6.04 51.50
CA PHE A 501 -3.43 6.94 50.39
C PHE A 501 -4.50 8.01 50.13
N ALA A 502 -5.55 8.14 50.96
CA ALA A 502 -6.70 9.00 50.65
C ALA A 502 -6.33 10.49 50.55
N VAL A 503 -5.42 10.98 51.40
CA VAL A 503 -4.94 12.38 51.35
C VAL A 503 -3.98 12.58 50.17
N PHE A 504 -3.17 11.57 49.86
CA PHE A 504 -2.27 11.57 48.69
C PHE A 504 -3.05 11.63 47.37
N GLU A 505 -4.13 10.86 47.24
CA GLU A 505 -5.04 10.91 46.08
C GLU A 505 -5.68 12.29 45.91
N ALA A 506 -6.19 12.91 46.98
CA ALA A 506 -6.72 14.27 46.93
C ALA A 506 -5.66 15.32 46.56
N ARG A 507 -4.41 15.15 46.99
CA ARG A 507 -3.28 16.00 46.60
C ARG A 507 -2.90 15.81 45.13
N LEU A 508 -2.95 14.58 44.61
CA LEU A 508 -2.71 14.28 43.19
C LEU A 508 -3.76 14.96 42.29
N GLU A 509 -5.05 14.87 42.60
CA GLU A 509 -6.08 15.57 41.81
C GLU A 509 -5.91 17.10 41.88
N THR A 510 -5.49 17.65 43.02
CA THR A 510 -5.14 19.08 43.13
C THR A 510 -3.96 19.45 42.23
N LEU A 511 -2.91 18.62 42.18
CA LEU A 511 -1.76 18.85 41.31
C LEU A 511 -2.12 18.73 39.82
N LYS A 512 -2.98 17.78 39.45
CA LYS A 512 -3.44 17.60 38.06
C LYS A 512 -4.08 18.86 37.48
N GLU A 513 -4.82 19.62 38.30
CA GLU A 513 -5.42 20.91 37.91
C GLU A 513 -4.45 22.10 37.94
N THR A 514 -3.46 22.09 38.84
CA THR A 514 -2.63 23.27 39.15
C THR A 514 -1.19 23.23 38.65
N ASN A 515 -0.63 22.03 38.46
CA ASN A 515 0.72 21.78 37.95
C ASN A 515 0.81 20.33 37.42
N ILE A 516 0.41 20.13 36.16
CA ILE A 516 0.36 18.82 35.51
C ILE A 516 1.74 18.15 35.40
N GLU A 517 2.82 18.92 35.23
CA GLU A 517 4.19 18.40 35.24
C GLU A 517 4.52 17.74 36.60
N ARG A 518 4.32 18.48 37.71
CA ARG A 518 4.56 17.96 39.07
C ARG A 518 3.64 16.78 39.38
N TYR A 519 2.40 16.77 38.91
CA TYR A 519 1.49 15.62 39.01
C TYR A 519 2.11 14.36 38.36
N LEU A 520 2.54 14.45 37.09
CA LEU A 520 3.10 13.29 36.38
C LEU A 520 4.45 12.84 36.98
N GLN A 521 5.29 13.78 37.42
CA GLN A 521 6.56 13.50 38.10
C GLN A 521 6.34 12.74 39.43
N VAL A 522 5.42 13.21 40.28
CA VAL A 522 5.08 12.55 41.56
C VAL A 522 4.54 11.14 41.32
N ARG A 523 3.67 10.95 40.31
CA ARG A 523 3.15 9.61 39.94
C ARG A 523 4.24 8.67 39.41
N LYS A 524 5.19 9.17 38.61
CA LYS A 524 6.34 8.40 38.13
C LYS A 524 7.26 7.96 39.29
N VAL A 525 7.53 8.85 40.24
CA VAL A 525 8.29 8.53 41.47
C VAL A 525 7.52 7.50 42.31
N PHE A 526 6.21 7.67 42.50
CA PHE A 526 5.38 6.73 43.25
C PHE A 526 5.41 5.32 42.63
N TYR A 527 5.32 5.23 41.30
CA TYR A 527 5.45 3.96 40.59
C TYR A 527 6.81 3.30 40.82
N ALA A 528 7.91 4.04 40.66
CA ALA A 528 9.25 3.50 40.83
C ALA A 528 9.57 3.10 42.28
N GLN A 529 9.09 3.88 43.27
CA GLN A 529 9.30 3.58 44.69
C GLN A 529 8.63 2.27 45.13
N LEU A 530 7.52 1.87 44.51
CA LEU A 530 6.80 0.64 44.84
C LEU A 530 7.22 -0.59 44.01
N GLU A 531 8.27 -0.53 43.19
CA GLU A 531 8.70 -1.65 42.31
C GLU A 531 8.92 -2.96 43.08
N TYR A 532 9.54 -2.90 44.25
CA TYR A 532 9.88 -4.07 45.06
C TYR A 532 8.92 -4.33 46.23
N MET A 533 7.68 -3.83 46.15
CA MET A 533 6.64 -3.98 47.18
C MET A 533 5.39 -4.67 46.60
N PRO A 534 5.41 -6.02 46.46
CA PRO A 534 4.30 -6.75 45.82
C PRO A 534 2.97 -6.62 46.58
N SER A 535 2.99 -6.31 47.88
CA SER A 535 1.80 -6.04 48.69
C SER A 535 1.08 -4.73 48.32
N LEU A 536 1.72 -3.83 47.56
CA LEU A 536 1.18 -2.54 47.11
C LEU A 536 1.07 -2.46 45.58
N ALA A 537 1.05 -3.61 44.90
CA ALA A 537 1.09 -3.68 43.45
C ALA A 537 -0.14 -3.06 42.75
N GLU A 538 -1.29 -2.97 43.43
CA GLU A 538 -2.50 -2.36 42.87
C GLU A 538 -2.50 -0.84 43.08
N GLU A 539 -2.09 -0.35 44.24
CA GLU A 539 -1.88 1.08 44.53
C GLU A 539 -0.81 1.66 43.59
N ARG A 540 0.28 0.89 43.38
CA ARG A 540 1.32 1.18 42.40
C ARG A 540 0.75 1.43 41.01
N LYS A 541 -0.13 0.55 40.50
CA LYS A 541 -0.79 0.71 39.19
C LYS A 541 -1.79 1.87 39.18
N ARG A 542 -2.56 2.03 40.26
CA ARG A 542 -3.64 3.01 40.37
C ARG A 542 -3.13 4.45 40.38
N PHE A 543 -2.12 4.74 41.20
CA PHE A 543 -1.60 6.10 41.37
C PHE A 543 -0.35 6.34 40.52
N GLY A 544 0.45 5.31 40.26
CA GLY A 544 1.68 5.44 39.50
C GLY A 544 1.49 5.65 37.99
N ILE A 545 2.60 5.84 37.28
CA ILE A 545 2.71 5.76 35.82
C ILE A 545 3.81 4.76 35.50
N ALA A 546 3.45 3.71 34.75
CA ALA A 546 4.40 2.68 34.31
C ALA A 546 5.24 3.12 33.10
N GLY A 547 4.63 3.91 32.21
CA GLY A 547 5.25 4.43 31.00
C GLY A 547 6.25 5.55 31.22
N ALA A 548 6.79 6.05 30.10
CA ALA A 548 7.56 7.27 30.09
C ALA A 548 6.66 8.47 30.42
N VAL A 549 7.25 9.43 31.13
CA VAL A 549 6.74 10.80 31.21
C VAL A 549 7.84 11.65 30.58
N LEU A 550 7.51 12.30 29.47
CA LEU A 550 8.41 13.09 28.64
C LEU A 550 7.95 14.54 28.65
N PHE A 551 8.89 15.42 28.96
CA PHE A 551 8.73 16.86 28.94
C PHE A 551 9.74 17.43 27.95
N GLY A 552 9.29 18.30 27.06
CA GLY A 552 10.18 19.19 26.34
C GLY A 552 10.38 20.51 27.08
N ASN A 553 10.83 21.53 26.36
CA ASN A 553 11.20 22.84 26.88
C ASN A 553 10.74 23.96 25.92
N ASP A 554 11.33 25.15 26.02
CA ASP A 554 11.00 26.29 25.14
C ASP A 554 11.64 26.18 23.72
N GLU A 555 12.37 25.09 23.42
CA GLU A 555 12.96 24.80 22.12
C GLU A 555 12.18 23.69 21.38
N ASN A 556 12.30 23.61 20.05
CA ASN A 556 11.67 22.54 19.27
C ASN A 556 12.31 21.17 19.58
N ASN A 557 11.56 20.30 20.23
CA ASN A 557 11.96 18.99 20.73
C ASN A 557 11.36 17.85 19.89
N VAL A 558 11.95 16.65 20.00
CA VAL A 558 11.40 15.41 19.45
C VAL A 558 11.29 14.39 20.57
N LEU A 559 10.09 14.22 21.10
CA LEU A 559 9.81 13.33 22.22
C LEU A 559 9.36 11.97 21.66
N ASN A 560 10.06 10.92 22.07
CA ASN A 560 9.80 9.55 21.63
C ASN A 560 9.50 8.68 22.85
N GLY A 561 8.24 8.25 22.98
CA GLY A 561 7.81 7.26 23.95
C GLY A 561 8.25 5.85 23.55
N LYS A 562 7.65 4.85 24.20
CA LYS A 562 8.14 3.48 24.27
C LYS A 562 7.07 2.49 23.80
N ALA A 563 6.93 1.39 24.54
CA ALA A 563 5.95 0.33 24.29
C ALA A 563 5.03 0.19 25.51
N THR A 564 4.67 1.32 26.10
CA THR A 564 3.96 1.51 27.36
C THR A 564 3.07 2.74 27.23
N ASP A 565 2.00 2.80 28.02
CA ASP A 565 1.10 3.96 28.10
C ASP A 565 1.87 5.20 28.61
N ASP A 566 2.33 6.05 27.69
CA ASP A 566 3.26 7.14 27.94
C ASP A 566 2.54 8.52 28.00
N TYR A 567 3.20 9.51 28.62
CA TYR A 567 2.69 10.87 28.77
C TYR A 567 3.68 11.87 28.15
N LEU A 568 3.21 12.71 27.23
CA LEU A 568 4.05 13.63 26.45
C LEU A 568 3.52 15.07 26.55
N LEU A 569 4.38 15.99 27.01
CA LEU A 569 4.19 17.44 26.90
C LEU A 569 5.32 18.03 26.06
N GLY A 570 4.98 18.78 25.00
CA GLY A 570 5.96 19.55 24.22
C GLY A 570 6.59 20.66 25.06
N GLY A 571 5.79 21.66 25.42
CA GLY A 571 6.28 22.92 25.98
C GLY A 571 6.00 24.04 24.99
N ALA A 572 6.70 25.18 25.10
CA ALA A 572 6.44 26.35 24.26
C ALA A 572 7.07 26.27 22.85
N GLY A 573 7.71 25.14 22.51
CA GLY A 573 8.37 24.89 21.23
C GLY A 573 7.40 24.60 20.09
N ASN A 574 7.94 24.21 18.94
CA ASN A 574 7.17 23.52 17.90
C ASN A 574 7.62 22.06 17.87
N ASP A 575 6.93 21.21 18.63
CA ASP A 575 7.45 19.90 19.01
C ASP A 575 6.93 18.77 18.13
N THR A 576 7.66 17.66 18.12
CA THR A 576 7.22 16.41 17.51
C THR A 576 7.04 15.37 18.59
N LEU A 577 5.79 14.99 18.86
CA LEU A 577 5.40 14.07 19.91
C LEU A 577 5.08 12.72 19.26
N ASN A 578 5.91 11.72 19.56
CA ASN A 578 5.75 10.34 19.09
C ASN A 578 5.45 9.45 20.29
N GLY A 579 4.21 9.00 20.44
CA GLY A 579 3.79 8.15 21.56
C GLY A 579 4.51 6.79 21.58
N GLY A 580 4.51 6.09 20.45
CA GLY A 580 5.09 4.76 20.34
C GLY A 580 4.00 3.70 20.23
N ALA A 581 4.01 2.73 21.13
CA ALA A 581 2.96 1.73 21.28
C ALA A 581 2.48 1.70 22.74
N GLY A 582 1.20 1.46 22.97
CA GLY A 582 0.52 1.74 24.25
C GLY A 582 -0.65 2.72 24.06
N ASN A 583 -1.31 3.07 25.16
CA ASN A 583 -2.35 4.12 25.17
C ASN A 583 -1.72 5.44 25.61
N ASP A 584 -1.25 6.23 24.65
CA ASP A 584 -0.46 7.42 24.92
C ASP A 584 -1.30 8.67 25.17
N THR A 585 -0.85 9.51 26.10
CA THR A 585 -1.51 10.75 26.49
C THR A 585 -0.65 11.96 26.12
N TYR A 586 -1.06 12.68 25.08
CA TYR A 586 -0.49 13.98 24.70
C TYR A 586 -1.20 15.08 25.49
N ILE A 587 -0.47 16.05 26.03
CA ILE A 587 -1.03 17.17 26.80
C ILE A 587 -0.62 18.48 26.14
N PHE A 588 -1.61 19.35 25.88
CA PHE A 588 -1.40 20.61 25.15
C PHE A 588 -2.18 21.77 25.77
N SER A 589 -1.48 22.87 25.99
CA SER A 589 -1.96 24.09 26.65
C SER A 589 -1.83 25.31 25.74
N ARG A 590 -2.31 26.48 26.20
CA ARG A 590 -2.14 27.73 25.46
C ARG A 590 -0.71 28.24 25.62
N GLY A 591 -0.07 28.55 24.50
CA GLY A 591 1.36 28.88 24.46
C GLY A 591 2.25 27.73 24.06
N ASP A 592 1.73 26.51 23.90
CA ASP A 592 2.48 25.30 23.53
C ASP A 592 2.82 25.24 22.02
N GLY A 593 2.95 26.40 21.37
CA GLY A 593 3.40 26.52 19.97
C GLY A 593 2.67 25.66 18.93
N GLN A 594 3.43 25.12 17.98
CA GLN A 594 2.91 24.45 16.77
C GLN A 594 3.36 23.00 16.69
N ASP A 595 2.69 22.18 17.49
CA ASP A 595 3.03 20.80 17.72
C ASP A 595 2.57 19.87 16.61
N THR A 596 3.26 18.74 16.52
CA THR A 596 2.98 17.65 15.59
C THR A 596 2.90 16.33 16.33
N LEU A 597 1.75 15.65 16.23
CA LEU A 597 1.65 14.24 16.63
C LEU A 597 2.06 13.37 15.44
N SER A 598 2.97 12.42 15.64
CA SER A 598 3.26 11.35 14.68
C SER A 598 3.29 9.99 15.37
N GLY A 599 2.63 9.01 14.78
CA GLY A 599 2.69 7.63 15.25
C GLY A 599 3.87 6.89 14.62
N ASP A 600 4.50 6.02 15.41
CA ASP A 600 5.02 4.78 14.86
C ASP A 600 3.86 3.79 14.69
N TYR A 601 4.07 2.66 14.01
CA TYR A 601 3.00 1.77 13.54
C TYR A 601 2.33 0.93 14.65
N GLY A 602 1.52 1.59 15.48
CA GLY A 602 0.70 1.02 16.54
C GLY A 602 -0.42 0.10 16.04
N SER A 603 -1.13 -0.53 16.97
CA SER A 603 -2.26 -1.42 16.65
C SER A 603 -3.60 -0.71 16.83
N ASN A 604 -4.58 -1.01 15.98
CA ASN A 604 -5.98 -0.53 16.07
C ASN A 604 -6.71 -0.76 17.42
N ALA A 605 -6.06 -1.36 18.43
CA ALA A 605 -6.60 -1.52 19.79
C ALA A 605 -6.15 -0.42 20.78
N GLU A 606 -5.17 0.41 20.39
CA GLU A 606 -4.63 1.50 21.20
C GLU A 606 -5.57 2.72 21.19
N VAL A 607 -5.69 3.39 22.33
CA VAL A 607 -6.55 4.56 22.52
C VAL A 607 -5.70 5.73 22.98
N ASN A 608 -5.08 6.41 22.02
CA ASN A 608 -4.28 7.60 22.30
C ASN A 608 -5.17 8.82 22.46
N VAL A 609 -4.87 9.65 23.46
CA VAL A 609 -5.69 10.79 23.88
C VAL A 609 -4.88 12.08 23.83
N LEU A 610 -5.46 13.11 23.22
CA LEU A 610 -4.99 14.48 23.35
C LEU A 610 -5.81 15.19 24.43
N ASN A 611 -5.17 15.52 25.54
CA ASN A 611 -5.74 16.28 26.64
C ASN A 611 -5.44 17.76 26.45
N PHE A 612 -6.48 18.56 26.19
CA PHE A 612 -6.36 20.02 26.26
C PHE A 612 -6.34 20.49 27.71
N GLY A 613 -5.36 21.35 28.02
CA GLY A 613 -5.15 21.95 29.33
C GLY A 613 -6.32 22.86 29.77
N THR A 614 -6.29 23.27 31.04
CA THR A 614 -7.34 24.12 31.63
C THR A 614 -7.43 25.47 30.91
N GLY A 615 -8.64 25.93 30.60
CA GLY A 615 -8.88 27.19 29.86
C GLY A 615 -8.86 27.06 28.33
N ILE A 616 -8.86 25.84 27.79
CA ILE A 616 -9.25 25.53 26.41
C ILE A 616 -10.61 24.83 26.45
N THR A 617 -11.58 25.35 25.70
CA THR A 617 -12.94 24.81 25.59
C THR A 617 -13.24 24.31 24.18
N VAL A 618 -14.36 23.61 24.00
CA VAL A 618 -14.89 23.16 22.70
C VAL A 618 -14.94 24.31 21.68
N ASP A 619 -15.36 25.51 22.09
CA ASP A 619 -15.50 26.70 21.24
C ASP A 619 -14.15 27.35 20.88
N ASP A 620 -13.07 26.99 21.58
CA ASP A 620 -11.71 27.49 21.32
C ASP A 620 -10.98 26.68 20.26
N VAL A 621 -11.50 25.54 19.81
CA VAL A 621 -10.78 24.60 18.92
C VAL A 621 -11.49 24.48 17.57
N THR A 622 -10.77 24.87 16.52
CA THR A 622 -11.17 24.60 15.12
C THR A 622 -10.49 23.34 14.61
N VAL A 623 -11.24 22.49 13.92
CA VAL A 623 -10.73 21.22 13.36
C VAL A 623 -10.87 21.27 11.84
N ARG A 624 -9.80 20.96 11.11
CA ARG A 624 -9.79 20.88 9.63
C ARG A 624 -8.87 19.77 9.13
N ARG A 625 -9.16 19.19 7.97
CA ARG A 625 -8.20 18.36 7.24
C ARG A 625 -7.02 19.21 6.74
N SER A 626 -5.82 18.65 6.71
CA SER A 626 -4.58 19.33 6.35
C SER A 626 -3.73 18.47 5.42
N GLY A 627 -3.64 18.88 4.14
CA GLY A 627 -3.05 18.05 3.09
C GLY A 627 -3.83 16.74 2.89
N ASP A 628 -3.18 15.74 2.29
CA ASP A 628 -3.84 14.48 1.96
C ASP A 628 -4.22 13.64 3.18
N SER A 629 -3.41 13.63 4.25
CA SER A 629 -3.57 12.70 5.39
C SER A 629 -3.61 13.34 6.78
N GLY A 630 -3.41 14.65 6.92
CA GLY A 630 -3.32 15.32 8.23
C GLY A 630 -4.66 15.79 8.79
N LEU A 631 -4.77 15.84 10.11
CA LEU A 631 -5.82 16.55 10.84
C LEU A 631 -5.19 17.71 11.62
N LEU A 632 -5.71 18.92 11.48
CA LEU A 632 -5.24 20.12 12.17
C LEU A 632 -6.27 20.56 13.21
N LEU A 633 -5.86 20.60 14.47
CA LEU A 633 -6.62 21.18 15.58
C LEU A 633 -5.96 22.51 15.95
N ARG A 634 -6.63 23.62 15.67
CA ARG A 634 -6.07 24.97 15.87
C ARG A 634 -6.86 25.75 16.91
N LEU A 635 -6.15 26.40 17.83
CA LEU A 635 -6.75 27.29 18.82
C LEU A 635 -7.18 28.63 18.18
N VAL A 636 -8.45 28.99 18.38
CA VAL A 636 -9.05 30.24 17.91
C VAL A 636 -8.34 31.43 18.57
N ASN A 637 -8.06 32.46 17.76
CA ASN A 637 -7.28 33.64 18.16
C ASN A 637 -5.84 33.35 18.65
N SER A 638 -5.30 32.15 18.41
CA SER A 638 -3.89 31.83 18.69
C SER A 638 -3.07 31.49 17.43
N THR A 639 -1.75 31.50 17.61
CA THR A 639 -0.77 30.85 16.72
C THR A 639 -0.74 29.34 16.87
N ASP A 640 -1.23 28.86 18.02
CA ASP A 640 -0.99 27.50 18.50
C ASP A 640 -1.91 26.48 17.82
N TYR A 641 -1.36 25.33 17.47
CA TYR A 641 -2.10 24.22 16.87
C TYR A 641 -1.40 22.88 17.12
N ILE A 642 -2.16 21.80 16.94
CA ILE A 642 -1.64 20.44 16.77
C ILE A 642 -1.94 19.95 15.36
N LEU A 643 -0.90 19.50 14.67
CA LEU A 643 -0.99 18.74 13.43
C LEU A 643 -0.85 17.25 13.74
N VAL A 644 -1.96 16.51 13.62
CA VAL A 644 -1.98 15.05 13.70
C VAL A 644 -1.64 14.50 12.32
N LYS A 645 -0.43 13.97 12.15
CA LYS A 645 -0.02 13.34 10.89
C LYS A 645 -0.76 12.03 10.68
N ASN A 646 -1.04 11.71 9.42
CA ASN A 646 -1.59 10.41 8.98
C ASN A 646 -2.95 10.03 9.59
N PHE A 647 -3.66 10.96 10.23
CA PHE A 647 -5.03 10.76 10.70
C PHE A 647 -5.93 10.22 9.57
N PHE A 648 -5.92 10.85 8.38
CA PHE A 648 -6.63 10.38 7.19
C PHE A 648 -5.73 9.56 6.23
N SER A 649 -4.78 8.78 6.75
CA SER A 649 -3.95 7.92 5.90
C SER A 649 -4.83 6.92 5.13
N SER A 650 -4.67 6.86 3.81
CA SER A 650 -5.56 6.10 2.91
C SER A 650 -7.05 6.35 3.15
N ASP A 651 -7.42 7.57 3.57
CA ASP A 651 -8.79 7.95 3.95
C ASP A 651 -9.39 7.14 5.12
N THR A 652 -8.56 6.42 5.89
CA THR A 652 -8.96 5.55 7.01
C THR A 652 -8.73 6.21 8.39
N PRO A 653 -9.65 7.03 8.94
CA PRO A 653 -9.45 7.71 10.23
C PRO A 653 -9.38 6.77 11.44
N ASN A 654 -9.82 5.51 11.31
CA ASN A 654 -9.63 4.45 12.30
C ASN A 654 -8.55 3.42 11.90
N GLY A 655 -7.59 3.80 11.04
CA GLY A 655 -6.49 2.95 10.60
C GLY A 655 -5.24 3.01 11.49
N ASN A 656 -4.38 1.99 11.41
CA ASN A 656 -3.16 1.84 12.24
C ASN A 656 -2.11 2.98 12.09
N TYR A 657 -2.35 3.94 11.20
CA TYR A 657 -1.47 5.10 10.98
C TYR A 657 -1.95 6.37 11.69
N ASN A 658 -3.16 6.35 12.27
CA ASN A 658 -3.68 7.47 13.04
C ASN A 658 -3.14 7.44 14.48
N PRO A 659 -2.33 8.43 14.92
CA PRO A 659 -1.78 8.45 16.28
C PRO A 659 -2.75 9.00 17.34
N LEU A 660 -3.99 9.36 16.98
CA LEU A 660 -4.95 10.01 17.89
C LEU A 660 -6.38 9.46 17.75
N GLN A 661 -6.86 8.80 18.81
CA GLN A 661 -8.21 8.22 18.84
C GLN A 661 -9.23 9.13 19.53
N GLN A 662 -8.80 9.97 20.49
CA GLN A 662 -9.70 10.82 21.27
C GLN A 662 -9.07 12.18 21.61
N VAL A 663 -9.92 13.21 21.73
CA VAL A 663 -9.57 14.49 22.35
C VAL A 663 -10.39 14.67 23.61
N GLN A 664 -9.75 15.05 24.71
CA GLN A 664 -10.40 15.31 25.99
C GLN A 664 -10.19 16.77 26.42
N PHE A 665 -11.26 17.38 26.93
CA PHE A 665 -11.24 18.72 27.51
C PHE A 665 -11.32 18.66 29.04
N ALA A 666 -10.87 19.72 29.71
CA ALA A 666 -10.83 19.80 31.18
C ALA A 666 -12.20 19.68 31.87
N ASP A 667 -13.31 19.89 31.17
CA ASP A 667 -14.68 19.70 31.70
C ASP A 667 -15.18 18.25 31.58
N GLY A 668 -14.36 17.35 31.03
CA GLY A 668 -14.71 15.95 30.76
C GLY A 668 -15.37 15.72 29.40
N THR A 669 -15.55 16.75 28.56
CA THR A 669 -16.00 16.57 27.18
C THR A 669 -14.99 15.75 26.40
N LEU A 670 -15.48 14.77 25.62
CA LEU A 670 -14.69 13.92 24.75
C LEU A 670 -15.14 14.11 23.29
N TRP A 671 -14.17 14.23 22.38
CA TRP A 671 -14.40 14.05 20.94
C TRP A 671 -13.75 12.74 20.50
N THR A 672 -14.54 11.87 19.89
CA THR A 672 -14.07 10.63 19.26
C THR A 672 -13.45 10.89 17.88
N VAL A 673 -12.83 9.89 17.25
CA VAL A 673 -12.46 9.95 15.82
C VAL A 673 -13.64 10.42 14.95
N ALA A 674 -14.85 9.91 15.17
CA ALA A 674 -16.03 10.32 14.40
C ALA A 674 -16.40 11.80 14.61
N ASP A 675 -16.26 12.31 15.84
CA ASP A 675 -16.45 13.74 16.15
C ASP A 675 -15.43 14.64 15.45
N LEU A 676 -14.18 14.18 15.35
CA LEU A 676 -13.09 14.89 14.66
C LEU A 676 -13.31 14.91 13.15
N VAL A 677 -13.69 13.77 12.56
CA VAL A 677 -14.05 13.67 11.14
C VAL A 677 -15.23 14.60 10.80
N ALA A 678 -16.33 14.51 11.57
CA ALA A 678 -17.52 15.34 11.33
C ALA A 678 -17.27 16.85 11.44
N ARG A 679 -16.26 17.27 12.22
CA ARG A 679 -15.80 18.68 12.29
C ARG A 679 -14.84 19.03 11.15
N ALA A 680 -13.98 18.11 10.75
CA ALA A 680 -13.02 18.29 9.66
C ALA A 680 -13.67 18.38 8.26
N LEU A 681 -14.88 17.83 8.10
CA LEU A 681 -15.67 17.83 6.86
C LEU A 681 -16.68 19.00 6.77
N GLN A 682 -16.62 20.00 7.67
CA GLN A 682 -17.54 21.14 7.62
C GLN A 682 -17.17 22.17 6.54
N THR A 683 -18.19 22.59 5.78
CA THR A 683 -18.14 23.59 4.70
C THR A 683 -18.55 24.99 5.10
N THR A 684 -18.41 25.91 4.14
CA THR A 684 -18.78 27.31 4.20
C THR A 684 -19.65 27.70 3.00
N GLU A 685 -20.11 28.95 2.95
CA GLU A 685 -20.82 29.53 1.80
C GLU A 685 -19.83 30.09 0.74
N ASN A 686 -18.67 29.45 0.58
CA ASN A 686 -17.67 29.78 -0.45
C ASN A 686 -17.06 28.48 -0.98
N ALA A 687 -16.54 28.54 -2.22
CA ALA A 687 -15.83 27.45 -2.90
C ALA A 687 -14.84 26.71 -1.98
N ASP A 688 -15.25 25.52 -1.55
CA ASP A 688 -14.53 24.60 -0.67
C ASP A 688 -14.09 23.34 -1.46
N SER A 689 -13.06 22.67 -0.96
CA SER A 689 -12.57 21.39 -1.52
C SER A 689 -12.53 20.36 -0.41
N ILE A 690 -13.43 19.38 -0.46
CA ILE A 690 -13.58 18.35 0.56
C ILE A 690 -13.15 16.99 0.02
N ARG A 691 -12.56 16.21 0.91
CA ARG A 691 -12.31 14.80 0.74
C ARG A 691 -12.86 14.04 1.94
N GLY A 692 -13.80 13.14 1.69
CA GLY A 692 -14.38 12.21 2.64
C GLY A 692 -13.38 11.15 3.12
N THR A 693 -13.91 10.03 3.57
CA THR A 693 -13.20 8.92 4.17
C THR A 693 -13.29 7.66 3.29
N SER A 694 -12.83 6.53 3.82
CA SER A 694 -13.03 5.20 3.23
C SER A 694 -14.28 4.50 3.79
N GLY A 695 -15.21 5.24 4.36
CA GLY A 695 -16.52 4.78 4.83
C GLY A 695 -17.64 5.58 4.15
N ALA A 696 -18.90 5.23 4.43
CA ALA A 696 -20.03 5.95 3.85
C ALA A 696 -20.16 7.36 4.44
N ASP A 697 -19.92 8.38 3.62
CA ASP A 697 -19.93 9.80 3.99
C ASP A 697 -21.15 10.56 3.46
N VAL A 698 -21.43 11.71 4.08
CA VAL A 698 -22.44 12.67 3.61
C VAL A 698 -21.78 14.03 3.47
N LEU A 699 -21.58 14.48 2.24
CA LEU A 699 -20.87 15.72 1.89
C LEU A 699 -21.87 16.75 1.35
N HIS A 700 -21.79 17.97 1.87
CA HIS A 700 -22.58 19.14 1.45
C HIS A 700 -21.62 20.29 1.14
N GLY A 701 -21.57 20.76 -0.11
CA GLY A 701 -20.80 21.96 -0.49
C GLY A 701 -21.37 23.23 0.12
N LEU A 702 -22.71 23.35 0.08
CA LEU A 702 -23.54 24.51 0.48
C LEU A 702 -23.63 25.57 -0.62
N GLY A 703 -22.56 26.30 -0.89
CA GLY A 703 -22.59 27.36 -1.88
C GLY A 703 -21.22 27.95 -2.22
N GLY A 704 -21.03 28.27 -3.49
CA GLY A 704 -19.70 28.43 -4.08
C GLY A 704 -19.52 27.41 -5.20
N ASP A 705 -18.41 27.46 -5.94
CA ASP A 705 -18.09 26.41 -6.91
C ASP A 705 -17.23 25.35 -6.18
N ASP A 706 -17.88 24.32 -5.65
CA ASP A 706 -17.29 23.36 -4.71
C ASP A 706 -16.69 22.12 -5.40
N VAL A 707 -15.76 21.44 -4.71
CA VAL A 707 -15.17 20.16 -5.18
C VAL A 707 -15.29 19.10 -4.10
N LEU A 708 -16.17 18.13 -4.29
CA LEU A 708 -16.49 17.07 -3.33
C LEU A 708 -15.99 15.71 -3.81
N TYR A 709 -15.09 15.09 -3.04
CA TYR A 709 -14.66 13.71 -3.24
C TYR A 709 -15.16 12.83 -2.08
N GLY A 710 -16.03 11.85 -2.35
CA GLY A 710 -16.44 10.83 -1.37
C GLY A 710 -15.27 9.93 -0.96
N MET A 711 -14.54 9.43 -1.98
CA MET A 711 -13.40 8.51 -1.97
C MET A 711 -13.79 7.03 -2.06
N ALA A 712 -14.16 6.38 -0.96
CA ALA A 712 -14.60 5.00 -0.99
C ALA A 712 -15.64 4.76 0.08
N GLY A 713 -16.81 4.25 -0.29
CA GLY A 713 -17.96 4.26 0.61
C GLY A 713 -19.24 3.93 -0.12
N ASN A 714 -20.37 4.39 0.39
CA ASN A 714 -21.60 4.51 -0.38
C ASN A 714 -22.07 5.92 -0.04
N ASP A 715 -21.57 6.89 -0.79
CA ASP A 715 -21.50 8.28 -0.32
C ASP A 715 -22.70 9.08 -0.79
N VAL A 716 -23.07 10.12 -0.05
CA VAL A 716 -24.13 11.06 -0.44
C VAL A 716 -23.52 12.43 -0.66
N LEU A 717 -23.47 12.87 -1.92
CA LEU A 717 -22.86 14.14 -2.33
C LEU A 717 -23.97 15.11 -2.73
N MET A 718 -23.98 16.28 -2.11
CA MET A 718 -24.83 17.41 -2.49
C MET A 718 -23.93 18.61 -2.71
N GLY A 719 -23.89 19.15 -3.94
CA GLY A 719 -23.13 20.36 -4.24
C GLY A 719 -23.69 21.54 -3.45
N GLY A 720 -24.83 22.05 -3.91
CA GLY A 720 -25.48 23.20 -3.29
C GLY A 720 -25.71 24.25 -4.35
N THR A 721 -25.49 25.53 -4.06
CA THR A 721 -25.62 26.58 -5.08
C THR A 721 -24.26 26.97 -5.65
N GLY A 722 -23.97 26.56 -6.89
CA GLY A 722 -22.63 26.58 -7.43
C GLY A 722 -22.51 26.14 -8.89
N ASN A 723 -21.31 25.72 -9.26
CA ASN A 723 -21.05 24.87 -10.42
C ASN A 723 -20.08 23.79 -9.94
N ASP A 724 -20.64 22.77 -9.29
CA ASP A 724 -19.88 21.92 -8.39
C ASP A 724 -19.27 20.72 -9.11
N VAL A 725 -18.14 20.22 -8.62
CA VAL A 725 -17.50 19.00 -9.13
C VAL A 725 -17.65 17.91 -8.09
N LEU A 726 -18.49 16.91 -8.40
CA LEU A 726 -18.83 15.81 -7.51
C LEU A 726 -18.17 14.53 -8.00
N ASN A 727 -17.52 13.79 -7.10
CA ASN A 727 -16.90 12.50 -7.37
C ASN A 727 -17.14 11.59 -6.17
N GLY A 728 -18.11 10.67 -6.26
CA GLY A 728 -18.38 9.73 -5.19
C GLY A 728 -17.16 8.84 -4.93
N GLY A 729 -16.72 8.10 -5.96
CA GLY A 729 -15.47 7.37 -5.96
C GLY A 729 -15.72 5.88 -6.16
N ALA A 730 -15.38 5.05 -5.19
CA ALA A 730 -15.60 3.61 -5.23
C ALA A 730 -16.73 3.16 -4.29
N GLY A 731 -17.82 2.67 -4.89
CA GLY A 731 -19.00 2.14 -4.20
C GLY A 731 -20.31 2.58 -4.85
N ASN A 732 -21.42 2.60 -4.09
CA ASN A 732 -22.73 2.99 -4.62
C ASN A 732 -23.12 4.37 -4.09
N ASP A 733 -22.86 5.38 -4.89
CA ASP A 733 -22.95 6.78 -4.49
C ASP A 733 -24.28 7.43 -4.92
N ILE A 734 -24.73 8.42 -4.15
CA ILE A 734 -25.94 9.20 -4.41
C ILE A 734 -25.56 10.67 -4.56
N TYR A 735 -25.65 11.17 -5.79
CA TYR A 735 -25.58 12.60 -6.09
C TYR A 735 -26.98 13.20 -5.96
N VAL A 736 -27.18 14.19 -5.10
CA VAL A 736 -28.49 14.85 -4.92
C VAL A 736 -28.49 16.18 -5.67
N PHE A 737 -29.55 16.45 -6.45
CA PHE A 737 -29.69 17.69 -7.20
C PHE A 737 -31.10 18.30 -7.11
N SER A 738 -31.15 19.61 -6.90
CA SER A 738 -32.35 20.44 -6.81
C SER A 738 -32.35 21.56 -7.86
N ARG A 739 -33.49 22.23 -8.03
CA ARG A 739 -33.61 23.32 -9.00
C ARG A 739 -33.00 24.62 -8.44
N GLY A 740 -32.18 25.30 -9.24
CA GLY A 740 -31.42 26.48 -8.83
C GLY A 740 -30.07 26.20 -8.17
N GLU A 741 -29.59 24.95 -8.23
CA GLU A 741 -28.27 24.55 -7.71
C GLU A 741 -27.15 24.96 -8.68
N GLY A 742 -27.25 24.67 -9.97
CA GLY A 742 -26.40 25.30 -11.00
C GLY A 742 -25.91 24.35 -12.09
N GLN A 743 -24.65 24.47 -12.50
CA GLN A 743 -24.05 23.67 -13.59
C GLN A 743 -23.01 22.67 -13.07
N ASP A 744 -23.49 21.61 -12.45
CA ASP A 744 -22.64 20.64 -11.77
C ASP A 744 -22.02 19.64 -12.75
N THR A 745 -20.89 19.07 -12.35
CA THR A 745 -20.16 18.05 -13.07
C THR A 745 -20.02 16.81 -12.21
N LEU A 746 -20.63 15.70 -12.64
CA LEU A 746 -20.33 14.39 -12.07
C LEU A 746 -19.07 13.86 -12.75
N SER A 747 -18.04 13.58 -11.95
CA SER A 747 -16.80 12.97 -12.38
C SER A 747 -16.61 11.64 -11.67
N GLY A 748 -16.06 10.65 -12.37
CA GLY A 748 -15.78 9.33 -11.81
C GLY A 748 -14.30 9.13 -11.52
N SER A 749 -14.02 8.25 -10.57
CA SER A 749 -12.88 7.35 -10.70
C SER A 749 -13.37 6.05 -11.31
N TYR A 750 -12.56 5.46 -12.19
CA TYR A 750 -12.45 4.01 -12.46
C TYR A 750 -13.33 3.07 -11.59
N GLY A 751 -14.62 2.93 -11.92
CA GLY A 751 -15.64 2.32 -11.05
C GLY A 751 -16.01 0.89 -11.47
N SER A 752 -16.15 -0.02 -10.51
CA SER A 752 -16.37 -1.45 -10.80
C SER A 752 -17.69 -1.69 -11.54
N SER A 753 -17.75 -2.72 -12.39
CA SER A 753 -18.96 -3.08 -13.16
C SER A 753 -20.14 -3.62 -12.32
N THR A 754 -20.07 -3.48 -10.99
CA THR A 754 -21.11 -3.82 -10.02
C THR A 754 -21.63 -2.63 -9.22
N GLU A 755 -21.04 -1.46 -9.39
CA GLU A 755 -21.46 -0.22 -8.72
C GLU A 755 -22.71 0.37 -9.39
N VAL A 756 -23.58 0.97 -8.58
CA VAL A 756 -24.84 1.58 -9.02
C VAL A 756 -24.93 2.97 -8.42
N ASN A 757 -24.32 3.94 -9.10
CA ASN A 757 -24.38 5.34 -8.71
C ASN A 757 -25.68 5.98 -9.21
N ILE A 758 -26.30 6.77 -8.32
CA ILE A 758 -27.63 7.34 -8.50
C ILE A 758 -27.56 8.86 -8.49
N LEU A 759 -28.01 9.49 -9.57
CA LEU A 759 -28.38 10.90 -9.55
C LEU A 759 -29.84 11.01 -9.11
N LYS A 760 -30.05 11.57 -7.92
CA LYS A 760 -31.36 11.74 -7.30
C LYS A 760 -31.83 13.19 -7.44
N PHE A 761 -32.85 13.40 -8.28
CA PHE A 761 -33.54 14.67 -8.36
C PHE A 761 -34.54 14.85 -7.21
N GLU A 762 -34.43 15.98 -6.51
CA GLU A 762 -35.34 16.35 -5.42
C GLU A 762 -36.74 16.79 -5.90
N ALA A 763 -37.66 16.92 -4.95
CA ALA A 763 -39.05 17.27 -5.23
C ALA A 763 -39.19 18.62 -5.96
N GLY A 764 -39.75 18.59 -7.19
CA GLY A 764 -39.91 19.78 -8.05
C GLY A 764 -39.21 19.68 -9.40
N ILE A 765 -38.54 18.56 -9.67
CA ILE A 765 -38.04 18.15 -10.98
C ILE A 765 -38.78 16.86 -11.38
N THR A 766 -39.38 16.85 -12.57
CA THR A 766 -40.10 15.69 -13.14
C THR A 766 -39.42 15.18 -14.41
N VAL A 767 -39.86 14.03 -14.90
CA VAL A 767 -39.41 13.44 -16.19
C VAL A 767 -39.49 14.44 -17.36
N ASP A 768 -40.53 15.29 -17.38
CA ASP A 768 -40.76 16.28 -18.44
C ASP A 768 -39.90 17.55 -18.27
N ASP A 769 -39.28 17.76 -17.09
CA ASP A 769 -38.37 18.87 -16.82
C ASP A 769 -36.94 18.61 -17.30
N VAL A 770 -36.57 17.38 -17.65
CA VAL A 770 -35.17 17.00 -17.90
C VAL A 770 -34.96 16.62 -19.37
N THR A 771 -34.12 17.39 -20.06
CA THR A 771 -33.57 17.01 -21.37
C THR A 771 -32.25 16.26 -21.19
N VAL A 772 -31.99 15.26 -22.04
CA VAL A 772 -30.78 14.43 -22.01
C VAL A 772 -30.15 14.46 -23.40
N ARG A 773 -28.85 14.77 -23.51
CA ARG A 773 -28.11 14.79 -24.78
C ARG A 773 -26.68 14.31 -24.59
N ARG A 774 -26.09 13.71 -25.62
CA ARG A 774 -24.63 13.50 -25.68
C ARG A 774 -23.92 14.86 -25.83
N SER A 775 -22.80 15.04 -25.14
CA SER A 775 -22.00 16.26 -25.14
C SER A 775 -20.56 15.93 -25.53
N GLY A 776 -20.12 16.50 -26.66
CA GLY A 776 -18.85 16.11 -27.27
C GLY A 776 -18.81 14.61 -27.61
N SER A 777 -17.63 14.00 -27.54
CA SER A 777 -17.42 12.59 -27.87
C SER A 777 -17.68 11.62 -26.71
N SER A 778 -17.72 12.07 -25.46
CA SER A 778 -17.65 11.19 -24.28
C SER A 778 -18.63 11.49 -23.16
N ASP A 779 -19.25 12.66 -23.12
CA ASP A 779 -19.98 13.11 -21.92
C ASP A 779 -21.50 13.06 -22.14
N LEU A 780 -22.27 12.95 -21.06
CA LEU A 780 -23.73 13.03 -21.07
C LEU A 780 -24.16 14.32 -20.37
N LEU A 781 -25.01 15.13 -21.00
CA LEU A 781 -25.55 16.35 -20.44
C LEU A 781 -27.03 16.15 -20.10
N LEU A 782 -27.38 16.26 -18.82
CA LEU A 782 -28.76 16.41 -18.36
C LEU A 782 -29.01 17.90 -18.12
N ARG A 783 -30.08 18.48 -18.67
CA ARG A 783 -30.38 19.90 -18.51
C ARG A 783 -31.85 20.14 -18.21
N LEU A 784 -32.11 20.99 -17.21
CA LEU A 784 -33.46 21.37 -16.85
C LEU A 784 -34.08 22.34 -17.88
N VAL A 785 -35.28 22.00 -18.34
CA VAL A 785 -36.07 22.81 -19.28
C VAL A 785 -36.40 24.15 -18.64
N ASN A 786 -36.26 25.22 -19.43
CA ASN A 786 -36.41 26.62 -19.00
C ASN A 786 -35.45 27.05 -17.86
N SER A 787 -34.35 26.32 -17.61
CA SER A 787 -33.30 26.73 -16.67
C SER A 787 -31.91 26.80 -17.32
N THR A 788 -30.98 27.41 -16.58
CA THR A 788 -29.53 27.26 -16.77
C THR A 788 -28.99 26.02 -16.09
N ASP A 789 -29.74 25.44 -15.15
CA ASP A 789 -29.35 24.28 -14.34
C ASP A 789 -29.09 23.05 -15.21
N SER A 790 -27.97 22.37 -14.98
CA SER A 790 -27.57 21.19 -15.73
C SER A 790 -26.56 20.35 -14.97
N ILE A 791 -26.48 19.07 -15.32
CA ILE A 791 -25.49 18.13 -14.81
C ILE A 791 -24.72 17.55 -16.00
N LEU A 792 -23.41 17.79 -16.03
CA LEU A 792 -22.48 17.19 -16.98
C LEU A 792 -21.88 15.92 -16.36
N VAL A 793 -22.26 14.77 -16.90
CA VAL A 793 -21.72 13.47 -16.48
C VAL A 793 -20.53 13.16 -17.39
N LYS A 794 -19.33 13.24 -16.81
CA LYS A 794 -18.07 12.97 -17.53
C LYS A 794 -17.94 11.52 -17.93
N GLU A 795 -17.36 11.29 -19.11
CA GLU A 795 -16.91 9.97 -19.58
C GLU A 795 -18.01 8.89 -19.69
N PHE A 796 -19.30 9.27 -19.57
CA PHE A 796 -20.46 8.39 -19.73
C PHE A 796 -20.40 7.57 -21.03
N PHE A 797 -20.03 8.19 -22.16
CA PHE A 797 -19.84 7.52 -23.46
C PHE A 797 -18.35 7.32 -23.81
N TYR A 798 -17.46 7.17 -22.83
CA TYR A 798 -16.05 6.91 -23.11
C TYR A 798 -15.88 5.56 -23.85
N PHE A 799 -15.12 5.58 -24.94
CA PHE A 799 -15.07 4.50 -25.95
C PHE A 799 -16.46 3.98 -26.41
N ASP A 800 -17.49 4.84 -26.38
CA ASP A 800 -18.87 4.49 -26.73
C ASP A 800 -19.48 3.40 -25.82
N THR A 801 -18.91 3.20 -24.61
CA THR A 801 -19.33 2.16 -23.66
C THR A 801 -20.12 2.72 -22.46
N PRO A 802 -21.44 2.99 -22.57
CA PRO A 802 -22.22 3.58 -21.47
C PRO A 802 -22.44 2.68 -20.25
N ASN A 803 -22.25 1.37 -20.39
CA ASN A 803 -22.17 0.44 -19.26
C ASN A 803 -20.70 0.14 -18.87
N GLY A 804 -19.76 0.99 -19.29
CA GLY A 804 -18.32 0.81 -19.11
C GLY A 804 -17.81 1.36 -17.78
N TYR A 805 -16.57 0.96 -17.47
CA TYR A 805 -15.80 1.25 -16.24
C TYR A 805 -15.56 2.74 -15.94
N TYR A 806 -15.84 3.62 -16.90
CA TYR A 806 -15.60 5.06 -16.84
C TYR A 806 -16.87 5.88 -16.58
N ASN A 807 -18.05 5.25 -16.64
CA ASN A 807 -19.31 5.95 -16.41
C ASN A 807 -19.56 6.13 -14.89
N PRO A 808 -19.63 7.37 -14.36
CA PRO A 808 -19.90 7.62 -12.95
C PRO A 808 -21.38 7.53 -12.56
N LEU A 809 -22.30 7.22 -13.49
CA LEU A 809 -23.75 7.29 -13.30
C LEU A 809 -24.51 6.12 -13.95
N GLN A 810 -25.07 5.22 -13.13
CA GLN A 810 -25.84 4.06 -13.60
C GLN A 810 -27.36 4.29 -13.58
N GLN A 811 -27.85 5.24 -12.79
CA GLN A 811 -29.28 5.49 -12.63
C GLN A 811 -29.61 6.97 -12.33
N VAL A 812 -30.70 7.48 -12.91
CA VAL A 812 -31.37 8.70 -12.43
C VAL A 812 -32.63 8.31 -11.68
N GLN A 813 -32.88 8.92 -10.53
CA GLN A 813 -34.06 8.71 -9.70
C GLN A 813 -34.84 10.02 -9.49
N PHE A 814 -36.16 9.96 -9.66
CA PHE A 814 -37.07 11.08 -9.41
C PHE A 814 -37.87 10.88 -8.11
N ALA A 815 -38.36 11.98 -7.53
CA ALA A 815 -39.10 11.99 -6.27
C ALA A 815 -40.44 11.21 -6.29
N ASP A 816 -40.98 10.88 -7.46
CA ASP A 816 -42.19 10.05 -7.61
C ASP A 816 -41.90 8.53 -7.63
N GLY A 817 -40.62 8.14 -7.57
CA GLY A 817 -40.16 6.76 -7.67
C GLY A 817 -39.83 6.29 -9.09
N THR A 818 -40.06 7.14 -10.11
CA THR A 818 -39.57 6.89 -11.46
C THR A 818 -38.04 6.82 -11.47
N HIS A 819 -37.49 5.90 -12.26
CA HIS A 819 -36.05 5.79 -12.50
C HIS A 819 -35.75 5.66 -13.99
N TRP A 820 -34.63 6.23 -14.42
CA TRP A 820 -34.03 5.98 -15.73
C TRP A 820 -32.76 5.17 -15.52
N THR A 821 -32.64 4.05 -16.22
CA THR A 821 -31.42 3.24 -16.32
C THR A 821 -30.44 3.85 -17.32
N VAL A 822 -29.20 3.33 -17.38
CA VAL A 822 -28.26 3.64 -18.48
C VAL A 822 -28.92 3.51 -19.85
N ALA A 823 -29.72 2.46 -20.08
CA ALA A 823 -30.40 2.26 -21.37
C ALA A 823 -31.44 3.35 -21.68
N ASP A 824 -32.18 3.84 -20.66
CA ASP A 824 -33.12 4.96 -20.82
C ASP A 824 -32.38 6.29 -21.08
N LEU A 825 -31.22 6.49 -20.45
CA LEU A 825 -30.37 7.67 -20.67
C LEU A 825 -29.79 7.69 -22.09
N VAL A 826 -29.26 6.56 -22.55
CA VAL A 826 -28.76 6.37 -23.93
C VAL A 826 -29.89 6.59 -24.93
N GLY A 827 -31.03 5.91 -24.76
CA GLY A 827 -32.18 6.03 -25.66
C GLY A 827 -32.80 7.44 -25.71
N ARG A 828 -32.57 8.28 -24.70
CA ARG A 828 -32.90 9.72 -24.72
C ARG A 828 -31.81 10.56 -25.37
N ALA A 829 -30.53 10.24 -25.15
CA ALA A 829 -29.39 10.96 -25.70
C ALA A 829 -29.24 10.77 -27.23
N LEU A 830 -29.75 9.67 -27.78
CA LEU A 830 -29.74 9.34 -29.22
C LEU A 830 -31.00 9.81 -29.97
N GLN A 831 -31.89 10.61 -29.36
CA GLN A 831 -33.08 11.12 -30.03
C GLN A 831 -32.75 12.25 -31.01
N THR A 832 -33.13 12.02 -32.27
CA THR A 832 -33.06 12.94 -33.41
C THR A 832 -34.27 13.85 -33.53
N THR A 833 -34.22 14.75 -34.51
CA THR A 833 -35.20 15.78 -34.81
C THR A 833 -35.53 15.82 -36.32
N GLU A 834 -36.49 16.64 -36.72
CA GLU A 834 -36.79 16.92 -38.13
C GLU A 834 -35.82 17.98 -38.70
N SER A 835 -34.53 17.88 -38.35
CA SER A 835 -33.46 18.78 -38.77
C SER A 835 -32.10 18.08 -38.71
N ALA A 836 -31.19 18.47 -39.60
CA ALA A 836 -29.85 17.89 -39.73
C ALA A 836 -29.14 17.68 -38.38
N ASP A 837 -29.06 16.42 -37.95
CA ASP A 837 -28.49 15.94 -36.71
C ASP A 837 -27.18 15.17 -36.97
N SER A 838 -26.32 15.09 -35.94
CA SER A 838 -25.11 14.27 -35.96
C SER A 838 -25.12 13.36 -34.75
N ILE A 839 -25.40 12.08 -34.98
CA ILE A 839 -25.60 11.07 -33.94
C ILE A 839 -24.49 10.04 -34.02
N ARG A 840 -24.05 9.63 -32.82
CA ARG A 840 -23.08 8.57 -32.61
C ARG A 840 -23.65 7.60 -31.58
N GLY A 841 -23.83 6.36 -31.99
CA GLY A 841 -24.30 5.25 -31.17
C GLY A 841 -23.29 4.82 -30.10
N THR A 842 -23.44 3.58 -29.66
CA THR A 842 -22.64 2.94 -28.61
C THR A 842 -21.76 1.84 -29.21
N SER A 843 -20.97 1.15 -28.40
CA SER A 843 -20.34 -0.12 -28.80
C SER A 843 -21.28 -1.33 -28.62
N GLY A 844 -22.59 -1.09 -28.73
CA GLY A 844 -23.68 -2.03 -28.45
C GLY A 844 -24.41 -2.44 -29.73
N VAL A 845 -25.67 -2.86 -29.64
CA VAL A 845 -26.54 -2.97 -30.82
C VAL A 845 -27.46 -1.76 -30.79
N ASP A 846 -27.24 -0.84 -31.72
CA ASP A 846 -27.95 0.42 -31.81
C ASP A 846 -28.98 0.45 -32.96
N VAL A 847 -29.98 1.30 -32.79
CA VAL A 847 -31.01 1.57 -33.80
C VAL A 847 -31.12 3.08 -33.95
N LEU A 848 -30.58 3.61 -35.05
CA LEU A 848 -30.46 5.03 -35.33
C LEU A 848 -31.40 5.42 -36.47
N TYR A 849 -32.23 6.46 -36.23
CA TYR A 849 -33.13 7.05 -37.21
C TYR A 849 -32.80 8.54 -37.33
N GLY A 850 -32.44 9.05 -38.50
CA GLY A 850 -32.21 10.50 -38.72
C GLY A 850 -33.53 11.29 -38.71
N LEU A 851 -34.58 10.70 -39.29
CA LEU A 851 -35.92 11.25 -39.54
C LEU A 851 -35.95 12.17 -40.77
N GLY A 852 -35.37 13.36 -40.69
CA GLY A 852 -35.38 14.28 -41.82
C GLY A 852 -34.50 15.51 -41.62
N GLY A 853 -33.78 15.88 -42.67
CA GLY A 853 -32.58 16.72 -42.56
C GLY A 853 -31.47 16.09 -43.37
N ASP A 854 -30.30 16.72 -43.46
CA ASP A 854 -29.11 16.04 -44.02
C ASP A 854 -28.30 15.49 -42.82
N ASP A 855 -28.57 14.24 -42.44
CA ASP A 855 -28.12 13.65 -41.17
C ASP A 855 -26.79 12.91 -41.28
N VAL A 856 -26.07 12.79 -40.16
CA VAL A 856 -24.84 11.99 -40.06
C VAL A 856 -24.97 10.99 -38.91
N LEU A 857 -25.11 9.70 -39.25
CA LEU A 857 -25.33 8.61 -38.29
C LEU A 857 -24.13 7.66 -38.26
N TYR A 858 -23.50 7.55 -37.08
CA TYR A 858 -22.44 6.59 -36.79
C TYR A 858 -22.97 5.51 -35.81
N GLY A 859 -23.06 4.24 -36.24
CA GLY A 859 -23.39 3.11 -35.35
C GLY A 859 -22.29 2.89 -34.31
N MET A 860 -21.04 2.81 -34.80
CA MET A 860 -19.76 2.61 -34.12
C MET A 860 -19.29 1.15 -34.12
N ALA A 861 -19.80 0.31 -33.22
CA ALA A 861 -19.40 -1.09 -33.15
C ALA A 861 -20.56 -1.91 -32.60
N GLY A 862 -21.08 -2.85 -33.39
CA GLY A 862 -22.38 -3.41 -33.11
C GLY A 862 -22.88 -4.40 -34.16
N ASN A 863 -24.19 -4.48 -34.31
CA ASN A 863 -24.84 -5.04 -35.50
C ASN A 863 -26.03 -4.11 -35.72
N ASP A 864 -25.74 -2.92 -36.21
CA ASP A 864 -26.59 -1.76 -36.00
C ASP A 864 -27.64 -1.61 -37.08
N VAL A 865 -28.72 -0.90 -36.78
CA VAL A 865 -29.76 -0.58 -37.77
C VAL A 865 -29.79 0.92 -37.97
N LEU A 866 -29.39 1.38 -39.16
CA LEU A 866 -29.31 2.80 -39.52
C LEU A 866 -30.33 3.11 -40.61
N ALA A 867 -31.15 4.13 -40.39
CA ALA A 867 -32.03 4.70 -41.39
C ALA A 867 -31.85 6.22 -41.37
N GLY A 868 -31.44 6.81 -42.50
CA GLY A 868 -31.34 8.27 -42.63
C GLY A 868 -32.72 8.90 -42.45
N GLY A 869 -33.60 8.68 -43.43
CA GLY A 869 -34.94 9.26 -43.44
C GLY A 869 -35.06 10.12 -44.69
N THR A 870 -35.63 11.32 -44.60
CA THR A 870 -35.73 12.21 -45.77
C THR A 870 -34.64 13.28 -45.75
N GLY A 871 -33.65 13.16 -46.62
CA GLY A 871 -32.40 13.90 -46.53
C GLY A 871 -31.42 13.68 -47.68
N ASN A 872 -30.15 13.90 -47.37
CA ASN A 872 -29.01 13.40 -48.15
C ASN A 872 -27.98 12.90 -47.13
N ASP A 873 -28.24 11.71 -46.60
CA ASP A 873 -27.70 11.30 -45.31
C ASP A 873 -26.34 10.60 -45.44
N VAL A 874 -25.53 10.66 -44.39
CA VAL A 874 -24.26 9.94 -44.29
C VAL A 874 -24.37 8.88 -43.21
N LEU A 875 -24.40 7.62 -43.64
CA LEU A 875 -24.58 6.46 -42.77
C LEU A 875 -23.27 5.67 -42.68
N ASN A 876 -22.85 5.36 -41.45
CA ASN A 876 -21.67 4.55 -41.15
C ASN A 876 -21.99 3.64 -39.97
N GLY A 877 -22.31 2.37 -40.24
CA GLY A 877 -22.55 1.39 -39.19
C GLY A 877 -21.29 1.14 -38.34
N GLY A 878 -20.13 1.05 -39.00
CA GLY A 878 -18.84 0.88 -38.34
C GLY A 878 -18.41 -0.58 -38.37
N ALA A 879 -18.13 -1.15 -37.20
CA ALA A 879 -17.61 -2.52 -37.06
C ALA A 879 -18.70 -3.51 -36.62
N GLY A 880 -19.16 -4.37 -37.54
CA GLY A 880 -20.27 -5.27 -37.26
C GLY A 880 -21.00 -5.77 -38.49
N ASN A 881 -22.17 -6.42 -38.31
CA ASN A 881 -23.08 -6.74 -39.40
C ASN A 881 -24.27 -5.78 -39.37
N ASP A 882 -24.14 -4.68 -40.09
CA ASP A 882 -25.06 -3.55 -40.02
C ASP A 882 -26.16 -3.63 -41.09
N ILE A 883 -27.30 -3.02 -40.80
CA ILE A 883 -28.47 -2.93 -41.68
C ILE A 883 -28.76 -1.46 -41.97
N TYR A 884 -28.47 -1.03 -43.19
CA TYR A 884 -28.87 0.27 -43.71
C TYR A 884 -30.27 0.14 -44.32
N VAL A 885 -31.23 0.94 -43.87
CA VAL A 885 -32.61 0.90 -44.36
C VAL A 885 -32.87 2.10 -45.28
N PHE A 886 -33.42 1.84 -46.47
CA PHE A 886 -33.73 2.88 -47.46
C PHE A 886 -35.10 2.67 -48.11
N SER A 887 -35.85 3.76 -48.23
CA SER A 887 -37.18 3.86 -48.80
C SER A 887 -37.20 4.85 -49.98
N ARG A 888 -38.34 4.93 -50.69
CA ARG A 888 -38.48 5.86 -51.81
C ARG A 888 -38.88 7.24 -51.29
N GLY A 889 -38.10 8.26 -51.69
CA GLY A 889 -38.21 9.61 -51.15
C GLY A 889 -37.20 9.92 -50.04
N ASP A 890 -36.32 8.97 -49.68
CA ASP A 890 -35.30 9.17 -48.65
C ASP A 890 -34.25 10.18 -49.13
N GLY A 891 -33.68 9.99 -50.33
CA GLY A 891 -32.91 11.03 -51.01
C GLY A 891 -31.58 10.55 -51.57
N GLN A 892 -30.51 11.32 -51.38
CA GLN A 892 -29.19 11.06 -51.98
C GLN A 892 -28.16 10.61 -50.94
N ASP A 893 -28.40 9.43 -50.38
CA ASP A 893 -27.66 8.95 -49.24
C ASP A 893 -26.29 8.40 -49.62
N THR A 894 -25.40 8.40 -48.62
CA THR A 894 -24.03 7.93 -48.73
C THR A 894 -23.77 6.89 -47.65
N LEU A 895 -23.44 5.66 -48.06
CA LEU A 895 -22.83 4.70 -47.15
C LEU A 895 -21.32 4.92 -47.13
N SER A 896 -20.77 5.15 -45.94
CA SER A 896 -19.34 5.23 -45.68
C SER A 896 -18.98 4.26 -44.57
N GLY A 897 -17.95 3.45 -44.74
CA GLY A 897 -17.44 2.59 -43.68
C GLY A 897 -16.06 3.04 -43.22
N ASP A 898 -15.83 2.96 -41.92
CA ASP A 898 -14.50 2.95 -41.33
C ASP A 898 -14.04 1.50 -41.12
N TYR A 899 -13.08 1.04 -41.93
CA TYR A 899 -12.17 -0.07 -41.59
C TYR A 899 -12.85 -1.35 -41.02
N GLY A 900 -13.85 -1.91 -41.71
CA GLY A 900 -14.60 -3.12 -41.30
C GLY A 900 -13.98 -4.43 -41.78
N SER A 901 -14.05 -5.50 -40.99
CA SER A 901 -13.36 -6.77 -41.29
C SER A 901 -13.98 -7.53 -42.47
N ASN A 902 -13.14 -8.24 -43.25
CA ASN A 902 -13.58 -9.05 -44.40
C ASN A 902 -14.55 -10.22 -44.06
N ALA A 903 -14.98 -10.36 -42.81
CA ALA A 903 -15.95 -11.34 -42.34
C ALA A 903 -17.34 -10.75 -42.06
N GLU A 904 -17.48 -9.42 -42.10
CA GLU A 904 -18.72 -8.69 -41.87
C GLU A 904 -19.65 -8.77 -43.09
N VAL A 905 -20.96 -8.77 -42.82
CA VAL A 905 -22.02 -8.89 -43.83
C VAL A 905 -23.01 -7.75 -43.62
N ASN A 906 -22.65 -6.57 -44.12
CA ASN A 906 -23.51 -5.40 -44.09
C ASN A 906 -24.57 -5.48 -45.19
N ILE A 907 -25.80 -5.12 -44.82
CA ILE A 907 -27.01 -5.27 -45.63
C ILE A 907 -27.61 -3.90 -45.89
N LEU A 908 -27.73 -3.51 -47.16
CA LEU A 908 -28.64 -2.46 -47.57
C LEU A 908 -30.02 -3.09 -47.82
N LYS A 909 -30.98 -2.74 -46.97
CA LYS A 909 -32.36 -3.22 -47.04
C LYS A 909 -33.26 -2.17 -47.67
N PHE A 910 -33.76 -2.47 -48.86
CA PHE A 910 -34.81 -1.69 -49.48
C PHE A 910 -36.19 -2.03 -48.90
N GLU A 911 -36.92 -1.02 -48.44
CA GLU A 911 -38.27 -1.17 -47.90
C GLU A 911 -39.33 -1.46 -48.97
N ALA A 912 -40.53 -1.83 -48.50
CA ALA A 912 -41.64 -2.24 -49.36
C ALA A 912 -42.05 -1.14 -50.37
N GLY A 913 -41.84 -1.41 -51.67
CA GLY A 913 -42.14 -0.46 -52.76
C GLY A 913 -40.97 -0.20 -53.71
N ILE A 914 -39.80 -0.77 -53.43
CA ILE A 914 -38.65 -0.84 -54.32
C ILE A 914 -38.45 -2.31 -54.73
N THR A 915 -38.38 -2.58 -56.03
CA THR A 915 -38.12 -3.93 -56.58
C THR A 915 -36.80 -3.98 -57.32
N VAL A 916 -36.33 -5.18 -57.67
CA VAL A 916 -35.11 -5.39 -58.48
C VAL A 916 -35.10 -4.64 -59.82
N ASN A 917 -36.25 -4.28 -60.37
CA ASN A 917 -36.37 -3.52 -61.62
C ASN A 917 -36.37 -2.00 -61.41
N ASP A 918 -36.52 -1.54 -60.16
CA ASP A 918 -36.49 -0.13 -59.80
C ASP A 918 -35.07 0.38 -59.53
N VAL A 919 -34.06 -0.49 -59.47
CA VAL A 919 -32.68 -0.12 -59.08
C VAL A 919 -31.72 -0.32 -60.25
N THR A 920 -31.03 0.74 -60.64
CA THR A 920 -29.85 0.67 -61.54
C THR A 920 -28.58 0.71 -60.71
N VAL A 921 -27.58 -0.10 -61.07
CA VAL A 921 -26.31 -0.25 -60.36
C VAL A 921 -25.19 0.11 -61.32
N ARG A 922 -24.28 1.02 -60.93
CA ARG A 922 -23.12 1.43 -61.73
C ARG A 922 -21.91 1.74 -60.85
N ARG A 923 -20.70 1.58 -61.39
CA ARG A 923 -19.49 2.14 -60.80
C ARG A 923 -19.54 3.68 -60.87
N SER A 924 -19.02 4.36 -59.85
CA SER A 924 -19.07 5.82 -59.72
C SER A 924 -17.72 6.37 -59.26
N GLY A 925 -16.99 6.99 -60.19
CA GLY A 925 -15.59 7.35 -59.99
C GLY A 925 -14.70 6.13 -59.80
N ASP A 926 -13.51 6.33 -59.21
CA ASP A 926 -12.53 5.25 -59.07
C ASP A 926 -12.96 4.14 -58.10
N SER A 927 -13.66 4.46 -57.01
CA SER A 927 -13.95 3.51 -55.92
C SER A 927 -15.41 3.38 -55.48
N GLY A 928 -16.34 4.16 -56.04
CA GLY A 928 -17.75 4.16 -55.59
C GLY A 928 -18.64 3.17 -56.33
N LEU A 929 -19.69 2.67 -55.66
CA LEU A 929 -20.83 1.98 -56.28
C LEU A 929 -22.08 2.83 -56.08
N LEU A 930 -22.81 3.12 -57.16
CA LEU A 930 -24.04 3.91 -57.15
C LEU A 930 -25.24 3.00 -57.42
N LEU A 931 -26.17 2.95 -56.46
CA LEU A 931 -27.47 2.30 -56.60
C LEU A 931 -28.55 3.38 -56.74
N LYS A 932 -29.06 3.59 -57.96
CA LYS A 932 -29.99 4.69 -58.26
C LYS A 932 -31.38 4.18 -58.60
N LEU A 933 -32.41 4.79 -57.99
CA LEU A 933 -33.80 4.46 -58.31
C LEU A 933 -34.22 5.00 -59.68
N VAL A 934 -34.81 4.12 -60.50
CA VAL A 934 -35.36 4.45 -61.82
C VAL A 934 -36.51 5.42 -61.66
N ASN A 935 -36.52 6.47 -62.49
CA ASN A 935 -37.46 7.59 -62.46
C ASN A 935 -37.52 8.34 -61.11
N SER A 936 -36.50 8.23 -60.26
CA SER A 936 -36.33 9.04 -59.05
C SER A 936 -35.07 9.89 -59.08
N THR A 937 -35.02 10.89 -58.19
CA THR A 937 -33.78 11.55 -57.78
C THR A 937 -32.94 10.69 -56.85
N ASP A 938 -33.61 9.79 -56.12
CA ASP A 938 -33.05 9.06 -54.99
C ASP A 938 -31.99 8.05 -55.42
N TYR A 939 -30.90 7.98 -54.67
CA TYR A 939 -29.83 7.02 -54.85
C TYR A 939 -29.09 6.77 -53.54
N ILE A 940 -28.31 5.69 -53.52
CA ILE A 940 -27.31 5.42 -52.50
C ILE A 940 -25.94 5.35 -53.17
N LEU A 941 -25.01 6.16 -52.67
CA LEU A 941 -23.59 6.10 -53.02
C LEU A 941 -22.84 5.31 -51.95
N VAL A 942 -22.42 4.11 -52.29
CA VAL A 942 -21.55 3.28 -51.45
C VAL A 942 -20.10 3.70 -51.73
N LYS A 943 -19.49 4.44 -50.80
CA LYS A 943 -18.08 4.84 -50.92
C LYS A 943 -17.17 3.62 -50.77
N ASN A 944 -16.05 3.65 -51.48
CA ASN A 944 -14.96 2.66 -51.39
C ASN A 944 -15.33 1.19 -51.70
N PHE A 945 -16.51 0.91 -52.24
CA PHE A 945 -16.89 -0.42 -52.73
C PHE A 945 -15.83 -1.01 -53.67
N PHE A 946 -15.30 -0.24 -54.62
CA PHE A 946 -14.20 -0.65 -55.52
C PHE A 946 -12.84 -0.08 -55.11
N TYR A 947 -12.59 0.16 -53.82
CA TYR A 947 -11.29 0.67 -53.38
C TYR A 947 -10.17 -0.33 -53.72
N SER A 948 -9.12 0.16 -54.39
CA SER A 948 -8.05 -0.67 -54.95
C SER A 948 -8.55 -1.83 -55.84
N ASP A 949 -9.71 -1.65 -56.49
CA ASP A 949 -10.40 -2.68 -57.29
C ASP A 949 -10.81 -3.95 -56.51
N THR A 950 -10.88 -3.87 -55.17
CA THR A 950 -11.19 -5.01 -54.28
C THR A 950 -12.62 -4.96 -53.71
N PRO A 951 -13.67 -5.44 -54.42
CA PRO A 951 -15.05 -5.35 -53.94
C PRO A 951 -15.39 -6.25 -52.74
N ASN A 952 -14.56 -7.25 -52.45
CA ASN A 952 -14.62 -8.02 -51.18
C ASN A 952 -13.56 -7.52 -50.16
N GLY A 953 -13.06 -6.30 -50.33
CA GLY A 953 -12.01 -5.71 -49.50
C GLY A 953 -12.53 -5.00 -48.24
N TYR A 954 -11.62 -4.83 -47.29
CA TYR A 954 -11.76 -4.19 -45.97
C TYR A 954 -12.38 -2.77 -45.96
N TYR A 955 -12.43 -2.12 -47.12
CA TYR A 955 -12.94 -0.75 -47.27
C TYR A 955 -14.36 -0.68 -47.85
N ASN A 956 -14.96 -1.82 -48.21
CA ASN A 956 -16.32 -1.88 -48.72
C ASN A 956 -17.33 -1.94 -47.55
N PRO A 957 -18.19 -0.93 -47.34
CA PRO A 957 -19.19 -0.94 -46.28
C PRO A 957 -20.43 -1.79 -46.58
N LEU A 958 -20.52 -2.45 -47.74
CA LEU A 958 -21.74 -3.15 -48.19
C LEU A 958 -21.47 -4.51 -48.86
N GLN A 959 -21.96 -5.59 -48.25
CA GLN A 959 -21.80 -6.95 -48.78
C GLN A 959 -23.08 -7.50 -49.44
N GLN A 960 -24.27 -7.01 -49.07
CA GLN A 960 -25.54 -7.48 -49.62
C GLN A 960 -26.57 -6.36 -49.81
N VAL A 961 -27.41 -6.49 -50.83
CA VAL A 961 -28.65 -5.71 -50.96
C VAL A 961 -29.84 -6.66 -50.81
N GLN A 962 -30.79 -6.35 -49.92
CA GLN A 962 -31.98 -7.14 -49.68
C GLN A 962 -33.25 -6.39 -50.07
N PHE A 963 -34.15 -7.06 -50.77
CA PHE A 963 -35.46 -6.55 -51.18
C PHE A 963 -36.59 -7.17 -50.33
N ALA A 964 -37.72 -6.47 -50.22
CA ALA A 964 -38.88 -6.88 -49.44
C ALA A 964 -39.53 -8.22 -49.88
N ASP A 965 -39.24 -8.72 -51.09
CA ASP A 965 -39.70 -10.03 -51.57
C ASP A 965 -38.77 -11.21 -51.16
N GLY A 966 -37.67 -10.91 -50.47
CA GLY A 966 -36.65 -11.87 -50.07
C GLY A 966 -35.52 -12.05 -51.09
N THR A 967 -35.52 -11.33 -52.21
CA THR A 967 -34.38 -11.30 -53.14
C THR A 967 -33.17 -10.67 -52.46
N VAL A 968 -32.00 -11.27 -52.67
CA VAL A 968 -30.70 -10.77 -52.20
C VAL A 968 -29.77 -10.61 -53.41
N TRP A 969 -29.08 -9.49 -53.53
CA TRP A 969 -27.92 -9.32 -54.40
C TRP A 969 -26.66 -9.38 -53.52
N THR A 970 -25.75 -10.27 -53.85
CA THR A 970 -24.42 -10.37 -53.23
C THR A 970 -23.44 -9.36 -53.85
N VAL A 971 -22.25 -9.19 -53.27
CA VAL A 971 -21.14 -8.45 -53.91
C VAL A 971 -20.93 -8.87 -55.37
N ALA A 972 -20.98 -10.17 -55.68
CA ALA A 972 -20.81 -10.66 -57.06
C ALA A 972 -21.94 -10.21 -58.00
N ASP A 973 -23.19 -10.19 -57.52
CA ASP A 973 -24.34 -9.68 -58.28
C ASP A 973 -24.24 -8.16 -58.49
N LEU A 974 -23.73 -7.42 -57.50
CA LEU A 974 -23.53 -5.96 -57.58
C LEU A 974 -22.41 -5.62 -58.57
N VAL A 975 -21.27 -6.32 -58.52
CA VAL A 975 -20.16 -6.18 -59.47
C VAL A 975 -20.63 -6.53 -60.89
N GLY A 976 -21.27 -7.69 -61.08
CA GLY A 976 -21.77 -8.12 -62.39
C GLY A 976 -22.85 -7.22 -63.00
N ARG A 977 -23.51 -6.39 -62.18
CA ARG A 977 -24.41 -5.31 -62.64
C ARG A 977 -23.68 -4.01 -62.92
N ALA A 978 -22.65 -3.68 -62.13
CA ALA A 978 -21.85 -2.47 -62.29
C ALA A 978 -20.91 -2.49 -63.50
N LEU A 979 -20.51 -3.69 -63.96
CA LEU A 979 -19.65 -3.92 -65.13
C LEU A 979 -20.42 -4.16 -66.44
N GLN A 980 -21.73 -3.88 -66.49
CA GLN A 980 -22.52 -4.05 -67.72
C GLN A 980 -22.25 -2.94 -68.74
N THR A 981 -21.79 -3.35 -69.91
CA THR A 981 -21.58 -2.56 -71.13
C THR A 981 -22.85 -2.40 -71.96
N THR A 982 -22.73 -1.62 -73.03
CA THR A 982 -23.80 -1.23 -73.95
C THR A 982 -23.35 -1.35 -75.40
N GLU A 983 -24.24 -1.09 -76.35
CA GLU A 983 -23.92 -1.01 -77.79
C GLU A 983 -23.41 0.42 -78.14
N SER A 984 -22.52 0.97 -77.30
CA SER A 984 -21.91 2.29 -77.46
C SER A 984 -20.60 2.37 -76.68
N ALA A 985 -19.67 3.19 -77.16
CA ALA A 985 -18.34 3.39 -76.58
C ALA A 985 -18.35 3.54 -75.04
N ASP A 986 -17.92 2.49 -74.36
CA ASP A 986 -17.88 2.33 -72.91
C ASP A 986 -16.45 2.34 -72.38
N SER A 987 -16.29 2.71 -71.10
CA SER A 987 -15.01 2.61 -70.39
C SER A 987 -15.20 1.85 -69.09
N ILE A 988 -14.74 0.60 -69.08
CA ILE A 988 -14.96 -0.35 -67.99
C ILE A 988 -13.64 -0.73 -67.35
N ARG A 989 -13.68 -0.82 -66.02
CA ARG A 989 -12.60 -1.27 -65.16
C ARG A 989 -13.11 -2.41 -64.30
N GLY A 990 -12.50 -3.57 -64.46
CA GLY A 990 -12.74 -4.78 -63.67
C GLY A 990 -12.30 -4.64 -62.22
N THR A 991 -12.01 -5.78 -61.61
CA THR A 991 -11.66 -5.92 -60.19
C THR A 991 -10.23 -6.46 -60.06
N SER A 992 -9.75 -6.69 -58.84
CA SER A 992 -8.54 -7.49 -58.60
C SER A 992 -8.83 -9.00 -58.58
N GLY A 993 -9.81 -9.44 -59.37
CA GLY A 993 -10.45 -10.76 -59.31
C GLY A 993 -10.12 -11.64 -60.51
N VAL A 994 -11.09 -12.41 -60.98
CA VAL A 994 -11.05 -12.97 -62.35
C VAL A 994 -12.27 -12.42 -63.03
N ASP A 995 -12.06 -11.46 -63.91
CA ASP A 995 -13.11 -10.70 -64.58
C ASP A 995 -13.34 -11.19 -66.02
N VAL A 996 -14.56 -10.98 -66.50
CA VAL A 996 -14.95 -11.26 -67.88
C VAL A 996 -15.62 -10.00 -68.43
N LEU A 997 -14.93 -9.31 -69.33
CA LEU A 997 -15.33 -8.02 -69.88
C LEU A 997 -15.60 -8.16 -71.38
N TYR A 998 -16.81 -7.75 -71.79
CA TYR A 998 -17.24 -7.70 -73.19
C TYR A 998 -17.63 -6.25 -73.51
N GLY A 999 -16.95 -5.56 -74.43
CA GLY A 999 -17.33 -4.20 -74.86
C GLY A 999 -18.66 -4.18 -75.61
N LEU A 1000 -18.89 -5.22 -76.43
CA LEU A 1000 -20.03 -5.46 -77.33
C LEU A 1000 -19.89 -4.70 -78.65
N GLY A 1001 -20.02 -3.38 -78.64
CA GLY A 1001 -19.94 -2.59 -79.86
C GLY A 1001 -19.90 -1.10 -79.61
N GLY A 1002 -18.93 -0.43 -80.20
CA GLY A 1002 -18.49 0.91 -79.80
C GLY A 1002 -17.01 1.06 -80.10
N ASP A 1003 -16.37 2.13 -79.63
CA ASP A 1003 -14.91 2.16 -79.53
C ASP A 1003 -14.61 2.10 -78.01
N ASP A 1004 -14.42 0.89 -77.48
CA ASP A 1004 -14.46 0.59 -76.05
C ASP A 1004 -13.09 0.62 -75.39
N VAL A 1005 -13.05 0.87 -74.07
CA VAL A 1005 -11.81 0.82 -73.27
C VAL A 1005 -12.00 -0.10 -72.08
N LEU A 1006 -11.40 -1.29 -72.14
CA LEU A 1006 -11.56 -2.36 -71.14
C LEU A 1006 -10.25 -2.59 -70.38
N TYR A 1007 -10.30 -2.42 -69.05
CA TYR A 1007 -9.22 -2.74 -68.14
C TYR A 1007 -9.60 -3.93 -67.23
N GLY A 1008 -8.88 -5.06 -67.33
CA GLY A 1008 -9.05 -6.19 -66.40
C GLY A 1008 -8.64 -5.82 -64.98
N MET A 1009 -7.44 -5.24 -64.87
CA MET A 1009 -6.69 -4.78 -63.69
C MET A 1009 -5.73 -5.83 -63.13
N ALA A 1010 -6.18 -6.77 -62.31
CA ALA A 1010 -5.31 -7.81 -61.75
C ALA A 1010 -6.08 -9.10 -61.57
N GLY A 1011 -5.70 -10.15 -62.28
CA GLY A 1011 -6.54 -11.32 -62.42
C GLY A 1011 -6.01 -12.36 -63.39
N ASN A 1012 -6.88 -13.18 -63.94
CA ASN A 1012 -6.59 -13.96 -65.14
C ASN A 1012 -7.76 -13.68 -66.07
N ASP A 1013 -7.80 -12.46 -66.61
CA ASP A 1013 -9.05 -11.86 -67.05
C ASP A 1013 -9.37 -12.24 -68.49
N VAL A 1014 -10.66 -12.25 -68.85
CA VAL A 1014 -11.11 -12.51 -70.22
C VAL A 1014 -11.68 -11.21 -70.80
N LEU A 1015 -10.99 -10.63 -71.78
CA LEU A 1015 -11.38 -9.38 -72.41
C LEU A 1015 -11.75 -9.63 -73.88
N ALA A 1016 -12.89 -9.12 -74.32
CA ALA A 1016 -13.25 -9.02 -75.73
C ALA A 1016 -13.76 -7.61 -75.99
N GLY A 1017 -13.20 -6.92 -76.98
CA GLY A 1017 -13.72 -5.63 -77.44
C GLY A 1017 -15.14 -5.82 -77.95
N GLY A 1018 -15.28 -6.53 -79.06
CA GLY A 1018 -16.56 -6.68 -79.75
C GLY A 1018 -16.41 -6.06 -81.12
N THR A 1019 -17.42 -5.36 -81.62
CA THR A 1019 -17.30 -4.67 -82.93
C THR A 1019 -16.95 -3.20 -82.74
N GLY A 1020 -15.71 -2.82 -83.03
CA GLY A 1020 -15.20 -1.51 -82.65
C GLY A 1020 -13.79 -1.15 -83.16
N ASN A 1021 -13.12 -0.32 -82.38
CA ASN A 1021 -11.67 -0.14 -82.42
C ASN A 1021 -11.21 -0.03 -80.97
N ASP A 1022 -11.07 -1.18 -80.32
CA ASP A 1022 -11.15 -1.25 -78.86
C ASP A 1022 -9.76 -1.22 -78.21
N VAL A 1023 -9.67 -0.71 -76.99
CA VAL A 1023 -8.43 -0.65 -76.21
C VAL A 1023 -8.54 -1.62 -75.04
N LEU A 1024 -7.81 -2.73 -75.11
CA LEU A 1024 -7.83 -3.81 -74.14
C LEU A 1024 -6.52 -3.84 -73.33
N ASN A 1025 -6.63 -3.87 -72.00
CA ASN A 1025 -5.50 -4.01 -71.09
C ASN A 1025 -5.91 -4.97 -69.97
N GLY A 1026 -5.51 -6.23 -70.06
CA GLY A 1026 -5.78 -7.23 -69.02
C GLY A 1026 -5.16 -6.81 -67.69
N GLY A 1027 -3.87 -6.50 -67.70
CA GLY A 1027 -3.16 -5.91 -66.56
C GLY A 1027 -2.12 -6.87 -66.00
N ALA A 1028 -2.32 -7.35 -64.78
CA ALA A 1028 -1.38 -8.23 -64.08
C ALA A 1028 -1.96 -9.63 -63.85
N GLY A 1029 -1.35 -10.63 -64.47
CA GLY A 1029 -1.72 -12.05 -64.38
C GLY A 1029 -1.78 -12.72 -65.75
N ASN A 1030 -2.55 -13.79 -65.94
CA ASN A 1030 -2.61 -14.53 -67.22
C ASN A 1030 -3.91 -14.23 -67.96
N ASP A 1031 -3.89 -13.17 -68.76
CA ASP A 1031 -5.08 -12.63 -69.41
C ASP A 1031 -5.36 -13.30 -70.76
N THR A 1032 -6.63 -13.31 -71.14
CA THR A 1032 -7.14 -13.89 -72.38
C THR A 1032 -7.90 -12.84 -73.17
N TYR A 1033 -7.32 -12.39 -74.29
CA TYR A 1033 -7.98 -11.49 -75.24
C TYR A 1033 -8.70 -12.33 -76.29
N LEU A 1034 -9.98 -12.08 -76.54
CA LEU A 1034 -10.76 -12.77 -77.59
C LEU A 1034 -10.87 -11.85 -78.82
N PHE A 1035 -10.70 -12.42 -80.02
CA PHE A 1035 -10.83 -11.67 -81.27
C PHE A 1035 -11.41 -12.49 -82.42
N SER A 1036 -12.33 -11.88 -83.16
CA SER A 1036 -13.15 -12.47 -84.20
C SER A 1036 -13.08 -11.66 -85.50
N ARG A 1037 -13.73 -12.15 -86.57
CA ARG A 1037 -13.86 -11.40 -87.83
C ARG A 1037 -14.98 -10.38 -87.71
N GLY A 1038 -14.69 -9.12 -88.02
CA GLY A 1038 -15.59 -8.00 -87.84
C GLY A 1038 -15.39 -7.21 -86.53
N ASP A 1039 -14.43 -7.60 -85.70
CA ASP A 1039 -14.16 -6.94 -84.42
C ASP A 1039 -13.48 -5.57 -84.62
N GLY A 1040 -12.73 -5.39 -85.72
CA GLY A 1040 -12.18 -4.09 -86.12
C GLY A 1040 -10.71 -3.89 -85.75
N GLN A 1041 -10.32 -2.69 -85.33
CA GLN A 1041 -8.89 -2.32 -85.13
C GLN A 1041 -8.54 -2.14 -83.66
N ASP A 1042 -8.32 -3.26 -82.99
CA ASP A 1042 -8.09 -3.29 -81.55
C ASP A 1042 -6.63 -3.06 -81.17
N ILE A 1043 -6.42 -2.58 -79.95
CA ILE A 1043 -5.13 -2.27 -79.36
C ILE A 1043 -4.99 -3.04 -78.04
N LEU A 1044 -4.03 -3.96 -77.97
CA LEU A 1044 -3.61 -4.55 -76.71
C LEU A 1044 -2.54 -3.64 -76.07
N ARG A 1045 -2.83 -3.10 -74.88
CA ARG A 1045 -1.93 -2.24 -74.11
C ARG A 1045 -1.34 -2.96 -72.92
N GLY A 1046 -0.03 -2.87 -72.78
CA GLY A 1046 0.71 -3.42 -71.64
C GLY A 1046 0.79 -2.47 -70.46
N SER A 1047 0.72 -3.06 -69.26
CA SER A 1047 1.24 -2.47 -68.03
C SER A 1047 2.51 -3.23 -67.61
N TRP A 1048 3.19 -2.80 -66.54
CA TRP A 1048 4.30 -3.60 -66.00
C TRP A 1048 3.73 -4.92 -65.46
N HIS A 1049 4.13 -6.03 -66.08
CA HIS A 1049 3.65 -7.39 -65.76
C HIS A 1049 4.83 -8.33 -65.51
N ASN A 1050 4.59 -9.49 -64.87
CA ASN A 1050 5.65 -10.41 -64.49
C ASN A 1050 6.07 -11.29 -65.69
N ILE A 1051 7.37 -11.47 -65.92
CA ILE A 1051 7.91 -12.35 -66.99
C ILE A 1051 7.54 -13.84 -66.84
N ALA A 1052 6.82 -14.22 -65.78
CA ALA A 1052 6.26 -15.56 -65.56
C ALA A 1052 4.78 -15.67 -65.95
N GLU A 1053 4.11 -14.56 -66.27
CA GLU A 1053 2.72 -14.50 -66.74
C GLU A 1053 2.64 -14.84 -68.23
N THR A 1054 1.47 -15.33 -68.68
CA THR A 1054 1.26 -15.83 -70.04
C THR A 1054 -0.07 -15.32 -70.59
N ASN A 1055 -0.03 -14.11 -71.13
CA ASN A 1055 -1.19 -13.52 -71.78
C ASN A 1055 -1.40 -14.12 -73.17
N THR A 1056 -2.66 -14.42 -73.48
CA THR A 1056 -3.08 -15.22 -74.62
C THR A 1056 -4.09 -14.45 -75.47
N LEU A 1057 -3.79 -14.23 -76.74
CA LEU A 1057 -4.79 -13.84 -77.73
C LEU A 1057 -5.42 -15.10 -78.30
N VAL A 1058 -6.72 -15.26 -78.19
CA VAL A 1058 -7.48 -16.38 -78.75
C VAL A 1058 -8.26 -15.88 -79.96
N PHE A 1059 -7.97 -16.47 -81.12
CA PHE A 1059 -8.78 -16.24 -82.31
C PHE A 1059 -9.97 -17.18 -82.39
N ASP A 1060 -11.13 -16.61 -82.72
CA ASP A 1060 -12.41 -17.32 -82.71
C ASP A 1060 -12.54 -18.36 -83.85
N ALA A 1061 -13.57 -19.21 -83.77
CA ALA A 1061 -13.73 -20.39 -84.62
C ALA A 1061 -14.02 -20.07 -86.10
N GLY A 1062 -12.97 -19.76 -86.86
CA GLY A 1062 -13.05 -19.37 -88.28
C GLY A 1062 -11.84 -18.54 -88.77
N ILE A 1063 -10.87 -18.29 -87.90
CA ILE A 1063 -9.57 -17.72 -88.25
C ILE A 1063 -8.53 -18.84 -88.12
N THR A 1064 -7.76 -19.08 -89.19
CA THR A 1064 -6.69 -20.07 -89.23
C THR A 1064 -5.32 -19.40 -89.29
N VAL A 1065 -4.25 -20.18 -89.13
CA VAL A 1065 -2.85 -19.74 -89.25
C VAL A 1065 -2.59 -19.01 -90.58
N ASP A 1066 -3.19 -19.47 -91.68
CA ASP A 1066 -3.06 -18.87 -93.02
C ASP A 1066 -3.86 -17.55 -93.19
N ASP A 1067 -4.78 -17.25 -92.26
CA ASP A 1067 -5.60 -16.03 -92.28
C ASP A 1067 -4.94 -14.85 -91.58
N VAL A 1068 -3.79 -15.02 -90.90
CA VAL A 1068 -3.17 -14.00 -90.05
C VAL A 1068 -1.80 -13.60 -90.60
N THR A 1069 -1.65 -12.32 -90.92
CA THR A 1069 -0.34 -11.70 -91.22
C THR A 1069 0.21 -11.02 -89.98
N VAL A 1070 1.51 -11.21 -89.71
CA VAL A 1070 2.20 -10.65 -88.55
C VAL A 1070 3.36 -9.78 -89.03
N ARG A 1071 3.40 -8.51 -88.60
CA ARG A 1071 4.49 -7.58 -88.96
C ARG A 1071 4.81 -6.62 -87.81
N ARG A 1072 6.03 -6.09 -87.79
CA ARG A 1072 6.38 -4.97 -86.89
C ARG A 1072 5.64 -3.70 -87.30
N SER A 1073 5.24 -2.89 -86.32
CA SER A 1073 4.53 -1.63 -86.51
C SER A 1073 5.19 -0.54 -85.67
N GLY A 1074 5.76 0.48 -86.33
CA GLY A 1074 6.58 1.49 -85.67
C GLY A 1074 7.85 0.91 -85.03
N SER A 1075 8.38 1.60 -84.02
CA SER A 1075 9.60 1.18 -83.31
C SER A 1075 9.36 0.03 -82.33
N SER A 1076 8.21 -0.02 -81.64
CA SER A 1076 7.97 -1.00 -80.55
C SER A 1076 6.75 -1.92 -80.74
N GLY A 1077 5.86 -1.70 -81.70
CA GLY A 1077 4.61 -2.46 -81.83
C GLY A 1077 4.68 -3.73 -82.70
N LEU A 1078 3.79 -4.67 -82.45
CA LEU A 1078 3.51 -5.84 -83.29
C LEU A 1078 2.07 -5.74 -83.82
N LEU A 1079 1.88 -5.82 -85.14
CA LEU A 1079 0.55 -5.82 -85.76
C LEU A 1079 0.23 -7.21 -86.30
N LEU A 1080 -0.87 -7.78 -85.81
CA LEU A 1080 -1.52 -8.96 -86.37
C LEU A 1080 -2.71 -8.48 -87.19
N ARG A 1081 -2.80 -8.84 -88.48
CA ARG A 1081 -3.89 -8.42 -89.36
C ARG A 1081 -4.49 -9.60 -90.12
N LEU A 1082 -5.82 -9.66 -90.16
CA LEU A 1082 -6.53 -10.70 -90.90
C LEU A 1082 -6.46 -10.45 -92.43
N VAL A 1083 -6.09 -11.49 -93.17
CA VAL A 1083 -6.00 -11.47 -94.63
C VAL A 1083 -7.39 -11.19 -95.23
N ASN A 1084 -7.42 -10.29 -96.21
CA ASN A 1084 -8.64 -9.77 -96.84
C ASN A 1084 -9.62 -9.06 -95.88
N SER A 1085 -9.19 -8.64 -94.69
CA SER A 1085 -9.98 -7.79 -93.79
C SER A 1085 -9.30 -6.46 -93.45
N THR A 1086 -10.08 -5.54 -92.87
CA THR A 1086 -9.60 -4.39 -92.09
C THR A 1086 -9.29 -4.74 -90.65
N ASP A 1087 -9.77 -5.89 -90.17
CA ASP A 1087 -9.59 -6.38 -88.79
C ASP A 1087 -8.10 -6.58 -88.46
N SER A 1088 -7.65 -6.01 -87.35
CA SER A 1088 -6.27 -6.13 -86.88
C SER A 1088 -6.13 -5.85 -85.38
N ILE A 1089 -5.17 -6.52 -84.75
CA ILE A 1089 -4.72 -6.22 -83.40
C ILE A 1089 -3.34 -5.57 -83.45
N LEU A 1090 -3.23 -4.37 -82.88
CA LEU A 1090 -1.96 -3.74 -82.55
C LEU A 1090 -1.59 -4.08 -81.10
N VAL A 1091 -0.53 -4.85 -80.93
CA VAL A 1091 0.11 -5.09 -79.63
C VAL A 1091 1.13 -4.00 -79.41
N GLU A 1092 0.82 -3.03 -78.54
CA GLU A 1092 1.76 -1.96 -78.18
C GLU A 1092 2.95 -2.54 -77.39
N ASP A 1093 4.13 -1.93 -77.57
CA ASP A 1093 5.36 -2.21 -76.84
C ASP A 1093 5.92 -3.65 -76.80
N PHE A 1094 5.43 -4.55 -77.68
CA PHE A 1094 5.95 -5.91 -77.91
C PHE A 1094 7.48 -5.98 -78.14
N PHE A 1095 8.06 -4.97 -78.82
CA PHE A 1095 9.50 -4.83 -79.10
C PHE A 1095 10.16 -3.68 -78.32
N SER A 1096 9.55 -3.20 -77.23
CA SER A 1096 10.06 -2.06 -76.43
C SER A 1096 11.34 -2.36 -75.64
N SER A 1097 11.71 -3.64 -75.49
CA SER A 1097 12.93 -4.07 -74.80
C SER A 1097 13.70 -5.10 -75.64
N ASP A 1098 15.00 -5.26 -75.36
CA ASP A 1098 15.90 -6.27 -75.98
C ASP A 1098 15.37 -7.72 -75.84
N LYS A 1099 14.36 -7.91 -75.00
CA LYS A 1099 13.60 -9.13 -74.78
C LYS A 1099 12.12 -8.92 -75.14
N PRO A 1100 11.63 -9.47 -76.25
CA PRO A 1100 10.20 -9.49 -76.56
C PRO A 1100 9.35 -10.29 -75.56
N ASP A 1101 9.98 -11.11 -74.71
CA ASP A 1101 9.41 -11.76 -73.51
C ASP A 1101 9.49 -10.88 -72.24
N GLY A 1102 9.72 -9.57 -72.39
CA GLY A 1102 9.96 -8.63 -71.29
C GLY A 1102 8.71 -7.95 -70.71
N TYR A 1103 8.91 -7.29 -69.55
CA TYR A 1103 7.91 -6.66 -68.66
C TYR A 1103 6.86 -5.71 -69.27
N TYR A 1104 6.98 -5.33 -70.54
CA TYR A 1104 6.10 -4.36 -71.21
C TYR A 1104 5.33 -4.95 -72.41
N ASN A 1105 5.57 -6.20 -72.78
CA ASN A 1105 4.80 -6.87 -73.83
C ASN A 1105 3.47 -7.45 -73.29
N PRO A 1106 2.29 -6.95 -73.68
CA PRO A 1106 1.01 -7.48 -73.19
C PRO A 1106 0.63 -8.88 -73.71
N LEU A 1107 1.41 -9.51 -74.60
CA LEU A 1107 1.04 -10.75 -75.30
C LEU A 1107 2.18 -11.79 -75.39
N GLN A 1108 2.04 -12.93 -74.71
CA GLN A 1108 3.03 -14.01 -74.73
C GLN A 1108 2.71 -15.10 -75.76
N GLN A 1109 1.44 -15.32 -76.12
CA GLN A 1109 1.06 -16.32 -77.11
C GLN A 1109 -0.24 -16.00 -77.85
N VAL A 1110 -0.39 -16.55 -79.05
CA VAL A 1110 -1.63 -16.53 -79.83
C VAL A 1110 -2.11 -17.97 -80.01
N GLN A 1111 -3.38 -18.23 -79.70
CA GLN A 1111 -4.01 -19.54 -79.80
C GLN A 1111 -5.11 -19.54 -80.86
N PHE A 1112 -5.09 -20.57 -81.72
CA PHE A 1112 -6.08 -20.81 -82.76
C PHE A 1112 -7.05 -21.92 -82.36
N ALA A 1113 -8.24 -21.91 -82.96
CA ALA A 1113 -9.32 -22.87 -82.66
C ALA A 1113 -8.99 -24.34 -82.96
N ASP A 1114 -7.94 -24.63 -83.75
CA ASP A 1114 -7.45 -26.00 -84.02
C ASP A 1114 -6.46 -26.52 -82.96
N GLY A 1115 -6.10 -25.70 -81.98
CA GLY A 1115 -5.10 -26.00 -80.95
C GLY A 1115 -3.68 -25.60 -81.32
N THR A 1116 -3.45 -24.96 -82.47
CA THR A 1116 -2.16 -24.35 -82.80
C THR A 1116 -1.91 -23.15 -81.88
N VAL A 1117 -0.67 -23.03 -81.39
CA VAL A 1117 -0.22 -21.91 -80.57
C VAL A 1117 1.03 -21.30 -81.19
N TRP A 1118 1.06 -19.98 -81.39
CA TRP A 1118 2.26 -19.21 -81.67
C TRP A 1118 2.78 -18.59 -80.38
N THR A 1119 4.01 -18.90 -80.00
CA THR A 1119 4.71 -18.28 -78.88
C THR A 1119 5.32 -16.93 -79.28
N VAL A 1120 5.81 -16.13 -78.33
CA VAL A 1120 6.65 -14.93 -78.61
C VAL A 1120 7.74 -15.23 -79.64
N ALA A 1121 8.42 -16.38 -79.55
CA ALA A 1121 9.49 -16.74 -80.48
C ALA A 1121 8.95 -16.99 -81.91
N ASP A 1122 7.77 -17.59 -82.03
CA ASP A 1122 7.11 -17.79 -83.31
C ASP A 1122 6.67 -16.46 -83.90
N LEU A 1123 6.01 -15.58 -83.11
CA LEU A 1123 5.60 -14.23 -83.53
C LEU A 1123 6.79 -13.39 -84.01
N VAL A 1124 7.89 -13.39 -83.26
CA VAL A 1124 9.15 -12.73 -83.67
C VAL A 1124 9.67 -13.36 -84.97
N SER A 1125 9.65 -14.69 -85.11
CA SER A 1125 10.10 -15.35 -86.33
C SER A 1125 9.27 -14.99 -87.55
N GLN A 1126 7.94 -14.84 -87.42
CA GLN A 1126 7.04 -14.39 -88.49
C GLN A 1126 7.40 -12.97 -88.95
N THR A 1127 7.82 -12.08 -88.02
CA THR A 1127 8.35 -10.75 -88.38
C THR A 1127 9.77 -10.77 -88.97
N GLN A 1128 10.52 -11.87 -88.81
CA GLN A 1128 11.89 -12.02 -89.28
C GLN A 1128 12.02 -12.87 -90.55
N THR A 1129 10.97 -13.58 -90.98
CA THR A 1129 10.92 -14.28 -92.26
C THR A 1129 10.54 -13.33 -93.39
N PRO A 1130 11.47 -12.94 -94.29
CA PRO A 1130 11.09 -12.30 -95.53
C PRO A 1130 10.49 -13.36 -96.47
N PRO A 1131 9.57 -12.99 -97.38
CA PRO A 1131 9.14 -13.88 -98.45
C PRO A 1131 10.28 -14.17 -99.45
N VAL A 1132 11.05 -15.23 -99.16
CA VAL A 1132 11.69 -16.18 -100.10
C VAL A 1132 12.43 -15.60 -101.33
N THR A 1133 13.71 -15.25 -101.11
CA THR A 1133 14.87 -15.42 -102.04
C THR A 1133 14.84 -14.88 -103.49
N LYS A 1134 15.81 -14.01 -103.82
CA LYS A 1134 16.94 -14.35 -104.74
C LYS A 1134 18.10 -13.33 -104.78
N SER A 1135 19.22 -13.73 -104.17
CA SER A 1135 20.62 -13.49 -104.56
C SER A 1135 21.06 -12.23 -105.33
N ALA A 1136 21.78 -11.35 -104.64
CA ALA A 1136 23.05 -10.80 -105.13
C ALA A 1136 24.03 -10.65 -103.95
N ALA A 1137 25.21 -11.28 -104.02
CA ALA A 1137 26.22 -11.22 -102.96
C ALA A 1137 27.27 -10.14 -103.25
N ILE A 1138 27.46 -9.19 -102.33
CA ILE A 1138 28.63 -8.31 -102.37
C ILE A 1138 29.81 -9.05 -101.74
N LEU A 1139 30.59 -9.72 -102.60
CA LEU A 1139 31.96 -10.12 -102.31
C LEU A 1139 32.91 -9.06 -102.88
N ALA A 1140 33.90 -8.66 -102.08
CA ALA A 1140 34.77 -7.50 -102.29
C ALA A 1140 35.21 -7.24 -103.75
N GLY A 1141 34.85 -6.04 -104.27
CA GLY A 1141 35.52 -5.44 -105.44
C GLY A 1141 34.70 -5.29 -106.73
N LEU A 1142 33.38 -5.11 -106.67
CA LEU A 1142 32.52 -4.81 -107.84
C LEU A 1142 31.60 -3.61 -107.53
N ASN A 1143 31.53 -2.65 -108.46
CA ASN A 1143 30.91 -1.33 -108.25
C ASN A 1143 29.48 -1.20 -108.84
N THR A 1144 28.74 -2.29 -109.04
CA THR A 1144 27.42 -2.27 -109.71
C THR A 1144 26.39 -3.11 -108.95
N LEU A 1145 25.22 -2.53 -108.65
CA LEU A 1145 24.03 -3.23 -108.14
C LEU A 1145 23.17 -3.68 -109.33
N ARG A 1146 22.76 -4.96 -109.38
CA ARG A 1146 22.02 -5.52 -110.52
C ARG A 1146 20.74 -6.21 -110.10
N PHE A 1147 19.65 -5.88 -110.77
CA PHE A 1147 18.37 -6.57 -110.70
C PHE A 1147 18.22 -7.59 -111.85
N THR A 1148 17.34 -8.56 -111.67
CA THR A 1148 16.99 -9.56 -112.70
C THR A 1148 15.89 -9.04 -113.64
N ASP A 1149 15.72 -9.70 -114.80
CA ASP A 1149 14.76 -9.34 -115.86
C ASP A 1149 13.28 -9.19 -115.42
N ASP A 1150 12.96 -9.62 -114.21
CA ASP A 1150 11.63 -9.58 -113.59
C ASP A 1150 11.32 -8.27 -112.82
N ILE A 1151 12.28 -7.33 -112.72
CA ILE A 1151 12.14 -6.02 -112.04
C ILE A 1151 12.59 -4.91 -113.01
N GLN A 1152 11.75 -3.92 -113.23
CA GLN A 1152 12.03 -2.76 -114.09
C GLN A 1152 12.22 -1.49 -113.27
N SER A 1153 12.79 -0.45 -113.90
CA SER A 1153 13.08 0.81 -113.23
C SER A 1153 11.83 1.58 -112.77
N GLU A 1154 10.68 1.36 -113.43
CA GLU A 1154 9.37 1.92 -113.02
C GLU A 1154 8.73 1.20 -111.82
N ASP A 1155 9.24 0.04 -111.42
CA ASP A 1155 8.76 -0.69 -110.23
C ASP A 1155 9.36 -0.14 -108.92
N VAL A 1156 10.35 0.77 -109.01
CA VAL A 1156 11.19 1.19 -107.88
C VAL A 1156 11.19 2.71 -107.69
N ALA A 1157 10.73 3.16 -106.51
CA ALA A 1157 10.95 4.51 -106.01
C ALA A 1157 12.25 4.59 -105.19
N LEU A 1158 13.00 5.68 -105.35
CA LEU A 1158 14.16 5.96 -104.51
C LEU A 1158 13.82 6.96 -103.41
N SER A 1159 14.35 6.74 -102.22
CA SER A 1159 14.39 7.72 -101.14
C SER A 1159 15.77 7.72 -100.45
N ARG A 1160 16.09 8.81 -99.78
CA ARG A 1160 17.32 8.96 -98.99
C ARG A 1160 16.97 8.98 -97.51
N ASP A 1161 17.75 8.26 -96.71
CA ASP A 1161 17.72 8.37 -95.25
C ASP A 1161 19.16 8.56 -94.76
N ASP A 1162 19.44 9.76 -94.25
CA ASP A 1162 20.77 10.26 -93.87
C ASP A 1162 21.88 10.01 -94.93
N ASP A 1163 22.81 9.08 -94.67
CA ASP A 1163 23.90 8.68 -95.57
C ASP A 1163 23.59 7.43 -96.43
N SER A 1164 22.37 6.92 -96.33
CA SER A 1164 21.94 5.63 -96.88
C SER A 1164 20.90 5.80 -98.01
N LEU A 1165 20.91 4.87 -98.97
CA LEU A 1165 19.99 4.87 -100.12
C LEU A 1165 18.92 3.79 -99.92
N ILE A 1166 17.65 4.14 -100.07
CA ILE A 1166 16.51 3.23 -99.96
C ILE A 1166 15.84 3.08 -101.33
N LEU A 1167 15.59 1.83 -101.73
CA LEU A 1167 14.89 1.43 -102.94
C LEU A 1167 13.58 0.74 -102.56
N SER A 1168 12.45 1.42 -102.74
CA SER A 1168 11.11 0.95 -102.35
C SER A 1168 10.31 0.47 -103.56
N PHE A 1169 9.62 -0.67 -103.46
CA PHE A 1169 8.89 -1.23 -104.59
C PHE A 1169 7.42 -0.81 -104.62
N HIS A 1170 6.93 -0.35 -105.78
CA HIS A 1170 5.54 0.11 -105.94
C HIS A 1170 4.49 -0.99 -105.77
N ASN A 1171 4.89 -2.27 -105.86
CA ASN A 1171 4.04 -3.42 -105.58
C ASN A 1171 3.87 -3.72 -104.07
N GLY A 1172 4.49 -2.94 -103.19
CA GLY A 1172 4.41 -3.11 -101.73
C GLY A 1172 5.36 -4.16 -101.14
N SER A 1173 6.34 -4.65 -101.91
CA SER A 1173 7.43 -5.49 -101.39
C SER A 1173 8.40 -4.68 -100.52
N ASP A 1174 9.07 -5.35 -99.58
CA ASP A 1174 10.01 -4.72 -98.64
C ASP A 1174 11.11 -3.92 -99.37
N PRO A 1175 11.44 -2.70 -98.91
CA PRO A 1175 12.46 -1.87 -99.52
C PRO A 1175 13.88 -2.43 -99.30
N ILE A 1176 14.74 -2.30 -100.30
CA ILE A 1176 16.17 -2.59 -100.18
C ILE A 1176 16.89 -1.33 -99.71
N THR A 1177 17.57 -1.42 -98.57
CA THR A 1177 18.43 -0.33 -98.07
C THR A 1177 19.90 -0.65 -98.35
N VAL A 1178 20.62 0.34 -98.90
CA VAL A 1178 22.08 0.31 -99.07
C VAL A 1178 22.67 1.32 -98.09
N GLU A 1179 23.12 0.78 -96.94
CA GLU A 1179 23.71 1.57 -95.86
C GLU A 1179 25.02 2.24 -96.30
N HIS A 1180 25.26 3.48 -95.85
CA HIS A 1180 26.46 4.28 -96.15
C HIS A 1180 26.72 4.49 -97.66
N TYR A 1181 25.66 4.59 -98.46
CA TYR A 1181 25.75 4.84 -99.91
C TYR A 1181 26.41 6.19 -100.24
N PHE A 1182 26.14 7.23 -99.45
CA PHE A 1182 26.60 8.61 -99.64
C PHE A 1182 27.75 8.95 -98.68
N THR A 1183 29.01 8.98 -99.16
CA THR A 1183 30.17 9.26 -98.30
C THR A 1183 30.60 10.74 -98.33
N GLU A 1184 31.26 11.21 -97.25
CA GLU A 1184 31.64 12.62 -96.98
C GLU A 1184 32.42 13.37 -98.09
N ASN A 1185 32.91 12.69 -99.14
CA ASN A 1185 33.72 13.27 -100.22
C ASN A 1185 33.06 13.18 -101.62
N ASN A 1186 31.72 13.06 -101.71
CA ASN A 1186 30.98 12.85 -102.97
C ASN A 1186 31.43 11.60 -103.76
N THR A 1187 31.82 10.55 -103.04
CA THR A 1187 32.03 9.20 -103.58
C THR A 1187 30.90 8.28 -103.13
N TYR A 1188 30.43 7.40 -104.02
CA TYR A 1188 29.30 6.52 -103.76
C TYR A 1188 29.77 5.08 -103.56
N LEU A 1189 29.06 4.29 -102.73
CA LEU A 1189 29.41 2.90 -102.46
C LEU A 1189 29.21 1.98 -103.69
N VAL A 1190 28.34 2.39 -104.61
CA VAL A 1190 28.02 1.71 -105.88
C VAL A 1190 27.99 2.77 -106.99
N ASP A 1191 28.66 2.53 -108.12
CA ASP A 1191 28.75 3.49 -109.24
C ASP A 1191 27.52 3.45 -110.16
N GLU A 1192 26.89 2.28 -110.30
CA GLU A 1192 25.78 2.02 -111.22
C GLU A 1192 24.72 1.09 -110.58
N ILE A 1193 23.44 1.44 -110.72
CA ILE A 1193 22.29 0.58 -110.41
C ILE A 1193 21.65 0.19 -111.74
N GLN A 1194 21.57 -1.12 -112.01
CA GLN A 1194 21.24 -1.65 -113.33
C GLN A 1194 20.02 -2.55 -113.28
N PHE A 1195 18.98 -2.14 -114.01
CA PHE A 1195 17.77 -2.90 -114.31
C PHE A 1195 17.88 -3.53 -115.70
N SER A 1196 16.86 -4.28 -116.13
CA SER A 1196 16.82 -4.89 -117.46
C SER A 1196 16.44 -3.92 -118.58
N ASP A 1197 15.77 -2.81 -118.22
CA ASP A 1197 15.24 -1.77 -119.10
C ASP A 1197 16.14 -0.52 -119.17
N VAL A 1198 16.82 -0.15 -118.08
CA VAL A 1198 17.74 1.00 -118.00
C VAL A 1198 18.81 0.85 -116.91
N SER A 1199 19.92 1.57 -117.06
CA SER A 1199 20.92 1.78 -115.99
C SER A 1199 20.83 3.19 -115.43
N TRP A 1200 20.85 3.33 -114.11
CA TRP A 1200 20.99 4.61 -113.40
C TRP A 1200 22.42 4.73 -112.85
N LEU A 1201 23.10 5.85 -113.12
CA LEU A 1201 24.38 6.14 -112.50
C LEU A 1201 24.16 6.76 -111.12
N SER A 1202 25.13 6.56 -110.22
CA SER A 1202 25.07 7.08 -108.85
C SER A 1202 24.89 8.60 -108.75
N GLN A 1203 25.41 9.35 -109.72
CA GLN A 1203 25.16 10.79 -109.80
C GLN A 1203 23.72 11.14 -110.23
N ASP A 1204 23.06 10.32 -111.04
CA ASP A 1204 21.67 10.54 -111.44
C ASP A 1204 20.72 10.25 -110.26
N VAL A 1205 21.00 9.18 -109.50
CA VAL A 1205 20.34 8.85 -108.22
C VAL A 1205 20.45 10.02 -107.23
N SER A 1206 21.66 10.55 -107.04
CA SER A 1206 21.92 11.71 -106.20
C SER A 1206 21.17 12.96 -106.67
N ASN A 1207 21.14 13.21 -107.99
CA ASN A 1207 20.43 14.35 -108.58
C ASN A 1207 18.90 14.26 -108.44
N TYR A 1208 18.34 13.04 -108.50
CA TYR A 1208 16.92 12.78 -108.28
C TYR A 1208 16.53 13.06 -106.83
N LEU A 1209 17.31 12.58 -105.86
CA LEU A 1209 16.99 12.69 -104.44
C LEU A 1209 17.21 14.09 -103.86
N ASP A 1210 18.31 14.76 -104.25
CA ASP A 1210 18.68 16.06 -103.68
C ASP A 1210 18.07 17.26 -104.46
N TYR A 1211 17.63 17.06 -105.72
CA TYR A 1211 17.18 18.15 -106.61
C TYR A 1211 15.93 17.82 -107.47
N ASP A 1212 15.27 16.68 -107.25
CA ASP A 1212 14.06 16.26 -107.97
C ASP A 1212 14.22 16.17 -109.51
N ILE A 1213 15.47 15.94 -109.97
CA ILE A 1213 15.80 15.81 -111.39
C ILE A 1213 15.43 14.38 -111.85
N PRO A 1214 14.51 14.20 -112.82
CA PRO A 1214 14.01 12.87 -113.17
C PRO A 1214 15.10 11.90 -113.64
N LEU A 1215 15.07 10.67 -113.11
CA LEU A 1215 15.93 9.57 -113.52
C LEU A 1215 15.70 9.18 -114.99
N PRO A 1216 16.69 8.60 -115.67
CA PRO A 1216 16.50 8.02 -117.00
C PRO A 1216 15.36 7.01 -117.02
N GLN A 1217 14.32 7.29 -117.82
CA GLN A 1217 13.13 6.45 -117.99
C GLN A 1217 13.23 5.59 -119.26
N PRO A 1218 12.61 4.39 -119.29
CA PRO A 1218 12.50 3.59 -120.51
C PRO A 1218 11.59 4.27 -121.56
N ASP A 1219 12.03 4.29 -122.83
CA ASP A 1219 11.38 5.05 -123.90
C ASP A 1219 10.11 4.34 -124.42
N THR A 1220 8.97 4.61 -123.78
CA THR A 1220 7.63 4.24 -124.28
C THR A 1220 6.72 5.46 -124.43
N GLY A 1221 6.18 5.65 -125.63
CA GLY A 1221 5.70 6.96 -126.07
C GLY A 1221 4.29 7.37 -125.62
N TYR A 1222 4.20 8.58 -125.08
CA TYR A 1222 3.05 9.51 -125.10
C TYR A 1222 1.65 9.02 -124.65
N ALA A 1223 1.23 9.52 -123.48
CA ALA A 1223 -0.11 10.12 -123.31
C ALA A 1223 -0.07 11.33 -122.35
N THR A 1224 -0.65 12.46 -122.75
CA THR A 1224 -0.61 13.74 -121.99
C THR A 1224 -1.64 13.79 -120.86
N PRO A 1225 -1.32 14.35 -119.67
CA PRO A 1225 -2.29 14.60 -118.60
C PRO A 1225 -3.34 15.67 -118.97
N SER A 1226 -4.56 15.54 -118.43
CA SER A 1226 -5.65 16.48 -118.70
C SER A 1226 -5.58 17.74 -117.82
N ILE A 1227 -5.65 18.90 -118.49
CA ILE A 1227 -5.78 20.26 -117.90
C ILE A 1227 -7.06 20.44 -117.04
N GLU A 1228 -7.96 19.46 -117.04
CA GLU A 1228 -9.28 19.55 -116.42
C GLU A 1228 -9.30 19.20 -114.92
N LEU A 1229 -8.44 18.29 -114.45
CA LEU A 1229 -8.30 18.00 -113.00
C LEU A 1229 -7.66 19.15 -112.23
N LEU A 1230 -6.62 19.79 -112.81
CA LEU A 1230 -5.91 20.93 -112.21
C LEU A 1230 -6.83 22.14 -111.93
N LYS A 1231 -7.97 22.24 -112.63
CA LYS A 1231 -8.99 23.27 -112.38
C LYS A 1231 -9.90 22.98 -111.19
N GLN A 1232 -10.05 21.74 -110.76
CA GLN A 1232 -10.88 21.40 -109.60
C GLN A 1232 -10.17 21.71 -108.28
N SER A 1233 -8.90 21.32 -108.14
CA SER A 1233 -8.14 21.49 -106.90
C SER A 1233 -7.98 22.96 -106.46
N VAL A 1234 -7.81 23.89 -107.41
CA VAL A 1234 -7.65 25.32 -107.13
C VAL A 1234 -8.96 25.99 -106.67
N VAL A 1235 -10.12 25.47 -107.10
CA VAL A 1235 -11.43 26.06 -106.78
C VAL A 1235 -11.88 25.73 -105.34
N GLN A 1236 -11.51 24.55 -104.80
CA GLN A 1236 -11.83 24.20 -103.41
C GLN A 1236 -10.89 24.87 -102.39
N PHE A 1237 -9.60 25.03 -102.70
CA PHE A 1237 -8.63 25.68 -101.81
C PHE A 1237 -8.98 27.14 -101.49
N LEU A 1238 -9.61 27.85 -102.43
CA LEU A 1238 -10.04 29.25 -102.26
C LEU A 1238 -11.36 29.42 -101.49
N ALA A 1239 -11.98 28.35 -100.99
CA ALA A 1239 -13.32 28.38 -100.39
C ALA A 1239 -13.36 28.29 -98.84
N SER A 1240 -12.23 28.09 -98.16
CA SER A 1240 -12.17 27.78 -96.71
C SER A 1240 -11.39 28.81 -95.88
N GLY A 1241 -11.46 30.09 -96.23
CA GLY A 1241 -10.64 31.13 -95.58
C GLY A 1241 -11.15 31.62 -94.22
N GLU A 1242 -10.48 31.16 -93.16
CA GLU A 1242 -10.28 31.75 -91.81
C GLU A 1242 -8.89 31.19 -91.39
N ASP A 1243 -7.88 31.93 -90.91
CA ASP A 1243 -7.83 33.25 -90.27
C ASP A 1243 -7.16 34.35 -91.12
N ALA A 1244 -7.57 35.60 -90.89
CA ALA A 1244 -6.94 36.78 -91.49
C ALA A 1244 -6.62 37.84 -90.42
N ASP A 1245 -5.34 38.05 -90.12
CA ASP A 1245 -4.85 39.25 -89.43
C ASP A 1245 -3.33 39.49 -89.63
N GLU A 1246 -2.92 39.85 -90.85
CA GLU A 1246 -1.90 40.91 -91.08
C GLU A 1246 -1.97 41.42 -92.53
N ALA A 1247 -2.25 42.72 -92.72
CA ALA A 1247 -2.75 43.25 -93.99
C ALA A 1247 -1.68 43.99 -94.83
N GLY A 1248 -1.61 43.64 -96.13
CA GLY A 1248 -0.59 44.12 -97.09
C GLY A 1248 -1.08 44.63 -98.45
N GLY A 1249 -2.34 45.06 -98.57
CA GLY A 1249 -2.79 46.15 -99.47
C GLY A 1249 -2.70 46.09 -101.02
N GLU A 1250 -1.81 45.33 -101.68
CA GLU A 1250 -1.56 45.49 -103.15
C GLU A 1250 -1.85 44.28 -104.07
N ALA A 1251 -2.03 43.07 -103.53
CA ALA A 1251 -2.21 41.86 -104.34
C ALA A 1251 -3.57 41.75 -105.08
N ILE A 1252 -4.62 42.42 -104.58
CA ILE A 1252 -6.00 42.29 -105.07
C ILE A 1252 -6.21 42.94 -106.47
N THR A 1253 -5.21 43.66 -106.98
CA THR A 1253 -5.30 44.48 -108.20
C THR A 1253 -4.93 43.79 -109.53
N GLN A 1254 -4.53 42.50 -109.53
CA GLN A 1254 -4.18 41.75 -110.76
C GLN A 1254 -5.22 40.71 -111.24
N LEU A 1255 -6.30 40.49 -110.49
CA LEU A 1255 -7.31 39.45 -110.79
C LEU A 1255 -8.39 39.85 -111.82
N THR A 1256 -8.27 41.00 -112.49
CA THR A 1256 -9.34 41.61 -113.31
C THR A 1256 -9.15 41.50 -114.83
N LEU A 1257 -8.37 40.54 -115.33
CA LEU A 1257 -8.31 40.18 -116.76
C LEU A 1257 -8.44 38.67 -116.99
N PRO A 1258 -9.22 38.22 -117.99
CA PRO A 1258 -9.45 36.79 -118.24
C PRO A 1258 -8.18 36.13 -118.80
N LYS A 1259 -7.66 35.13 -118.09
CA LYS A 1259 -6.47 34.35 -118.50
C LYS A 1259 -6.88 32.94 -118.95
N SER A 1260 -6.37 32.50 -120.10
CA SER A 1260 -6.94 31.38 -120.86
C SER A 1260 -5.96 30.27 -121.25
N ASP A 1261 -4.73 30.27 -120.73
CA ASP A 1261 -3.71 29.25 -121.01
C ASP A 1261 -3.01 28.77 -119.73
N ALA A 1262 -2.36 27.61 -119.77
CA ALA A 1262 -1.77 26.99 -118.58
C ALA A 1262 -0.63 27.82 -117.98
N GLN A 1263 0.10 28.58 -118.80
CA GLN A 1263 1.28 29.35 -118.40
C GLN A 1263 0.91 30.66 -117.67
N SER A 1264 -0.28 31.19 -117.96
CA SER A 1264 -0.87 32.31 -117.24
C SER A 1264 -1.56 31.92 -115.92
N TRP A 1265 -1.86 30.63 -115.71
CA TRP A 1265 -2.25 30.07 -114.40
C TRP A 1265 -1.05 29.71 -113.52
N SER A 1266 0.03 29.10 -114.07
CA SER A 1266 1.22 28.76 -113.27
C SER A 1266 1.91 30.00 -112.66
N SER A 1267 1.80 31.15 -113.32
CA SER A 1267 2.33 32.43 -112.83
C SER A 1267 1.53 33.05 -111.67
N ALA A 1268 0.36 32.48 -111.31
CA ALA A 1268 -0.50 32.97 -110.23
C ALA A 1268 -0.47 32.11 -108.96
N ALA A 1269 0.13 30.91 -109.03
CA ALA A 1269 0.28 29.97 -107.90
C ALA A 1269 1.73 29.89 -107.38
N GLY A 1270 2.57 30.86 -107.74
CA GLY A 1270 4.00 30.93 -107.41
C GLY A 1270 4.36 31.95 -106.33
N TYR A 1271 3.48 32.15 -105.35
CA TYR A 1271 3.65 32.96 -104.14
C TYR A 1271 2.91 32.33 -102.97
#